data_AF-A0A1Q5JXW4-F1
#
_entry.id   AF-A0A1Q5JXW4-F1
#
_cell.length_a   1.000
_cell.length_b   1.000
_cell.length_c   1.000
_cell.angle_alpha   90.00
_cell.angle_beta   90.00
_cell.angle_gamma   90.00
#
_symmetry.space_group_name_H-M   'P 1'
#
loop_
_entity.id
_entity.type
_entity.pdbx_description
1 polymer ?
#
loop_
_entity_poly.entity_id
_entity_poly.type
_entity_poly.pdbx_seq_one_letter_code
_entity_poly.pdbx_strand_id
1 'polypeptide(L)'
;METARGRLGSMLSGLLNPDLALRELSKKTGVARSTLQGWMNGRSAPVTGDEDAFWSVVELLRETADQEGPTDAQWAEALRAAQGESAAGQAQQRYVGVHRPAHEAPTTPPRDRTAERAVMNAFARETRAGAAAYLCWCADAPTGKTSLLADYVLRHRPDKVDILSYFVSPAHHTDTLAAFESEMARQVGTFLGEHPVQPPHGAAEWHRLFARAAAKSLREKRNLLLVVDGLDDDAAWPGAAADSIAGLLPLAPPRGMRVLVSLRSCVRPPDDLPSAHPLRDIAYRHVLGHVEGAAHDRQPRPDPAALGRSVAGMLAVSGGGLRTEDLADLVGVARDRLDRLFQGPAGRSLVLDDRAAGAYRLAGPQLEREVWEELGDAGVAQCTQQLVAWIQNWQAADWPTATPPFALAAPPVLFSALSARTAYVLDPARLHRLSEAAGVGAALDQLSSFEATFTGTSDDLAALVPLAAARDMVRRGAREVPEGAPPLLARLGDAARARGHALSASDPIVRAVHLADVAVELALAKLPCADAVVREAAECLPRNRGAHASSGGHPPIDVWARLLASAVEVHRAAGSRAAKPLLLAVVDGHGAGVGEIADAGRLLAEFGDLDLVPALIARAETLSAGPPRAQAASVDIWAALARAKGVDSSLAGDRIEEICAEVERDDALGAVEVLAASASALVRFPAPRPRKAAVLVREAQALSSGFLSVARTGLPDEEQARMRPVLKGALARLAHALADTKATPGDLRRLDQQLDSLPELLSTGVLGELMAERGKWVIHRAEERLAHQEREMADKEAEREGQRRALKQERRRRQDRKNDRHMRAMDEWKAGGRKGPVPVPDPSPKPHVPLPPAPRRTPAPRRTWGLPTSAGDPQDTPPHRFLLQKAEDLLRAGNHEASRELLDTALRAAPPLQTPTAPCDPDPWTAELCQALGSIGGFDDATALVTRFTEPADRARHLAALSMGSSLDGHDTAGAEYAHAARELLPDDADPLLAARVNQALAYAGADSATLAPITAGTSTQRRQASAAVAVGLARHRPEEAARLAESLATKLARRIAAPNRTGPFQVLPELAALLLAAPDVLAPDSPLRNSLHQAVREVTGSPAPQHAATMTVLALLGRLGVLSEETAETAEATVGRWRRSLRPGPGSAPEIALLAAVDGDTDLAWRHAESLPTPAEQSLALGAVAAHLAGVEIPPTTDPQADDRTVRLCLALARAASRDTPSRPETARHTVHRLLGTGGWTRAFPALPSTAPEALPHLTAIALHTAPGR
;
A
#
# COMPACT_ATOMS: atom_id res chain seq x y z
N MET A 1 30.66 -53.63 33.91
CA MET A 1 29.92 -53.61 32.64
C MET A 1 30.94 -53.84 31.54
N GLU A 2 30.82 -54.92 30.79
CA GLU A 2 31.70 -55.21 29.65
C GLU A 2 31.38 -54.21 28.52
N THR A 3 32.37 -53.46 28.03
CA THR A 3 32.21 -52.53 26.90
C THR A 3 31.79 -53.30 25.65
N ALA A 4 30.97 -52.73 24.77
CA ALA A 4 30.55 -53.38 23.52
C ALA A 4 31.74 -53.75 22.62
N ARG A 5 32.81 -52.93 22.61
CA ARG A 5 34.10 -53.28 21.98
C ARG A 5 34.80 -54.46 22.65
N GLY A 6 34.78 -54.51 23.98
CA GLY A 6 35.29 -55.65 24.75
C GLY A 6 34.53 -56.95 24.45
N ARG A 7 33.20 -56.87 24.31
CA ARG A 7 32.34 -58.00 23.95
C ARG A 7 32.61 -58.51 22.52
N LEU A 8 32.81 -57.61 21.55
CA LEU A 8 33.22 -58.00 20.20
C LEU A 8 34.61 -58.66 20.21
N GLY A 9 35.54 -58.14 21.00
CA GLY A 9 36.89 -58.69 21.14
C GLY A 9 36.93 -60.06 21.83
N SER A 10 36.10 -60.29 22.84
CA SER A 10 35.96 -61.58 23.52
C SER A 10 35.34 -62.63 22.60
N MET A 11 34.35 -62.25 21.77
CA MET A 11 33.80 -63.13 20.73
C MET A 11 34.85 -63.53 19.68
N LEU A 12 35.70 -62.59 19.23
CA LEU A 12 36.76 -62.89 18.26
C LEU A 12 37.87 -63.76 18.86
N SER A 13 38.24 -63.50 20.11
CA SER A 13 39.27 -64.25 20.83
C SER A 13 38.80 -65.65 21.21
N GLY A 14 37.50 -65.84 21.47
CA GLY A 14 36.90 -67.13 21.82
C GLY A 14 36.88 -68.15 20.68
N LEU A 15 36.87 -67.68 19.41
CA LEU A 15 36.98 -68.55 18.22
C LEU A 15 38.42 -68.73 17.74
N LEU A 16 39.39 -68.07 18.37
CA LEU A 16 40.79 -68.17 17.97
C LEU A 16 41.37 -69.52 18.45
N ASN A 17 41.59 -70.45 17.53
CA ASN A 17 42.29 -71.70 17.82
C ASN A 17 43.74 -71.39 18.27
N PRO A 18 44.25 -71.95 19.39
CA PRO A 18 45.61 -71.70 19.86
C PRO A 18 46.71 -72.07 18.83
N ASP A 19 46.42 -72.98 17.88
CA ASP A 19 47.34 -73.36 16.80
C ASP A 19 47.31 -72.39 15.60
N LEU A 20 46.31 -71.50 15.52
CA LEU A 20 46.17 -70.53 14.43
C LEU A 20 46.90 -69.22 14.77
N ALA A 21 48.13 -69.07 14.28
CA ALA A 21 48.90 -67.84 14.51
C ALA A 21 48.22 -66.62 13.85
N LEU A 22 48.06 -65.53 14.62
CA LEU A 22 47.65 -64.18 14.17
C LEU A 22 48.31 -63.68 12.86
N ARG A 23 49.50 -64.21 12.54
CA ARG A 23 50.24 -63.97 11.29
C ARG A 23 49.57 -64.62 10.06
N GLU A 24 48.97 -65.80 10.21
CA GLU A 24 48.26 -66.47 9.11
C GLU A 24 46.92 -65.81 8.81
N LEU A 25 46.17 -65.44 9.85
CA LEU A 25 44.93 -64.65 9.74
C LEU A 25 45.14 -63.35 8.98
N SER A 26 46.21 -62.61 9.33
CA SER A 26 46.57 -61.36 8.64
C SER A 26 46.92 -61.57 7.16
N LYS A 27 47.59 -62.68 6.80
CA LYS A 27 47.93 -63.00 5.41
C LYS A 27 46.73 -63.43 4.57
N LYS A 28 45.78 -64.18 5.13
CA LYS A 28 44.61 -64.69 4.41
C LYS A 28 43.49 -63.67 4.25
N THR A 29 43.33 -62.75 5.21
CA THR A 29 42.24 -61.75 5.22
C THR A 29 42.67 -60.37 4.71
N GLY A 30 43.98 -60.14 4.51
CA GLY A 30 44.52 -58.84 4.09
C GLY A 30 44.50 -57.76 5.19
N VAL A 31 43.97 -58.06 6.38
CA VAL A 31 43.90 -57.13 7.51
C VAL A 31 45.25 -57.09 8.25
N ALA A 32 45.76 -55.88 8.52
CA ALA A 32 47.01 -55.70 9.25
C ALA A 32 46.95 -56.33 10.66
N ARG A 33 48.03 -57.01 11.07
CA ARG A 33 48.12 -57.70 12.36
C ARG A 33 47.80 -56.80 13.57
N SER A 34 48.24 -55.55 13.55
CA SER A 34 47.95 -54.57 14.60
C SER A 34 46.46 -54.26 14.72
N THR A 35 45.74 -54.27 13.60
CA THR A 35 44.30 -54.00 13.53
C THR A 35 43.50 -55.18 14.07
N LEU A 36 43.84 -56.41 13.68
CA LEU A 36 43.24 -57.64 14.22
C LEU A 36 43.45 -57.75 15.73
N GLN A 37 44.66 -57.44 16.21
CA GLN A 37 44.97 -57.42 17.63
C GLN A 37 44.26 -56.28 18.39
N GLY A 38 43.97 -55.18 17.71
CA GLY A 38 43.13 -54.10 18.22
C GLY A 38 41.67 -54.52 18.40
N TRP A 39 41.11 -55.26 17.44
CA TRP A 39 39.75 -55.79 17.50
C TRP A 39 39.59 -56.86 18.59
N MET A 40 40.51 -57.84 18.65
CA MET A 40 40.44 -58.92 19.65
C MET A 40 40.61 -58.45 21.10
N ASN A 41 41.42 -57.42 21.32
CA ASN A 41 41.62 -56.85 22.66
C ASN A 41 40.58 -55.78 23.02
N GLY A 42 39.57 -55.55 22.18
CA GLY A 42 38.55 -54.51 22.38
C GLY A 42 39.08 -53.07 22.36
N ARG A 43 40.30 -52.83 21.84
CA ARG A 43 40.92 -51.50 21.76
C ARG A 43 40.37 -50.68 20.59
N SER A 44 40.03 -51.35 19.49
CA SER A 44 39.41 -50.76 18.29
C SER A 44 38.23 -51.62 17.82
N ALA A 45 37.33 -51.03 17.04
CA ALA A 45 36.27 -51.74 16.32
C ALA A 45 36.51 -51.59 14.80
N PRO A 46 36.00 -52.51 13.96
CA PRO A 46 35.99 -52.33 12.51
C PRO A 46 35.19 -51.09 12.14
N VAL A 47 35.75 -50.22 11.30
CA VAL A 47 35.03 -49.06 10.76
C VAL A 47 34.06 -49.50 9.67
N THR A 48 33.05 -48.70 9.36
CA THR A 48 32.01 -49.03 8.36
C THR A 48 32.55 -49.33 6.95
N GLY A 49 33.77 -48.90 6.63
CA GLY A 49 34.47 -49.23 5.37
C GLY A 49 35.19 -50.59 5.37
N ASP A 50 35.38 -51.23 6.53
CA ASP A 50 36.13 -52.48 6.69
C ASP A 50 35.22 -53.67 7.06
N GLU A 51 33.90 -53.55 6.87
CA GLU A 51 32.93 -54.60 7.25
C GLU A 51 33.15 -55.90 6.48
N ASP A 52 33.45 -55.82 5.18
CA ASP A 52 33.76 -56.99 4.35
C ASP A 52 35.01 -57.72 4.83
N ALA A 53 36.01 -56.97 5.30
CA ALA A 53 37.24 -57.52 5.86
C ALA A 53 37.01 -58.13 7.24
N PHE A 54 36.12 -57.57 8.05
CA PHE A 54 35.69 -58.14 9.33
C PHE A 54 34.92 -59.46 9.12
N TRP A 55 33.98 -59.51 8.18
CA TRP A 55 33.24 -60.75 7.87
C TRP A 55 34.17 -61.85 7.32
N SER A 56 35.15 -61.48 6.49
CA SER A 56 36.19 -62.41 6.01
C SER A 56 37.02 -63.02 7.16
N VAL A 57 37.26 -62.26 8.23
CA VAL A 57 37.94 -62.75 9.44
C VAL A 57 37.03 -63.70 10.23
N VAL A 58 35.74 -63.38 10.37
CA VAL A 58 34.77 -64.22 11.08
C VAL A 58 34.53 -65.56 10.36
N GLU A 59 34.41 -65.55 9.03
CA GLU A 59 34.29 -66.78 8.23
C GLU A 59 35.51 -67.70 8.40
N LEU A 60 36.72 -67.14 8.29
CA LEU A 60 37.95 -67.92 8.43
C LEU A 60 38.14 -68.48 9.85
N LEU A 61 37.71 -67.74 10.88
CA LEU A 61 37.71 -68.21 12.28
C LEU A 61 36.69 -69.34 12.51
N ARG A 62 35.54 -69.32 11.82
CA ARG A 62 34.53 -70.39 11.90
C ARG A 62 34.99 -71.67 11.20
N GLU A 63 35.67 -71.56 10.07
CA GLU A 63 36.21 -72.72 9.35
C GLU A 63 37.30 -73.48 10.14
N THR A 64 37.91 -72.82 11.13
CA THR A 64 39.06 -73.35 11.89
C THR A 64 38.75 -73.65 13.37
N ALA A 65 37.52 -73.37 13.83
CA ALA A 65 37.08 -73.59 15.20
C ALA A 65 36.17 -74.82 15.30
N ASP A 66 36.49 -75.73 16.23
CA ASP A 66 35.72 -76.95 16.54
C ASP A 66 34.48 -76.70 17.42
N GLN A 67 34.04 -75.45 17.59
CA GLN A 67 32.90 -75.07 18.44
C GLN A 67 31.75 -74.41 17.67
N GLU A 68 30.52 -74.65 18.11
CA GLU A 68 29.34 -73.90 17.64
C GLU A 68 29.49 -72.42 18.03
N GLY A 69 29.89 -71.59 17.06
CA GLY A 69 30.11 -70.16 17.25
C GLY A 69 28.81 -69.33 17.25
N PRO A 70 28.90 -68.02 17.59
CA PRO A 70 27.76 -67.10 17.54
C PRO A 70 27.16 -66.97 16.14
N THR A 71 25.85 -66.77 16.06
CA THR A 71 25.09 -66.57 14.80
C THR A 71 25.42 -65.23 14.12
N ASP A 72 25.15 -65.11 12.82
CA ASP A 72 25.39 -63.87 12.05
C ASP A 72 24.65 -62.66 12.63
N ALA A 73 23.44 -62.88 13.15
CA ALA A 73 22.67 -61.83 13.81
C ALA A 73 23.38 -61.31 15.06
N GLN A 74 23.99 -62.20 15.86
CA GLN A 74 24.74 -61.83 17.07
C GLN A 74 26.05 -61.11 16.72
N TRP A 75 26.73 -61.50 15.64
CA TRP A 75 27.90 -60.77 15.13
C TRP A 75 27.55 -59.39 14.60
N ALA A 76 26.49 -59.27 13.81
CA ALA A 76 26.02 -57.98 13.29
C ALA A 76 25.51 -57.04 14.39
N GLU A 77 24.92 -57.58 15.45
CA GLU A 77 24.50 -56.81 16.63
C GLU A 77 25.71 -56.34 17.45
N ALA A 78 26.67 -57.23 17.74
CA ALA A 78 27.90 -56.89 18.46
C ALA A 78 28.76 -55.87 17.68
N LEU A 79 28.86 -56.03 16.35
CA LEU A 79 29.57 -55.09 15.48
C LEU A 79 28.91 -53.71 15.49
N ARG A 80 27.58 -53.63 15.31
CA ARG A 80 26.84 -52.35 15.38
C ARG A 80 26.94 -51.69 16.74
N ALA A 81 26.90 -52.48 17.83
CA ALA A 81 27.08 -51.96 19.19
C ALA A 81 28.52 -51.43 19.41
N ALA A 82 29.54 -52.13 18.92
CA ALA A 82 30.94 -51.70 19.01
C ALA A 82 31.26 -50.50 18.11
N GLN A 83 30.67 -50.42 16.90
CA GLN A 83 30.75 -49.27 16.00
C GLN A 83 30.02 -48.05 16.61
N GLY A 84 28.84 -48.26 17.21
CA GLY A 84 28.10 -47.23 17.94
C GLY A 84 28.87 -46.70 19.15
N GLU A 85 29.53 -47.57 19.91
CA GLU A 85 30.42 -47.19 21.01
C GLU A 85 31.66 -46.43 20.50
N SER A 86 32.24 -46.85 19.37
CA SER A 86 33.39 -46.17 18.74
C SER A 86 33.04 -44.78 18.22
N ALA A 87 31.85 -44.61 17.62
CA ALA A 87 31.32 -43.32 17.19
C ALA A 87 31.01 -42.39 18.38
N ALA A 88 30.46 -42.94 19.47
CA ALA A 88 30.25 -42.21 20.73
C ALA A 88 31.59 -41.83 21.40
N GLY A 89 32.60 -42.70 21.34
CA GLY A 89 33.95 -42.46 21.85
C GLY A 89 34.72 -41.38 21.07
N GLN A 90 34.48 -41.22 19.76
CA GLN A 90 34.99 -40.09 18.98
C GLN A 90 34.29 -38.77 19.30
N ALA A 91 33.02 -38.80 19.71
CA ALA A 91 32.30 -37.62 20.19
C ALA A 91 32.79 -37.14 21.58
N GLN A 92 33.43 -38.03 22.36
CA GLN A 92 33.92 -37.77 23.72
C GLN A 92 35.22 -36.94 23.80
N GLN A 93 35.78 -36.46 22.69
CA GLN A 93 36.94 -35.55 22.68
C GLN A 93 36.57 -34.04 22.72
N ARG A 94 35.28 -33.68 22.78
CA ARG A 94 34.78 -32.29 22.76
C ARG A 94 34.35 -31.83 24.15
N TYR A 95 34.82 -30.65 24.60
CA TYR A 95 34.46 -30.13 25.92
C TYR A 95 33.16 -29.31 25.85
N VAL A 96 32.22 -29.62 26.74
CA VAL A 96 31.00 -28.84 26.94
C VAL A 96 30.82 -28.61 28.43
N GLY A 97 31.00 -27.36 28.87
CA GLY A 97 30.63 -26.92 30.20
C GLY A 97 29.14 -26.60 30.23
N VAL A 98 28.30 -27.56 30.59
CA VAL A 98 26.85 -27.34 30.74
C VAL A 98 26.56 -26.83 32.15
N HIS A 99 25.96 -25.64 32.24
CA HIS A 99 25.47 -25.09 33.50
C HIS A 99 24.09 -25.70 33.85
N ARG A 100 23.85 -26.03 35.12
CA ARG A 100 22.66 -26.77 35.60
C ARG A 100 21.31 -26.22 35.10
N PRO A 101 21.04 -24.90 35.07
CA PRO A 101 19.78 -24.36 34.55
C PRO A 101 19.52 -24.68 33.07
N ALA A 102 20.56 -24.95 32.27
CA ALA A 102 20.39 -25.37 30.87
C ALA A 102 19.69 -26.73 30.75
N HIS A 103 19.86 -27.63 31.73
CA HIS A 103 19.22 -28.95 31.75
C HIS A 103 17.74 -28.89 32.15
N GLU A 104 17.36 -27.89 32.94
CA GLU A 104 16.00 -27.68 33.43
C GLU A 104 15.19 -26.79 32.48
N ALA A 105 15.85 -26.09 31.54
CA ALA A 105 15.20 -25.34 30.48
C ALA A 105 14.40 -26.28 29.53
N PRO A 106 13.20 -25.87 29.05
CA PRO A 106 12.39 -26.67 28.14
C PRO A 106 13.17 -26.98 26.86
N THR A 107 13.40 -28.26 26.59
CA THR A 107 14.18 -28.74 25.44
C THR A 107 13.30 -29.17 24.27
N THR A 108 12.03 -28.74 24.23
CA THR A 108 11.13 -28.86 23.09
C THR A 108 11.40 -27.69 22.14
N PRO A 109 12.16 -27.88 21.04
CA PRO A 109 12.39 -26.77 20.11
C PRO A 109 11.09 -26.49 19.34
N PRO A 110 10.71 -25.22 19.14
CA PRO A 110 9.75 -24.90 18.09
C PRO A 110 10.32 -25.40 16.76
N ARG A 111 9.49 -26.07 15.95
CA ARG A 111 9.88 -26.79 14.72
C ARG A 111 10.50 -25.90 13.62
N ASP A 112 10.74 -24.61 13.85
CA ASP A 112 10.90 -23.61 12.78
C ASP A 112 12.17 -22.71 12.84
N ARG A 113 13.06 -22.84 13.85
CA ARG A 113 14.24 -21.93 13.98
C ARG A 113 15.52 -22.42 13.30
N THR A 114 15.44 -22.88 12.05
CA THR A 114 16.62 -23.39 11.30
C THR A 114 17.56 -22.28 10.83
N ALA A 115 17.02 -21.10 10.51
CA ALA A 115 17.78 -19.95 10.04
C ALA A 115 18.68 -19.36 11.16
N GLU A 116 18.14 -19.15 12.35
CA GLU A 116 18.88 -18.61 13.50
C GLU A 116 19.99 -19.57 13.94
N ARG A 117 19.72 -20.88 13.89
CA ARG A 117 20.75 -21.91 14.12
C ARG A 117 21.84 -21.88 13.05
N ALA A 118 21.51 -21.63 11.79
CA ALA A 118 22.51 -21.47 10.74
C ALA A 118 23.41 -20.25 10.99
N VAL A 119 22.85 -19.13 11.47
CA VAL A 119 23.61 -17.93 11.87
C VAL A 119 24.56 -18.25 13.03
N MET A 120 24.07 -18.89 14.11
CA MET A 120 24.91 -19.29 15.24
C MET A 120 26.03 -20.25 14.82
N ASN A 121 25.74 -21.20 13.93
CA ASN A 121 26.74 -22.12 13.39
C ASN A 121 27.79 -21.43 12.54
N ALA A 122 27.39 -20.48 11.68
CA ALA A 122 28.32 -19.70 10.89
C ALA A 122 29.23 -18.85 11.79
N PHE A 123 28.65 -18.18 12.79
CA PHE A 123 29.36 -17.38 13.78
C PHE A 123 30.37 -18.21 14.60
N ALA A 124 29.95 -19.36 15.13
CA ALA A 124 30.79 -20.23 15.94
C ALA A 124 31.98 -20.83 15.15
N ARG A 125 31.80 -21.05 13.84
CA ARG A 125 32.84 -21.63 12.94
C ARG A 125 33.77 -20.59 12.31
N GLU A 126 33.47 -19.30 12.42
CA GLU A 126 34.24 -18.24 11.76
C GLU A 126 35.64 -18.08 12.36
N THR A 127 36.67 -18.03 11.51
CA THR A 127 38.10 -18.05 11.89
C THR A 127 38.90 -16.90 11.28
N ARG A 128 38.30 -16.08 10.39
CA ARG A 128 38.96 -14.91 9.79
C ARG A 128 39.33 -13.86 10.83
N ALA A 129 40.50 -13.25 10.66
CA ALA A 129 40.91 -12.09 11.44
C ALA A 129 40.04 -10.88 11.03
N GLY A 130 39.44 -10.19 12.01
CA GLY A 130 38.54 -9.05 11.78
C GLY A 130 37.05 -9.39 11.69
N ALA A 131 36.65 -10.66 11.77
CA ALA A 131 35.24 -11.04 11.87
C ALA A 131 34.65 -10.68 13.25
N ALA A 132 33.33 -10.46 13.31
CA ALA A 132 32.62 -10.15 14.55
C ALA A 132 32.88 -11.23 15.62
N ALA A 133 33.33 -10.79 16.80
CA ALA A 133 33.66 -11.68 17.92
C ALA A 133 32.51 -11.85 18.92
N TYR A 134 31.48 -11.01 18.81
CA TYR A 134 30.26 -11.01 19.63
C TYR A 134 29.03 -11.25 18.76
N LEU A 135 28.07 -11.99 19.32
CA LEU A 135 26.71 -12.15 18.79
C LEU A 135 25.73 -11.97 19.95
N CYS A 136 24.88 -10.95 19.90
CA CYS A 136 23.89 -10.69 20.95
C CYS A 136 22.47 -10.95 20.44
N TRP A 137 21.75 -11.88 21.06
CA TRP A 137 20.35 -12.14 20.75
C TRP A 137 19.41 -11.32 21.65
N CYS A 138 18.63 -10.42 21.06
CA CYS A 138 17.70 -9.54 21.76
C CYS A 138 16.24 -9.92 21.47
N ALA A 139 15.39 -9.96 22.51
CA ALA A 139 13.93 -10.03 22.35
C ALA A 139 13.23 -9.52 23.62
N ASP A 140 12.09 -8.85 23.47
CA ASP A 140 11.36 -8.23 24.59
C ASP A 140 10.30 -9.17 25.20
N ALA A 141 9.78 -10.10 24.41
CA ALA A 141 8.78 -11.09 24.84
C ALA A 141 9.42 -12.50 25.01
N PRO A 142 8.75 -13.46 25.67
CA PRO A 142 9.17 -14.86 25.70
C PRO A 142 9.10 -15.49 24.29
N THR A 143 10.11 -15.23 23.47
CA THR A 143 10.29 -15.80 22.12
C THR A 143 11.07 -17.12 22.13
N GLY A 144 11.43 -17.61 23.33
CA GLY A 144 12.21 -18.82 23.52
C GLY A 144 13.73 -18.62 23.35
N LYS A 145 14.28 -17.44 23.68
CA LYS A 145 15.74 -17.18 23.69
C LYS A 145 16.50 -18.25 24.49
N THR A 146 16.12 -18.41 25.75
CA THR A 146 16.68 -19.40 26.67
C THR A 146 16.53 -20.83 26.14
N SER A 147 15.36 -21.19 25.59
CA SER A 147 15.13 -22.51 24.97
C SER A 147 15.99 -22.73 23.71
N LEU A 148 16.19 -21.71 22.88
CA LEU A 148 17.04 -21.76 21.69
C LEU A 148 18.51 -21.98 22.09
N LEU A 149 19.00 -21.24 23.08
CA LEU A 149 20.38 -21.37 23.55
C LEU A 149 20.61 -22.69 24.29
N ALA A 150 19.66 -23.12 25.12
CA ALA A 150 19.71 -24.43 25.77
C ALA A 150 19.70 -25.58 24.74
N ASP A 151 18.80 -25.55 23.74
CA ASP A 151 18.77 -26.54 22.65
C ASP A 151 20.07 -26.54 21.82
N TYR A 152 20.65 -25.36 21.57
CA TYR A 152 21.91 -25.22 20.86
C TYR A 152 23.09 -25.87 21.60
N VAL A 153 23.22 -25.58 22.90
CA VAL A 153 24.28 -26.16 23.75
C VAL A 153 24.08 -27.67 23.94
N LEU A 154 22.83 -28.11 24.14
CA LEU A 154 22.54 -29.51 24.46
C LEU A 154 22.51 -30.44 23.24
N ARG A 155 21.87 -30.05 22.14
CA ARG A 155 21.48 -30.96 21.04
C ARG A 155 22.07 -30.61 19.66
N HIS A 156 22.28 -29.32 19.35
CA HIS A 156 22.62 -28.87 17.99
C HIS A 156 24.00 -28.23 17.87
N ARG A 157 25.02 -28.93 18.35
CA ARG A 157 26.40 -28.42 18.49
C ARG A 157 27.13 -28.36 17.14
N PRO A 158 27.80 -27.24 16.80
CA PRO A 158 28.64 -27.16 15.60
C PRO A 158 29.91 -28.01 15.73
N ASP A 159 30.41 -28.51 14.59
CA ASP A 159 31.69 -29.22 14.54
C ASP A 159 32.85 -28.28 14.81
N LYS A 160 33.87 -28.81 15.51
CA LYS A 160 35.12 -28.12 15.85
C LYS A 160 34.93 -26.89 16.76
N VAL A 161 33.98 -26.95 17.69
CA VAL A 161 33.76 -25.91 18.70
C VAL A 161 33.67 -26.54 20.10
N ASP A 162 34.38 -25.96 21.07
CA ASP A 162 34.25 -26.22 22.51
C ASP A 162 33.33 -25.15 23.12
N ILE A 163 32.44 -25.54 24.04
CA ILE A 163 31.40 -24.63 24.57
C ILE A 163 31.54 -24.46 26.08
N LEU A 164 31.53 -23.21 26.52
CA LEU A 164 31.31 -22.79 27.91
C LEU A 164 29.93 -22.15 27.98
N SER A 165 29.11 -22.48 28.97
CA SER A 165 27.76 -21.93 29.08
C SER A 165 27.44 -21.42 30.48
N TYR A 166 26.74 -20.29 30.55
CA TYR A 166 26.20 -19.72 31.77
C TYR A 166 24.78 -19.23 31.52
N PHE A 167 23.89 -19.45 32.50
CA PHE A 167 22.48 -19.08 32.41
C PHE A 167 22.15 -18.28 33.66
N VAL A 168 21.90 -16.99 33.49
CA VAL A 168 21.58 -16.05 34.56
C VAL A 168 20.11 -16.26 34.93
N SER A 169 19.84 -16.51 36.21
CA SER A 169 18.48 -16.75 36.69
C SER A 169 18.37 -16.44 38.18
N PRO A 170 17.54 -15.45 38.56
CA PRO A 170 17.22 -15.18 39.96
C PRO A 170 16.59 -16.39 40.66
N ALA A 171 15.79 -17.18 39.94
CA ALA A 171 15.11 -18.36 40.48
C ALA A 171 16.10 -19.48 40.88
N HIS A 172 17.32 -19.47 40.33
CA HIS A 172 18.38 -20.42 40.64
C HIS A 172 19.54 -19.78 41.43
N HIS A 173 19.41 -18.51 41.85
CA HIS A 173 20.47 -17.73 42.50
C HIS A 173 21.77 -17.65 41.65
N THR A 174 21.62 -17.58 40.33
CA THR A 174 22.72 -17.44 39.36
C THR A 174 22.77 -16.03 38.75
N ASP A 175 22.16 -15.08 39.42
CA ASP A 175 22.04 -13.66 39.08
C ASP A 175 23.12 -12.78 39.72
N THR A 176 24.20 -13.37 40.25
CA THR A 176 25.26 -12.61 40.94
C THR A 176 26.63 -12.88 40.33
N LEU A 177 27.52 -11.87 40.39
CA LEU A 177 28.90 -11.97 39.90
C LEU A 177 29.66 -13.16 40.51
N ALA A 178 29.54 -13.36 41.83
CA ALA A 178 30.22 -14.46 42.53
C ALA A 178 29.79 -15.85 42.03
N ALA A 179 28.52 -16.00 41.65
CA ALA A 179 28.01 -17.25 41.07
C ALA A 179 28.58 -17.48 39.67
N PHE A 180 28.74 -16.42 38.86
CA PHE A 180 29.38 -16.50 37.55
C PHE A 180 30.85 -16.90 37.68
N GLU A 181 31.59 -16.25 38.58
CA GLU A 181 33.02 -16.52 38.80
C GLU A 181 33.25 -17.96 39.25
N SER A 182 32.47 -18.45 40.21
CA SER A 182 32.58 -19.83 40.70
C SER A 182 32.32 -20.86 39.59
N GLU A 183 31.27 -20.66 38.78
CA GLU A 183 30.91 -21.62 37.73
C GLU A 183 31.87 -21.58 36.54
N MET A 184 32.29 -20.39 36.09
CA MET A 184 33.25 -20.26 35.00
C MET A 184 34.63 -20.78 35.40
N ALA A 185 35.08 -20.56 36.64
CA ALA A 185 36.34 -21.11 37.14
C ALA A 185 36.30 -22.65 37.16
N ARG A 186 35.17 -23.23 37.57
CA ARG A 186 34.94 -24.68 37.55
C ARG A 186 34.95 -25.24 36.12
N GLN A 187 34.23 -24.62 35.19
CA GLN A 187 34.17 -25.09 33.79
C GLN A 187 35.53 -24.95 33.11
N VAL A 188 36.15 -23.77 33.14
CA VAL A 188 37.47 -23.55 32.51
C VAL A 188 38.55 -24.40 33.16
N GLY A 189 38.50 -24.57 34.49
CA GLY A 189 39.42 -25.46 35.19
C GLY A 189 39.30 -26.92 34.73
N THR A 190 38.08 -27.43 34.65
CA THR A 190 37.81 -28.77 34.09
C THR A 190 38.26 -28.87 32.63
N PHE A 191 38.06 -27.82 31.84
CA PHE A 191 38.49 -27.77 30.45
C PHE A 191 40.01 -27.80 30.31
N LEU A 192 40.74 -27.05 31.14
CA LEU A 192 42.19 -26.98 31.10
C LEU A 192 42.86 -28.19 31.78
N GLY A 193 42.16 -28.89 32.67
CA GLY A 193 42.71 -29.94 33.53
C GLY A 193 43.39 -29.38 34.80
N GLU A 194 43.01 -28.17 35.20
CA GLU A 194 43.56 -27.44 36.34
C GLU A 194 42.40 -27.09 37.28
N HIS A 195 42.47 -27.43 38.57
CA HIS A 195 41.45 -27.04 39.54
C HIS A 195 42.00 -25.87 40.38
N PRO A 196 41.79 -24.61 39.98
CA PRO A 196 42.22 -23.47 40.79
C PRO A 196 41.48 -23.48 42.13
N VAL A 197 42.23 -23.28 43.23
CA VAL A 197 41.71 -23.30 44.61
C VAL A 197 40.80 -22.09 44.89
N GLN A 198 40.97 -20.99 44.14
CA GLN A 198 40.15 -19.78 44.19
C GLN A 198 39.85 -19.25 42.77
N PRO A 199 38.68 -18.65 42.53
CA PRO A 199 38.37 -18.00 41.26
C PRO A 199 39.30 -16.79 41.02
N PRO A 200 39.64 -16.47 39.76
CA PRO A 200 40.40 -15.27 39.40
C PRO A 200 39.77 -14.00 39.95
N HIS A 201 40.59 -12.99 40.28
CA HIS A 201 40.09 -11.71 40.78
C HIS A 201 40.20 -10.61 39.70
N GLY A 202 39.05 -10.10 39.28
CA GLY A 202 38.93 -8.98 38.35
C GLY A 202 39.12 -9.34 36.87
N ALA A 203 38.68 -8.43 35.98
CA ALA A 203 38.58 -8.66 34.54
C ALA A 203 39.90 -9.08 33.87
N ALA A 204 41.04 -8.53 34.29
CA ALA A 204 42.34 -8.83 33.68
C ALA A 204 42.78 -10.29 33.87
N GLU A 205 42.53 -10.88 35.03
CA GLU A 205 42.85 -12.29 35.28
C GLU A 205 41.89 -13.22 34.55
N TRP A 206 40.61 -12.85 34.49
CA TRP A 206 39.59 -13.54 33.69
C TRP A 206 39.95 -13.55 32.20
N HIS A 207 40.38 -12.42 31.63
CA HIS A 207 40.83 -12.34 30.24
C HIS A 207 42.01 -13.28 29.96
N ARG A 208 42.98 -13.38 30.89
CA ARG A 208 44.10 -14.32 30.77
C ARG A 208 43.63 -15.77 30.81
N LEU A 209 42.68 -16.08 31.69
CA LEU A 209 42.11 -17.42 31.80
C LEU A 209 41.37 -17.83 30.50
N PHE A 210 40.55 -16.94 29.95
CA PHE A 210 39.88 -17.16 28.66
C PHE A 210 40.87 -17.29 27.49
N ALA A 211 41.95 -16.50 27.47
CA ALA A 211 43.00 -16.61 26.45
C ALA A 211 43.71 -17.97 26.49
N ARG A 212 43.96 -18.52 27.69
CA ARG A 212 44.54 -19.86 27.85
C ARG A 212 43.59 -20.96 27.35
N ALA A 213 42.29 -20.84 27.66
CA ALA A 213 41.26 -21.74 27.16
C ALA A 213 41.16 -21.68 25.62
N ALA A 214 41.07 -20.48 25.04
CA ALA A 214 41.01 -20.28 23.60
C ALA A 214 42.26 -20.84 22.89
N ALA A 215 43.45 -20.63 23.46
CA ALA A 215 44.69 -21.19 22.95
C ALA A 215 44.70 -22.72 22.97
N LYS A 216 44.07 -23.36 23.96
CA LYS A 216 43.90 -24.82 24.00
C LYS A 216 43.01 -25.32 22.85
N SER A 217 41.83 -24.75 22.69
CA SER A 217 40.93 -25.10 21.56
C SER A 217 41.61 -24.90 20.21
N LEU A 218 42.34 -23.80 20.03
CA LEU A 218 43.08 -23.52 18.79
C LEU A 218 44.18 -24.55 18.49
N ARG A 219 44.95 -24.99 19.51
CA ARG A 219 45.95 -26.07 19.34
C ARG A 219 45.30 -27.36 18.82
N GLU A 220 44.05 -27.58 19.19
CA GLU A 220 43.25 -28.74 18.79
C GLU A 220 42.43 -28.49 17.51
N LYS A 221 42.72 -27.38 16.79
CA LYS A 221 42.03 -26.94 15.56
C LYS A 221 40.52 -26.72 15.75
N ARG A 222 40.14 -26.18 16.91
CA ARG A 222 38.78 -25.84 17.32
C ARG A 222 38.66 -24.37 17.73
N ASN A 223 37.43 -23.87 17.78
CA ASN A 223 37.10 -22.58 18.36
C ASN A 223 36.48 -22.76 19.76
N LEU A 224 36.62 -21.77 20.63
CA LEU A 224 35.95 -21.69 21.93
C LEU A 224 34.74 -20.76 21.84
N LEU A 225 33.56 -21.22 22.26
CA LEU A 225 32.33 -20.43 22.32
C LEU A 225 31.88 -20.26 23.77
N LEU A 226 31.75 -19.02 24.23
CA LEU A 226 31.12 -18.69 25.50
C LEU A 226 29.66 -18.28 25.24
N VAL A 227 28.71 -18.96 25.87
CA VAL A 227 27.27 -18.69 25.79
C VAL A 227 26.79 -18.16 27.13
N VAL A 228 26.25 -16.95 27.17
CA VAL A 228 25.66 -16.35 28.38
C VAL A 228 24.21 -15.96 28.10
N ASP A 229 23.26 -16.69 28.70
CA ASP A 229 21.83 -16.41 28.56
C ASP A 229 21.30 -15.53 29.70
N GLY A 230 20.47 -14.53 29.36
CA GLY A 230 19.78 -13.67 30.33
C GLY A 230 20.67 -12.64 31.01
N LEU A 231 21.66 -12.07 30.31
CA LEU A 231 22.68 -11.21 30.92
C LEU A 231 22.09 -9.96 31.62
N ASP A 232 20.89 -9.54 31.22
CA ASP A 232 20.10 -8.45 31.80
C ASP A 232 19.34 -8.80 33.09
N ASP A 233 19.40 -10.06 33.54
CA ASP A 233 18.88 -10.51 34.83
C ASP A 233 19.94 -10.50 35.93
N ASP A 234 21.15 -10.01 35.64
CA ASP A 234 22.19 -9.77 36.66
C ASP A 234 21.67 -8.78 37.71
N ALA A 235 21.82 -9.12 38.99
CA ALA A 235 21.42 -8.27 40.11
C ALA A 235 22.16 -6.92 40.14
N ALA A 236 23.36 -6.85 39.53
CA ALA A 236 24.10 -5.60 39.36
C ALA A 236 23.56 -4.73 38.21
N TRP A 237 22.62 -5.22 37.40
CA TRP A 237 22.11 -4.56 36.21
C TRP A 237 20.90 -3.65 36.52
N PRO A 238 20.81 -2.39 36.00
CA PRO A 238 21.78 -1.62 35.20
C PRO A 238 22.72 -0.76 36.08
N GLY A 239 22.77 -1.03 37.39
CA GLY A 239 23.22 -0.09 38.42
C GLY A 239 24.68 0.34 38.31
N ALA A 240 25.03 1.40 39.03
CA ALA A 240 26.40 1.94 39.14
C ALA A 240 27.37 1.02 39.93
N ALA A 241 27.01 -0.25 40.11
CA ALA A 241 27.87 -1.23 40.76
C ALA A 241 29.05 -1.55 39.82
N ALA A 242 30.28 -1.46 40.33
CA ALA A 242 31.51 -1.58 39.55
C ALA A 242 31.84 -3.01 39.07
N ASP A 243 30.89 -3.95 39.22
CA ASP A 243 31.13 -5.39 39.25
C ASP A 243 29.98 -6.18 38.59
N SER A 244 29.57 -5.82 37.36
CA SER A 244 28.58 -6.60 36.60
C SER A 244 29.20 -7.84 35.93
N ILE A 245 28.38 -8.85 35.65
CA ILE A 245 28.80 -10.04 34.88
C ILE A 245 29.30 -9.62 33.49
N ALA A 246 28.68 -8.59 32.89
CA ALA A 246 29.08 -8.06 31.60
C ALA A 246 30.47 -7.40 31.63
N GLY A 247 30.85 -6.77 32.75
CA GLY A 247 32.16 -6.16 32.96
C GLY A 247 33.33 -7.15 32.95
N LEU A 248 33.08 -8.44 33.19
CA LEU A 248 34.08 -9.51 33.10
C LEU A 248 34.26 -10.10 31.70
N LEU A 249 33.39 -9.74 30.74
CA LEU A 249 33.49 -10.23 29.37
C LEU A 249 34.57 -9.48 28.59
N PRO A 250 35.36 -10.18 27.75
CA PRO A 250 36.48 -9.57 27.05
C PRO A 250 36.05 -8.55 25.99
N LEU A 251 36.52 -7.29 26.13
CA LEU A 251 36.34 -6.23 25.12
C LEU A 251 36.79 -6.69 23.72
N ALA A 252 37.95 -7.36 23.65
CA ALA A 252 38.48 -7.98 22.44
C ALA A 252 38.75 -9.47 22.72
N PRO A 253 37.82 -10.37 22.36
CA PRO A 253 38.01 -11.79 22.58
C PRO A 253 39.28 -12.31 21.91
N PRO A 254 40.07 -13.17 22.59
CA PRO A 254 41.30 -13.72 22.03
C PRO A 254 41.02 -14.53 20.76
N ARG A 255 42.04 -14.68 19.90
CA ARG A 255 41.89 -15.42 18.63
C ARG A 255 41.32 -16.82 18.88
N GLY A 256 40.34 -17.22 18.09
CA GLY A 256 39.65 -18.50 18.22
C GLY A 256 38.56 -18.54 19.30
N MET A 257 38.31 -17.44 20.02
CA MET A 257 37.18 -17.29 20.94
C MET A 257 36.04 -16.48 20.32
N ARG A 258 34.81 -16.86 20.66
CA ARG A 258 33.57 -16.16 20.32
C ARG A 258 32.67 -16.06 21.54
N VAL A 259 31.91 -14.97 21.63
CA VAL A 259 30.98 -14.72 22.74
C VAL A 259 29.57 -14.56 22.18
N LEU A 260 28.65 -15.36 22.69
CA LEU A 260 27.24 -15.32 22.36
C LEU A 260 26.47 -14.96 23.63
N VAL A 261 25.67 -13.89 23.58
CA VAL A 261 24.86 -13.44 24.73
C VAL A 261 23.39 -13.32 24.37
N SER A 262 22.51 -13.36 25.35
CA SER A 262 21.11 -12.96 25.19
C SER A 262 20.70 -11.87 26.18
N LEU A 263 19.87 -10.93 25.71
CA LEU A 263 19.39 -9.74 26.44
C LEU A 263 17.92 -9.44 26.11
N ARG A 264 17.21 -8.66 26.95
CA ARG A 264 16.02 -7.90 26.52
C ARG A 264 16.44 -6.71 25.63
N SER A 265 15.61 -6.31 24.68
CA SER A 265 15.94 -5.21 23.75
C SER A 265 15.75 -3.83 24.39
N CYS A 266 14.92 -3.73 25.42
CA CYS A 266 14.63 -2.50 26.17
C CYS A 266 15.65 -2.13 27.25
N VAL A 267 16.72 -2.91 27.37
CA VAL A 267 17.63 -2.83 28.50
C VAL A 267 18.88 -2.02 28.17
N ARG A 268 19.20 -1.07 29.06
CA ARG A 268 20.41 -0.23 28.99
C ARG A 268 21.62 -1.04 29.51
N PRO A 269 22.76 -1.04 28.80
CA PRO A 269 23.98 -1.67 29.29
C PRO A 269 24.50 -0.99 30.58
N PRO A 270 25.12 -1.74 31.50
CA PRO A 270 25.61 -1.22 32.78
C PRO A 270 26.75 -0.22 32.59
N ASP A 271 26.91 0.66 33.58
CA ASP A 271 27.79 1.82 33.50
C ASP A 271 29.29 1.47 33.61
N ASP A 272 29.62 0.28 34.13
CA ASP A 272 30.97 -0.28 34.23
C ASP A 272 31.55 -0.76 32.88
N LEU A 273 30.72 -0.87 31.83
CA LEU A 273 31.17 -1.21 30.48
C LEU A 273 31.86 -0.02 29.77
N PRO A 274 33.07 -0.21 29.19
CA PRO A 274 33.71 0.81 28.36
C PRO A 274 32.84 1.23 27.16
N SER A 275 32.93 2.49 26.73
CA SER A 275 32.16 3.02 25.58
C SER A 275 32.41 2.25 24.27
N ALA A 276 33.60 1.69 24.09
CA ALA A 276 33.97 0.88 22.92
C ALA A 276 33.52 -0.59 23.00
N HIS A 277 32.77 -1.00 24.03
CA HIS A 277 32.39 -2.40 24.21
C HIS A 277 31.34 -2.85 23.18
N PRO A 278 31.50 -4.03 22.53
CA PRO A 278 30.55 -4.53 21.52
C PRO A 278 29.09 -4.66 22.00
N LEU A 279 28.85 -4.82 23.30
CA LEU A 279 27.49 -4.86 23.87
C LEU A 279 26.78 -3.49 23.90
N ARG A 280 27.55 -2.39 23.80
CA ARG A 280 27.02 -1.03 23.64
C ARG A 280 26.76 -0.66 22.18
N ASP A 281 27.41 -1.34 21.24
CA ASP A 281 27.25 -1.11 19.81
C ASP A 281 26.06 -1.92 19.26
N ILE A 282 25.12 -1.21 18.65
CA ILE A 282 23.89 -1.76 18.07
C ILE A 282 24.18 -2.76 16.94
N ALA A 283 25.33 -2.65 16.27
CA ALA A 283 25.70 -3.48 15.13
C ALA A 283 25.86 -4.97 15.50
N TYR A 284 26.05 -5.28 16.78
CA TYR A 284 26.20 -6.66 17.28
C TYR A 284 24.90 -7.25 17.85
N ARG A 285 23.80 -6.48 17.87
CA ARG A 285 22.49 -6.89 18.40
C ARG A 285 21.60 -7.44 17.29
N HIS A 286 21.18 -8.69 17.44
CA HIS A 286 20.29 -9.40 16.54
C HIS A 286 18.93 -9.63 17.22
N VAL A 287 17.87 -9.09 16.63
CA VAL A 287 16.51 -9.24 17.17
C VAL A 287 15.95 -10.61 16.77
N LEU A 288 15.50 -11.39 17.74
CA LEU A 288 14.83 -12.67 17.50
C LEU A 288 13.37 -12.44 17.12
N GLY A 289 12.98 -12.90 15.93
CA GLY A 289 11.60 -12.85 15.45
C GLY A 289 10.66 -13.73 16.28
N HIS A 290 9.39 -13.33 16.35
CA HIS A 290 8.32 -14.12 16.98
C HIS A 290 7.98 -15.35 16.12
N VAL A 291 7.69 -16.49 16.75
CA VAL A 291 7.25 -17.72 16.06
C VAL A 291 5.87 -18.10 16.60
N GLU A 292 4.86 -18.13 15.72
CA GLU A 292 3.51 -18.54 16.09
C GLU A 292 3.51 -19.99 16.63
N GLY A 293 2.82 -20.21 17.76
CA GLY A 293 2.70 -21.54 18.36
C GLY A 293 3.86 -22.00 19.25
N ALA A 294 4.83 -21.13 19.55
CA ALA A 294 5.76 -21.39 20.66
C ALA A 294 4.98 -21.36 21.98
N ALA A 295 4.62 -22.54 22.50
CA ALA A 295 3.95 -22.69 23.77
C ALA A 295 4.74 -21.96 24.89
N HIS A 296 4.01 -21.26 25.76
CA HIS A 296 4.48 -20.57 26.97
C HIS A 296 4.99 -21.55 28.05
N ASP A 297 5.73 -22.58 27.66
CA ASP A 297 6.02 -23.69 28.57
C ASP A 297 7.16 -23.29 29.53
N ARG A 298 6.74 -22.81 30.70
CA ARG A 298 7.44 -22.78 31.99
C ARG A 298 8.80 -22.07 32.05
N GLN A 299 8.78 -20.75 31.87
CA GLN A 299 9.63 -19.85 32.68
C GLN A 299 8.76 -19.24 33.81
N PRO A 300 9.32 -18.73 34.93
CA PRO A 300 8.52 -18.07 35.95
C PRO A 300 7.70 -16.93 35.31
N ARG A 301 6.38 -16.99 35.48
CA ARG A 301 5.44 -16.05 34.88
C ARG A 301 5.79 -14.63 35.37
N PRO A 302 5.90 -13.63 34.48
CA PRO A 302 6.09 -12.25 34.90
C PRO A 302 4.92 -11.82 35.79
N ASP A 303 5.22 -11.23 36.95
CA ASP A 303 4.24 -10.73 37.91
C ASP A 303 3.98 -9.24 37.64
N PRO A 304 2.80 -8.84 37.14
CA PRO A 304 2.47 -7.45 36.90
C PRO A 304 2.38 -6.64 38.21
N ALA A 305 2.12 -7.27 39.36
CA ALA A 305 2.07 -6.59 40.65
C ALA A 305 3.44 -5.98 41.03
N ALA A 306 4.53 -6.55 40.53
CA ALA A 306 5.88 -6.03 40.73
C ALA A 306 6.10 -4.64 40.10
N LEU A 307 5.28 -4.24 39.11
CA LEU A 307 5.31 -2.87 38.54
C LEU A 307 4.62 -1.84 39.45
N GLY A 308 3.81 -2.29 40.42
CA GLY A 308 2.95 -1.45 41.23
C GLY A 308 1.63 -1.11 40.54
N ARG A 309 0.55 -1.08 41.33
CA ARG A 309 -0.84 -0.94 40.85
C ARG A 309 -1.06 0.24 39.89
N SER A 310 -0.48 1.41 40.20
CA SER A 310 -0.66 2.61 39.36
C SER A 310 0.02 2.47 38.00
N VAL A 311 1.27 1.99 37.93
CA VAL A 311 2.00 1.84 36.65
C VAL A 311 1.39 0.74 35.80
N ALA A 312 1.07 -0.40 36.41
CA ALA A 312 0.40 -1.51 35.73
C ALA A 312 -0.98 -1.09 35.20
N GLY A 313 -1.78 -0.38 36.00
CA GLY A 313 -3.10 0.11 35.60
C GLY A 313 -3.05 1.12 34.46
N MET A 314 -2.08 2.04 34.46
CA MET A 314 -1.93 3.00 33.36
C MET A 314 -1.51 2.34 32.05
N LEU A 315 -0.58 1.38 32.11
CA LEU A 315 -0.19 0.60 30.93
C LEU A 315 -1.32 -0.30 30.42
N ALA A 316 -2.14 -0.85 31.32
CA ALA A 316 -3.30 -1.67 30.96
C ALA A 316 -4.45 -0.85 30.34
N VAL A 317 -4.70 0.37 30.82
CA VAL A 317 -5.75 1.26 30.28
C VAL A 317 -5.30 1.95 28.98
N SER A 318 -4.04 2.37 28.89
CA SER A 318 -3.48 2.97 27.67
C SER A 318 -3.31 1.96 26.54
N GLY A 319 -3.12 0.68 26.88
CA GLY A 319 -2.82 -0.38 25.91
C GLY A 319 -1.43 -0.24 25.26
N GLY A 320 -0.54 0.58 25.84
CA GLY A 320 0.80 0.88 25.31
C GLY A 320 1.04 2.37 25.06
N GLY A 321 2.17 2.69 24.41
CA GLY A 321 2.50 4.05 23.96
C GLY A 321 3.04 5.03 25.00
N LEU A 322 3.09 4.66 26.29
CA LEU A 322 3.59 5.54 27.36
C LEU A 322 5.10 5.36 27.59
N ARG A 323 5.86 6.47 27.59
CA ARG A 323 7.30 6.47 27.90
C ARG A 323 7.55 6.54 29.41
N THR A 324 8.80 6.34 29.81
CA THR A 324 9.19 6.52 31.22
C THR A 324 8.91 7.93 31.73
N GLU A 325 9.15 8.97 30.91
CA GLU A 325 8.85 10.35 31.30
C GLU A 325 7.34 10.57 31.49
N ASP A 326 6.53 9.99 30.60
CA ASP A 326 5.07 10.13 30.62
C ASP A 326 4.48 9.46 31.88
N LEU A 327 4.97 8.26 32.22
CA LEU A 327 4.57 7.54 33.43
C LEU A 327 5.03 8.24 34.72
N ALA A 328 6.21 8.87 34.70
CA ALA A 328 6.72 9.64 35.83
C ALA A 328 5.81 10.82 36.17
N ASP A 329 5.42 11.57 35.14
CA ASP A 329 4.52 12.71 35.25
C ASP A 329 3.10 12.27 35.66
N LEU A 330 2.58 11.22 35.02
CA LEU A 330 1.21 10.75 35.22
C LEU A 330 0.98 10.09 36.59
N VAL A 331 1.95 9.32 37.09
CA VAL A 331 1.86 8.64 38.40
C VAL A 331 2.46 9.48 39.53
N GLY A 332 3.18 10.56 39.22
CA GLY A 332 3.86 11.41 40.21
C GLY A 332 5.06 10.73 40.87
N VAL A 333 5.77 9.86 40.13
CA VAL A 333 6.94 9.11 40.62
C VAL A 333 8.21 9.58 39.91
N ALA A 334 9.31 9.74 40.65
CA ALA A 334 10.59 10.15 40.06
C ALA A 334 11.05 9.19 38.95
N ARG A 335 11.47 9.76 37.81
CA ARG A 335 11.98 9.04 36.64
C ARG A 335 13.01 7.96 37.00
N ASP A 336 14.02 8.29 37.79
CA ASP A 336 15.09 7.36 38.19
C ASP A 336 14.57 6.11 38.94
N ARG A 337 13.40 6.21 39.58
CA ARG A 337 12.77 5.07 40.25
C ARG A 337 12.07 4.16 39.24
N LEU A 338 11.38 4.73 38.25
CA LEU A 338 10.75 3.97 37.16
C LEU A 338 11.79 3.35 36.24
N ASP A 339 12.87 4.08 35.91
CA ASP A 339 13.98 3.54 35.12
C ASP A 339 14.58 2.32 35.83
N ARG A 340 14.88 2.39 37.14
CA ARG A 340 15.35 1.21 37.90
C ARG A 340 14.35 0.05 37.91
N LEU A 341 13.06 0.36 38.00
CA LEU A 341 11.99 -0.64 38.00
C LEU A 341 11.90 -1.38 36.65
N PHE A 342 11.99 -0.65 35.54
CA PHE A 342 11.89 -1.21 34.18
C PHE A 342 13.14 -1.96 33.76
N GLN A 343 14.31 -1.51 34.22
CA GLN A 343 15.57 -2.18 33.94
C GLN A 343 15.76 -3.45 34.80
N GLY A 344 15.11 -3.52 35.96
CA GLY A 344 15.12 -4.70 36.83
C GLY A 344 14.19 -5.85 36.40
N PRO A 345 13.99 -6.85 37.27
CA PRO A 345 13.18 -8.05 36.98
C PRO A 345 11.70 -7.75 36.69
N ALA A 346 11.13 -6.69 37.26
CA ALA A 346 9.74 -6.28 37.02
C ALA A 346 9.50 -5.86 35.56
N GLY A 347 10.54 -5.39 34.86
CA GLY A 347 10.46 -5.07 33.43
C GLY A 347 10.24 -6.27 32.50
N ARG A 348 10.24 -7.52 33.02
CA ARG A 348 9.81 -8.71 32.24
C ARG A 348 8.33 -8.68 31.88
N SER A 349 7.54 -7.89 32.62
CA SER A 349 6.13 -7.61 32.32
C SER A 349 5.96 -6.55 31.22
N LEU A 350 7.06 -5.98 30.69
CA LEU A 350 7.04 -4.90 29.72
C LEU A 350 7.70 -5.28 28.39
N VAL A 351 7.16 -4.73 27.31
CA VAL A 351 7.70 -4.78 25.96
C VAL A 351 7.76 -3.36 25.42
N LEU A 352 8.75 -3.06 24.58
CA LEU A 352 8.76 -1.79 23.84
C LEU A 352 7.68 -1.83 22.75
N ASP A 353 6.72 -0.92 22.87
CA ASP A 353 5.65 -0.70 21.90
C ASP A 353 6.20 0.03 20.67
N ASP A 354 6.94 1.11 20.92
CA ASP A 354 7.72 1.85 19.92
C ASP A 354 9.16 2.00 20.45
N ARG A 355 10.11 1.37 19.74
CA ARG A 355 11.52 1.41 20.10
C ARG A 355 12.17 2.77 19.88
N ALA A 356 11.73 3.51 18.87
CA ALA A 356 12.27 4.84 18.59
C ALA A 356 11.77 5.86 19.62
N ALA A 357 10.50 5.73 20.03
CA ALA A 357 9.92 6.58 21.06
C ALA A 357 10.27 6.14 22.50
N GLY A 358 10.77 4.92 22.70
CA GLY A 358 11.01 4.37 24.04
C GLY A 358 9.72 4.13 24.83
N ALA A 359 8.62 3.82 24.13
CA ALA A 359 7.31 3.63 24.72
C ALA A 359 7.10 2.18 25.17
N TYR A 360 6.43 1.98 26.31
CA TYR A 360 6.20 0.67 26.92
C TYR A 360 4.75 0.19 26.77
N ARG A 361 4.59 -1.13 26.68
CA ARG A 361 3.32 -1.87 26.78
C ARG A 361 3.52 -3.08 27.70
N LEU A 362 2.44 -3.60 28.29
CA LEU A 362 2.48 -4.89 28.96
C LEU A 362 2.84 -6.02 27.98
N ALA A 363 3.53 -7.06 28.47
CA ALA A 363 4.06 -8.18 27.67
C ALA A 363 2.96 -9.18 27.22
N GLY A 364 1.88 -8.67 26.63
CA GLY A 364 0.81 -9.42 25.97
C GLY A 364 -0.59 -9.22 26.59
N PRO A 365 -1.65 -9.53 25.84
CA PRO A 365 -3.04 -9.29 26.24
C PRO A 365 -3.50 -10.15 27.42
N GLN A 366 -2.75 -11.20 27.79
CA GLN A 366 -3.01 -11.99 28.99
C GLN A 366 -2.70 -11.17 30.26
N LEU A 367 -1.58 -10.45 30.29
CA LEU A 367 -1.19 -9.62 31.44
C LEU A 367 -2.09 -8.40 31.59
N GLU A 368 -2.53 -7.81 30.48
CA GLU A 368 -3.54 -6.73 30.48
C GLU A 368 -4.84 -7.18 31.16
N ARG A 369 -5.34 -8.37 30.80
CA ARG A 369 -6.54 -8.95 31.43
C ARG A 369 -6.36 -9.23 32.92
N GLU A 370 -5.20 -9.75 33.33
CA GLU A 370 -4.89 -9.99 34.75
C GLU A 370 -4.89 -8.69 35.56
N VAL A 371 -4.30 -7.62 35.01
CA VAL A 371 -4.31 -6.30 35.64
C VAL A 371 -5.73 -5.73 35.70
N TRP A 372 -6.55 -5.90 34.66
CA TRP A 372 -7.96 -5.49 34.70
C TRP A 372 -8.78 -6.26 35.74
N GLU A 373 -8.58 -7.58 35.84
CA GLU A 373 -9.23 -8.42 36.87
C GLU A 373 -8.82 -8.00 38.29
N GLU A 374 -7.55 -7.66 38.50
CA GLU A 374 -7.05 -7.19 39.81
C GLU A 374 -7.59 -5.79 40.18
N LEU A 375 -7.69 -4.88 39.21
CA LEU A 375 -8.18 -3.52 39.42
C LEU A 375 -9.70 -3.45 39.62
N GLY A 376 -10.44 -4.33 38.94
CA GLY A 376 -11.89 -4.26 38.81
C GLY A 376 -12.38 -3.02 38.03
N ASP A 377 -13.68 -2.98 37.72
CA ASP A 377 -14.27 -1.91 36.90
C ASP A 377 -14.04 -0.50 37.46
N ALA A 378 -14.11 -0.35 38.79
CA ALA A 378 -13.88 0.92 39.47
C ALA A 378 -12.41 1.40 39.36
N GLY A 379 -11.45 0.48 39.49
CA GLY A 379 -10.02 0.80 39.36
C GLY A 379 -9.63 1.14 37.93
N VAL A 380 -10.20 0.42 36.95
CA VAL A 380 -10.05 0.73 35.52
C VAL A 380 -10.61 2.11 35.21
N ALA A 381 -11.85 2.41 35.65
CA ALA A 381 -12.47 3.72 35.44
C ALA A 381 -11.66 4.86 36.07
N GLN A 382 -11.10 4.66 37.28
CA GLN A 382 -10.23 5.64 37.92
C GLN A 382 -8.94 5.88 37.12
N CYS A 383 -8.30 4.82 36.63
CA CYS A 383 -7.09 4.95 35.81
C CYS A 383 -7.39 5.67 34.48
N THR A 384 -8.51 5.35 33.82
CA THR A 384 -8.97 6.06 32.62
C THR A 384 -9.21 7.54 32.88
N GLN A 385 -9.87 7.89 33.99
CA GLN A 385 -10.12 9.29 34.35
C GLN A 385 -8.81 10.06 34.59
N GLN A 386 -7.84 9.46 35.28
CA GLN A 386 -6.53 10.07 35.50
C GLN A 386 -5.78 10.29 34.18
N LEU A 387 -5.81 9.31 33.26
CA LEU A 387 -5.20 9.43 31.93
C LEU A 387 -5.86 10.52 31.09
N VAL A 388 -7.20 10.58 31.07
CA VAL A 388 -7.95 11.63 30.35
C VAL A 388 -7.67 13.02 30.94
N ALA A 389 -7.65 13.16 32.26
CA ALA A 389 -7.32 14.43 32.92
C ALA A 389 -5.90 14.91 32.58
N TRP A 390 -4.93 13.98 32.52
CA TRP A 390 -3.57 14.29 32.09
C TRP A 390 -3.53 14.79 30.64
N ILE A 391 -4.28 14.18 29.71
CA ILE A 391 -4.39 14.66 28.32
C ILE A 391 -5.05 16.05 28.26
N GLN A 392 -6.10 16.28 29.05
CA GLN A 392 -6.80 17.57 29.09
C GLN A 392 -5.90 18.72 29.58
N ASN A 393 -4.93 18.45 30.45
CA ASN A 393 -3.94 19.45 30.85
C ASN A 393 -3.06 19.90 29.68
N TRP A 394 -2.66 18.98 28.79
CA TRP A 394 -1.92 19.31 27.57
C TRP A 394 -2.79 20.05 26.56
N GLN A 395 -4.07 19.68 26.46
CA GLN A 395 -5.05 20.40 25.64
C GLN A 395 -5.22 21.85 26.11
N ALA A 396 -5.36 22.07 27.42
CA ALA A 396 -5.45 23.42 28.00
C ALA A 396 -4.18 24.26 27.79
N ALA A 397 -3.03 23.61 27.55
CA ALA A 397 -1.75 24.25 27.26
C ALA A 397 -1.48 24.49 25.76
N ASP A 398 -2.46 24.27 24.87
CA ASP A 398 -2.33 24.41 23.40
C ASP A 398 -1.24 23.51 22.78
N TRP A 399 -1.07 22.29 23.33
CA TRP A 399 -0.20 21.25 22.76
C TRP A 399 1.25 21.73 22.47
N PRO A 400 2.02 22.15 23.49
CA PRO A 400 3.38 22.66 23.31
C PRO A 400 4.32 21.63 22.65
N THR A 401 5.49 22.07 22.19
CA THR A 401 6.43 21.18 21.49
C THR A 401 6.90 19.99 22.32
N ALA A 402 6.90 20.13 23.66
CA ALA A 402 7.22 19.09 24.62
C ALA A 402 6.08 18.06 24.87
N THR A 403 4.93 18.21 24.20
CA THR A 403 3.78 17.32 24.39
C THR A 403 4.17 15.85 24.14
N PRO A 404 3.83 14.94 25.07
CA PRO A 404 4.04 13.51 24.91
C PRO A 404 3.39 12.92 23.65
N PRO A 405 4.07 12.03 22.90
CA PRO A 405 3.49 11.36 21.73
C PRO A 405 2.17 10.65 22.02
N PHE A 406 2.05 10.01 23.19
CA PHE A 406 0.80 9.36 23.60
C PHE A 406 -0.37 10.34 23.69
N ALA A 407 -0.16 11.53 24.27
CA ALA A 407 -1.22 12.53 24.42
C ALA A 407 -1.71 13.08 23.07
N LEU A 408 -0.86 13.07 22.03
CA LEU A 408 -1.22 13.43 20.66
C LEU A 408 -1.95 12.30 19.92
N ALA A 409 -1.53 11.04 20.14
CA ALA A 409 -2.00 9.85 19.43
C ALA A 409 -3.01 9.00 20.23
N ALA A 410 -3.52 9.52 21.36
CA ALA A 410 -4.38 8.75 22.26
C ALA A 410 -5.63 8.23 21.52
N PRO A 411 -6.02 6.95 21.73
CA PRO A 411 -7.23 6.40 21.14
C PRO A 411 -8.48 7.20 21.52
N PRO A 412 -9.31 7.63 20.56
CA PRO A 412 -10.53 8.39 20.87
C PRO A 412 -11.49 7.64 21.82
N VAL A 413 -11.45 6.30 21.81
CA VAL A 413 -12.28 5.43 22.67
C VAL A 413 -12.04 5.67 24.17
N LEU A 414 -10.91 6.26 24.56
CA LEU A 414 -10.63 6.62 25.96
C LEU A 414 -11.61 7.67 26.52
N PHE A 415 -12.18 8.50 25.66
CA PHE A 415 -13.14 9.54 26.05
C PHE A 415 -14.56 8.99 25.95
N SER A 416 -15.25 8.85 27.08
CA SER A 416 -16.60 8.27 27.12
C SER A 416 -17.64 9.13 26.39
N ALA A 417 -17.63 10.44 26.61
CA ALA A 417 -18.56 11.39 25.99
C ALA A 417 -18.18 11.72 24.53
N LEU A 418 -19.18 11.75 23.64
CA LEU A 418 -18.97 12.12 22.23
C LEU A 418 -18.44 13.55 22.09
N SER A 419 -18.94 14.50 22.88
CA SER A 419 -18.46 15.89 22.87
C SER A 419 -16.97 16.00 23.21
N ALA A 420 -16.50 15.27 24.24
CA ALA A 420 -15.08 15.23 24.60
C ALA A 420 -14.23 14.55 23.52
N ARG A 421 -14.74 13.49 22.88
CA ARG A 421 -14.11 12.88 21.71
C ARG A 421 -13.98 13.86 20.55
N THR A 422 -15.05 14.55 20.19
CA THR A 422 -15.07 15.51 19.08
C THR A 422 -14.10 16.65 19.35
N ALA A 423 -14.13 17.23 20.56
CA ALA A 423 -13.23 18.31 20.96
C ALA A 423 -11.75 17.90 20.94
N TYR A 424 -11.43 16.65 21.32
CA TYR A 424 -10.07 16.12 21.22
C TYR A 424 -9.70 15.83 19.77
N VAL A 425 -10.50 15.05 19.03
CA VAL A 425 -10.17 14.57 17.67
C VAL A 425 -10.04 15.71 16.67
N LEU A 426 -10.90 16.73 16.76
CA LEU A 426 -10.97 17.84 15.83
C LEU A 426 -10.19 19.07 16.31
N ASP A 427 -9.40 18.94 17.37
CA ASP A 427 -8.48 19.99 17.84
C ASP A 427 -7.40 20.27 16.78
N PRO A 428 -7.39 21.46 16.15
CA PRO A 428 -6.50 21.74 15.05
C PRO A 428 -5.04 21.86 15.48
N ALA A 429 -4.77 22.41 16.67
CA ALA A 429 -3.42 22.50 17.21
C ALA A 429 -2.87 21.11 17.51
N ARG A 430 -3.68 20.20 18.07
CA ARG A 430 -3.28 18.80 18.25
C ARG A 430 -2.99 18.12 16.92
N LEU A 431 -3.88 18.26 15.93
CA LEU A 431 -3.73 17.62 14.61
C LEU A 431 -2.47 18.08 13.88
N HIS A 432 -2.14 19.37 13.97
CA HIS A 432 -0.88 19.90 13.46
C HIS A 432 0.33 19.28 14.17
N ARG A 433 0.33 19.28 15.51
CA ARG A 433 1.41 18.68 16.31
C ARG A 433 1.56 17.17 16.08
N LEU A 434 0.45 16.44 15.93
CA LEU A 434 0.45 15.03 15.58
C LEU A 434 1.05 14.81 14.18
N SER A 435 0.72 15.68 13.22
CA SER A 435 1.28 15.64 11.86
C SER A 435 2.78 15.90 11.86
N GLU A 436 3.28 16.79 12.72
CA GLU A 436 4.72 17.03 12.90
C GLU A 436 5.44 15.87 13.59
N ALA A 437 4.83 15.28 14.62
CA ALA A 437 5.46 14.25 15.46
C ALA A 437 5.42 12.85 14.84
N ALA A 438 4.26 12.43 14.32
CA ALA A 438 4.01 11.07 13.81
C ALA A 438 3.77 11.03 12.28
N GLY A 439 3.67 12.19 11.63
CA GLY A 439 3.35 12.32 10.22
C GLY A 439 1.85 12.55 9.97
N VAL A 440 1.56 13.19 8.83
CA VAL A 440 0.19 13.50 8.36
C VAL A 440 -0.71 12.26 8.30
N GLY A 441 -0.14 11.11 7.94
CA GLY A 441 -0.86 9.84 7.87
C GLY A 441 -1.51 9.43 9.19
N ALA A 442 -0.80 9.62 10.32
CA ALA A 442 -1.32 9.28 11.64
C ALA A 442 -2.54 10.14 12.01
N ALA A 443 -2.51 11.44 11.67
CA ALA A 443 -3.63 12.34 11.87
C ALA A 443 -4.83 11.95 10.98
N LEU A 444 -4.61 11.61 9.71
CA LEU A 444 -5.67 11.17 8.79
C LEU A 444 -6.29 9.83 9.20
N ASP A 445 -5.50 8.90 9.74
CA ASP A 445 -5.99 7.62 10.25
C ASP A 445 -6.86 7.79 11.50
N GLN A 446 -6.47 8.70 12.39
CA GLN A 446 -7.28 9.03 13.57
C GLN A 446 -8.63 9.67 13.17
N LEU A 447 -8.62 10.61 12.21
CA LEU A 447 -9.84 11.21 11.67
C LEU A 447 -10.75 10.16 11.00
N SER A 448 -10.18 9.24 10.22
CA SER A 448 -10.93 8.16 9.56
C SER A 448 -11.49 7.15 10.57
N SER A 449 -10.72 6.82 11.62
CA SER A 449 -11.18 5.94 12.70
C SER A 449 -12.32 6.57 13.50
N PHE A 450 -12.27 7.89 13.69
CA PHE A 450 -13.35 8.64 14.33
C PHE A 450 -14.59 8.69 13.45
N GLU A 451 -14.44 8.93 12.14
CA GLU A 451 -15.54 8.88 11.18
C GLU A 451 -16.26 7.52 11.18
N ALA A 452 -15.51 6.42 11.29
CA ALA A 452 -16.06 5.07 11.35
C ALA A 452 -16.92 4.77 12.61
N THR A 453 -16.87 5.63 13.64
CA THR A 453 -17.74 5.50 14.82
C THR A 453 -19.17 5.98 14.56
N PHE A 454 -19.38 6.73 13.47
CA PHE A 454 -20.70 7.22 13.07
C PHE A 454 -21.36 6.21 12.13
N THR A 455 -22.67 6.02 12.29
CA THR A 455 -23.47 5.11 11.44
C THR A 455 -23.87 5.75 10.11
N GLY A 456 -23.41 6.97 9.83
CA GLY A 456 -23.76 7.76 8.65
C GLY A 456 -25.18 8.33 8.72
N THR A 457 -25.62 8.73 9.92
CA THR A 457 -26.95 9.32 10.12
C THR A 457 -26.91 10.84 9.96
N SER A 458 -28.06 11.44 9.67
CA SER A 458 -28.21 12.89 9.55
C SER A 458 -27.95 13.65 10.86
N ASP A 459 -27.96 12.97 12.00
CA ASP A 459 -27.79 13.58 13.33
C ASP A 459 -26.30 13.78 13.68
N ASP A 460 -25.39 13.15 12.94
CA ASP A 460 -23.95 13.19 13.17
C ASP A 460 -23.26 14.39 12.49
N LEU A 461 -24.02 15.25 11.80
CA LEU A 461 -23.47 16.37 11.00
C LEU A 461 -22.62 17.35 11.79
N ALA A 462 -22.93 17.58 13.06
CA ALA A 462 -22.17 18.46 13.95
C ALA A 462 -20.70 18.01 14.09
N ALA A 463 -20.42 16.71 13.94
CA ALA A 463 -19.06 16.16 13.96
C ALA A 463 -18.51 15.90 12.55
N LEU A 464 -19.34 15.45 11.59
CA LEU A 464 -18.90 15.09 10.25
C LEU A 464 -18.44 16.29 9.41
N VAL A 465 -19.09 17.45 9.53
CA VAL A 465 -18.70 18.66 8.78
C VAL A 465 -17.33 19.18 9.24
N PRO A 466 -17.07 19.40 10.55
CA PRO A 466 -15.74 19.84 10.98
C PRO A 466 -14.67 18.75 10.80
N LEU A 467 -15.04 17.47 10.78
CA LEU A 467 -14.13 16.37 10.41
C LEU A 467 -13.65 16.49 8.96
N ALA A 468 -14.55 16.80 8.02
CA ALA A 468 -14.18 17.06 6.63
C ALA A 468 -13.23 18.26 6.49
N ALA A 469 -13.49 19.34 7.25
CA ALA A 469 -12.63 20.52 7.30
C ALA A 469 -11.25 20.21 7.92
N ALA A 470 -11.21 19.48 9.03
CA ALA A 470 -9.97 19.07 9.69
C ALA A 470 -9.11 18.18 8.78
N ARG A 471 -9.75 17.28 8.03
CA ARG A 471 -9.09 16.44 7.02
C ARG A 471 -8.48 17.28 5.89
N ASP A 472 -9.19 18.29 5.41
CA ASP A 472 -8.68 19.20 4.38
C ASP A 472 -7.49 20.03 4.90
N MET A 473 -7.59 20.59 6.12
CA MET A 473 -6.49 21.28 6.80
C MET A 473 -5.23 20.40 6.91
N VAL A 474 -5.38 19.17 7.42
CA VAL A 474 -4.26 18.22 7.59
C VAL A 474 -3.62 17.88 6.24
N ARG A 475 -4.42 17.74 5.18
CA ARG A 475 -3.91 17.50 3.81
C ARG A 475 -3.15 18.69 3.23
N ARG A 476 -3.62 19.92 3.47
CA ARG A 476 -2.94 21.13 2.99
C ARG A 476 -1.60 21.36 3.68
N GLY A 477 -1.46 20.93 4.93
CA GLY A 477 -0.18 20.93 5.65
C GLY A 477 0.80 19.83 5.21
N ALA A 478 0.42 18.96 4.26
CA ALA A 478 1.26 17.85 3.84
C ALA A 478 2.47 18.29 3.00
N ARG A 479 3.59 17.61 3.23
CA ARG A 479 4.78 17.72 2.39
C ARG A 479 4.65 16.81 1.19
N GLU A 480 5.41 17.10 0.13
CA GLU A 480 5.52 16.20 -1.01
C GLU A 480 5.94 14.81 -0.51
N VAL A 481 5.20 13.77 -0.89
CA VAL A 481 5.53 12.38 -0.53
C VAL A 481 6.55 11.87 -1.56
N PRO A 482 7.81 11.62 -1.17
CA PRO A 482 8.81 11.19 -2.13
C PRO A 482 8.49 9.79 -2.68
N GLU A 483 8.67 9.61 -3.99
CA GLU A 483 8.52 8.30 -4.62
C GLU A 483 9.43 7.24 -3.99
N GLY A 484 8.85 6.07 -3.72
CA GLY A 484 9.57 4.95 -3.09
C GLY A 484 9.72 5.04 -1.57
N ALA A 485 9.43 6.18 -0.93
CA ALA A 485 9.48 6.28 0.53
C ALA A 485 8.40 5.45 1.24
N PRO A 486 7.11 5.50 0.84
CA PRO A 486 6.07 4.62 1.41
C PRO A 486 6.38 3.11 1.28
N PRO A 487 6.72 2.55 0.11
CA PRO A 487 7.07 1.13 0.01
C PRO A 487 8.35 0.77 0.78
N LEU A 488 9.30 1.70 0.95
CA LEU A 488 10.49 1.44 1.79
C LEU A 488 10.12 1.28 3.27
N LEU A 489 9.17 2.09 3.79
CA LEU A 489 8.60 1.89 5.13
C LEU A 489 7.93 0.51 5.27
N ALA A 490 7.14 0.10 4.27
CA ALA A 490 6.48 -1.20 4.27
C ALA A 490 7.51 -2.34 4.30
N ARG A 491 8.60 -2.21 3.53
CA ARG A 491 9.69 -3.19 3.49
C ARG A 491 10.52 -3.22 4.79
N LEU A 492 10.59 -2.10 5.51
CA LEU A 492 11.17 -2.01 6.86
C LEU A 492 10.23 -2.58 7.95
N GLY A 493 9.05 -3.08 7.58
CA GLY A 493 8.07 -3.70 8.48
C GLY A 493 7.05 -2.75 9.07
N ASP A 494 7.01 -1.48 8.65
CA ASP A 494 6.09 -0.47 9.17
C ASP A 494 4.94 -0.20 8.19
N ALA A 495 4.02 -1.16 8.12
CA ALA A 495 2.90 -1.14 7.18
C ALA A 495 1.92 0.03 7.43
N ALA A 496 1.66 0.35 8.70
CA ALA A 496 0.73 1.41 9.08
C ALA A 496 1.27 2.78 8.65
N ARG A 497 2.55 3.05 8.95
CA ARG A 497 3.19 4.31 8.57
C ARG A 497 3.37 4.43 7.06
N ALA A 498 3.70 3.32 6.37
CA ALA A 498 3.75 3.28 4.91
C ALA A 498 2.41 3.68 4.28
N ARG A 499 1.30 3.08 4.74
CA ARG A 499 -0.06 3.42 4.31
C ARG A 499 -0.39 4.88 4.61
N GLY A 500 -0.12 5.35 5.82
CA GLY A 500 -0.36 6.74 6.23
C GLY A 500 0.37 7.77 5.37
N HIS A 501 1.65 7.51 5.03
CA HIS A 501 2.39 8.38 4.12
C HIS A 501 1.84 8.34 2.70
N ALA A 502 1.46 7.17 2.19
CA ALA A 502 0.81 7.07 0.88
C ALA A 502 -0.49 7.88 0.82
N LEU A 503 -1.31 7.86 1.89
CA LEU A 503 -2.56 8.64 2.01
C LEU A 503 -2.35 10.15 2.14
N SER A 504 -1.16 10.59 2.56
CA SER A 504 -0.84 12.01 2.74
C SER A 504 -0.57 12.76 1.44
N ALA A 505 -0.42 12.07 0.30
CA ALA A 505 -0.28 12.74 -0.99
C ALA A 505 -1.57 13.50 -1.36
N SER A 506 -1.44 14.72 -1.89
CA SER A 506 -2.58 15.58 -2.21
C SER A 506 -3.36 15.11 -3.45
N ASP A 507 -2.64 14.68 -4.48
CA ASP A 507 -3.23 14.16 -5.73
C ASP A 507 -3.82 12.74 -5.50
N PRO A 508 -5.12 12.52 -5.73
CA PRO A 508 -5.75 11.19 -5.67
C PRO A 508 -5.06 10.11 -6.49
N ILE A 509 -4.52 10.47 -7.66
CA ILE A 509 -3.83 9.55 -8.55
C ILE A 509 -2.48 9.15 -7.96
N VAL A 510 -1.71 10.11 -7.43
CA VAL A 510 -0.44 9.85 -6.76
C VAL A 510 -0.64 9.01 -5.50
N ARG A 511 -1.70 9.26 -4.73
CA ARG A 511 -2.11 8.41 -3.59
C ARG A 511 -2.33 6.96 -4.01
N ALA A 512 -3.10 6.74 -5.08
CA ALA A 512 -3.37 5.41 -5.59
C ALA A 512 -2.08 4.68 -6.00
N VAL A 513 -1.15 5.38 -6.66
CA VAL A 513 0.16 4.83 -7.03
C VAL A 513 0.97 4.45 -5.78
N HIS A 514 1.09 5.34 -4.80
CA HIS A 514 1.84 5.05 -3.58
C HIS A 514 1.23 3.90 -2.77
N LEU A 515 -0.10 3.84 -2.66
CA LEU A 515 -0.80 2.73 -2.00
C LEU A 515 -0.61 1.41 -2.76
N ALA A 516 -0.67 1.43 -4.10
CA ALA A 516 -0.40 0.26 -4.91
C ALA A 516 1.05 -0.24 -4.75
N ASP A 517 2.02 0.67 -4.72
CA ASP A 517 3.43 0.33 -4.49
C ASP A 517 3.65 -0.26 -3.07
N VAL A 518 2.99 0.30 -2.05
CA VAL A 518 2.98 -0.26 -0.68
C VAL A 518 2.37 -1.65 -0.66
N ALA A 519 1.22 -1.84 -1.34
CA ALA A 519 0.56 -3.13 -1.42
C ALA A 519 1.44 -4.22 -2.05
N VAL A 520 2.27 -3.87 -3.04
CA VAL A 520 3.26 -4.80 -3.62
C VAL A 520 4.25 -5.28 -2.56
N GLU A 521 4.81 -4.37 -1.75
CA GLU A 521 5.75 -4.77 -0.69
C GLU A 521 5.08 -5.60 0.41
N LEU A 522 3.85 -5.24 0.80
CA LEU A 522 3.07 -6.01 1.78
C LEU A 522 2.72 -7.41 1.26
N ALA A 523 2.34 -7.52 -0.02
CA ALA A 523 2.05 -8.80 -0.66
C ALA A 523 3.30 -9.68 -0.75
N LEU A 524 4.46 -9.10 -1.07
CA LEU A 524 5.73 -9.83 -1.14
C LEU A 524 6.25 -10.24 0.25
N ALA A 525 5.92 -9.47 1.29
CA ALA A 525 6.11 -9.86 2.69
C ALA A 525 5.05 -10.84 3.21
N LYS A 526 4.04 -11.19 2.40
CA LYS A 526 2.89 -12.06 2.75
C LYS A 526 2.09 -11.56 3.95
N LEU A 527 1.96 -10.25 4.09
CA LEU A 527 1.15 -9.64 5.14
C LEU A 527 -0.34 -9.61 4.73
N PRO A 528 -1.28 -9.99 5.63
CA PRO A 528 -2.70 -10.12 5.30
C PRO A 528 -3.40 -8.78 4.99
N CYS A 529 -2.77 -7.65 5.34
CA CYS A 529 -3.31 -6.32 5.08
C CYS A 529 -3.14 -5.84 3.62
N ALA A 530 -2.40 -6.57 2.77
CA ALA A 530 -2.17 -6.17 1.38
C ALA A 530 -3.48 -5.95 0.59
N ASP A 531 -4.45 -6.86 0.72
CA ASP A 531 -5.75 -6.78 0.03
C ASP A 531 -6.55 -5.53 0.40
N ALA A 532 -6.44 -5.08 1.66
CA ALA A 532 -7.12 -3.87 2.12
C ALA A 532 -6.50 -2.61 1.48
N VAL A 533 -5.17 -2.54 1.45
CA VAL A 533 -4.43 -1.43 0.82
C VAL A 533 -4.67 -1.37 -0.68
N VAL A 534 -4.78 -2.52 -1.37
CA VAL A 534 -5.14 -2.56 -2.80
C VAL A 534 -6.53 -1.97 -3.06
N ARG A 535 -7.51 -2.30 -2.23
CA ARG A 535 -8.86 -1.76 -2.36
C ARG A 535 -8.88 -0.25 -2.16
N GLU A 536 -8.18 0.22 -1.15
CA GLU A 536 -8.04 1.64 -0.85
C GLU A 536 -7.32 2.41 -1.97
N ALA A 537 -6.29 1.80 -2.58
CA ALA A 537 -5.64 2.35 -3.77
C ALA A 537 -6.62 2.53 -4.93
N ALA A 538 -7.49 1.54 -5.17
CA ALA A 538 -8.52 1.61 -6.20
C ALA A 538 -9.63 2.64 -5.87
N GLU A 539 -9.96 2.82 -4.60
CA GLU A 539 -10.94 3.82 -4.13
C GLU A 539 -10.42 5.26 -4.22
N CYS A 540 -9.10 5.47 -4.14
CA CYS A 540 -8.49 6.78 -4.34
C CYS A 540 -8.61 7.26 -5.80
N LEU A 541 -8.80 6.35 -6.76
CA LEU A 541 -8.93 6.72 -8.17
C LEU A 541 -10.35 7.24 -8.44
N PRO A 542 -10.49 8.38 -9.14
CA PRO A 542 -11.80 8.91 -9.48
C PRO A 542 -12.57 7.88 -10.32
N ARG A 543 -13.73 7.45 -9.82
CA ARG A 543 -14.63 6.57 -10.59
C ARG A 543 -15.28 7.39 -11.72
N ASN A 544 -15.29 6.78 -12.89
CA ASN A 544 -15.83 7.26 -14.15
C ASN A 544 -17.16 8.04 -14.03
N ARG A 545 -17.15 9.38 -14.17
CA ARG A 545 -18.19 10.21 -14.83
C ARG A 545 -17.51 11.41 -15.52
N GLY A 546 -17.83 11.63 -16.79
CA GLY A 546 -16.91 12.22 -17.79
C GLY A 546 -16.93 13.74 -18.00
N ALA A 547 -15.81 14.25 -18.54
CA ALA A 547 -15.60 15.63 -19.00
C ALA A 547 -15.65 16.71 -17.89
N HIS A 548 -14.50 17.05 -17.32
CA HIS A 548 -13.63 18.15 -17.76
C HIS A 548 -12.31 18.09 -16.99
N ALA A 549 -11.21 18.07 -17.74
CA ALA A 549 -9.91 18.47 -17.24
C ALA A 549 -9.93 19.98 -17.03
N SER A 550 -9.66 20.46 -15.81
CA SER A 550 -9.29 21.85 -15.55
C SER A 550 -8.48 21.95 -14.25
N SER A 551 -7.29 21.36 -14.26
CA SER A 551 -6.08 22.02 -13.76
C SER A 551 -4.90 21.43 -14.54
N GLY A 552 -4.01 22.29 -15.01
CA GLY A 552 -3.03 22.00 -16.05
C GLY A 552 -2.11 20.83 -15.73
N GLY A 553 -2.12 19.84 -16.63
CA GLY A 553 -1.25 18.66 -16.61
C GLY A 553 -2.08 17.42 -16.93
N HIS A 554 -1.99 16.90 -18.16
CA HIS A 554 -2.32 15.48 -18.34
C HIS A 554 -1.48 14.71 -17.32
N PRO A 555 -2.06 13.78 -16.53
CA PRO A 555 -1.25 12.88 -15.75
C PRO A 555 -0.24 12.23 -16.71
N PRO A 556 1.06 12.21 -16.38
CA PRO A 556 2.06 11.63 -17.27
C PRO A 556 1.61 10.21 -17.66
N ILE A 557 1.79 9.87 -18.93
CA ILE A 557 1.38 8.60 -19.57
C ILE A 557 1.80 7.36 -18.74
N ASP A 558 2.76 7.52 -17.83
CA ASP A 558 3.42 6.49 -17.04
C ASP A 558 2.65 6.04 -15.77
N VAL A 559 1.63 6.78 -15.33
CA VAL A 559 0.90 6.50 -14.07
C VAL A 559 0.06 5.22 -14.15
N TRP A 560 -0.78 5.09 -15.18
CA TRP A 560 -1.65 3.92 -15.36
C TRP A 560 -0.83 2.66 -15.66
N ALA A 561 0.28 2.81 -16.37
CA ALA A 561 1.26 1.74 -16.56
C ALA A 561 1.87 1.28 -15.23
N ARG A 562 2.20 2.20 -14.32
CA ARG A 562 2.71 1.88 -12.98
C ARG A 562 1.66 1.22 -12.08
N LEU A 563 0.39 1.64 -12.15
CA LEU A 563 -0.72 0.97 -11.45
C LEU A 563 -0.94 -0.45 -11.96
N LEU A 564 -0.95 -0.65 -13.29
CA LEU A 564 -1.05 -1.97 -13.91
C LEU A 564 0.13 -2.86 -13.50
N ALA A 565 1.37 -2.35 -13.54
CA ALA A 565 2.56 -3.09 -13.11
C ALA A 565 2.44 -3.54 -11.65
N SER A 566 1.97 -2.65 -10.76
CA SER A 566 1.74 -2.98 -9.35
C SER A 566 0.65 -4.02 -9.17
N ALA A 567 -0.47 -3.93 -9.91
CA ALA A 567 -1.53 -4.93 -9.88
C ALA A 567 -1.05 -6.31 -10.36
N VAL A 568 -0.19 -6.36 -11.38
CA VAL A 568 0.42 -7.60 -11.87
C VAL A 568 1.34 -8.23 -10.82
N GLU A 569 2.14 -7.43 -10.12
CA GLU A 569 2.99 -7.95 -9.03
C GLU A 569 2.18 -8.42 -7.82
N VAL A 570 1.13 -7.69 -7.43
CA VAL A 570 0.19 -8.15 -6.39
C VAL A 570 -0.47 -9.47 -6.82
N HIS A 571 -0.87 -9.61 -8.08
CA HIS A 571 -1.42 -10.86 -8.59
C HIS A 571 -0.43 -12.02 -8.47
N ARG A 572 0.86 -11.80 -8.78
CA ARG A 572 1.92 -12.81 -8.64
C ARG A 572 2.19 -13.19 -7.19
N ALA A 573 2.13 -12.23 -6.28
CA ALA A 573 2.50 -12.43 -4.87
C ALA A 573 1.35 -12.94 -3.98
N ALA A 574 0.14 -12.40 -4.17
CA ALA A 574 -1.04 -12.63 -3.31
C ALA A 574 -2.25 -13.24 -4.06
N GLY A 575 -2.20 -13.36 -5.38
CA GLY A 575 -3.24 -14.00 -6.21
C GLY A 575 -4.28 -13.04 -6.80
N SER A 576 -5.20 -13.58 -7.60
CA SER A 576 -6.17 -12.81 -8.41
C SER A 576 -7.16 -11.98 -7.60
N ARG A 577 -7.62 -12.47 -6.44
CA ARG A 577 -8.59 -11.76 -5.59
C ARG A 577 -8.03 -10.44 -5.08
N ALA A 578 -6.74 -10.44 -4.71
CA ALA A 578 -6.04 -9.27 -4.21
C ALA A 578 -5.92 -8.18 -5.27
N ALA A 579 -5.52 -8.54 -6.51
CA ALA A 579 -5.26 -7.58 -7.59
C ALA A 579 -6.53 -7.03 -8.29
N LYS A 580 -7.67 -7.74 -8.18
CA LYS A 580 -8.92 -7.43 -8.87
C LYS A 580 -9.37 -5.95 -8.76
N PRO A 581 -9.39 -5.31 -7.57
CA PRO A 581 -9.85 -3.92 -7.44
C PRO A 581 -9.03 -2.92 -8.26
N LEU A 582 -7.70 -3.06 -8.25
CA LEU A 582 -6.80 -2.19 -9.02
C LEU A 582 -6.94 -2.42 -10.53
N LEU A 583 -7.05 -3.68 -10.98
CA LEU A 583 -7.24 -3.99 -12.39
C LEU A 583 -8.56 -3.39 -12.92
N LEU A 584 -9.64 -3.46 -12.15
CA LEU A 584 -10.91 -2.81 -12.51
C LEU A 584 -10.75 -1.30 -12.61
N ALA A 585 -10.06 -0.68 -11.66
CA ALA A 585 -9.81 0.76 -11.70
C ALA A 585 -9.00 1.20 -12.94
N VAL A 586 -8.04 0.37 -13.41
CA VAL A 586 -7.30 0.63 -14.67
C VAL A 586 -8.22 0.51 -15.89
N VAL A 587 -9.10 -0.50 -15.93
CA VAL A 587 -10.07 -0.69 -17.04
C VAL A 587 -11.04 0.50 -17.14
N ASP A 588 -11.47 1.02 -15.99
CA ASP A 588 -12.43 2.14 -15.87
C ASP A 588 -11.77 3.53 -15.92
N GLY A 589 -10.43 3.61 -15.89
CA GLY A 589 -9.67 4.85 -15.80
C GLY A 589 -9.76 5.76 -17.02
N HIS A 590 -10.17 7.02 -16.84
CA HIS A 590 -10.14 8.04 -17.89
C HIS A 590 -8.71 8.55 -18.07
N GLY A 591 -8.10 8.30 -19.24
CA GLY A 591 -6.69 8.62 -19.52
C GLY A 591 -5.72 7.44 -19.40
N ALA A 592 -6.21 6.26 -19.00
CA ALA A 592 -5.45 5.03 -19.20
C ALA A 592 -5.23 4.80 -20.69
N GLY A 593 -4.00 4.45 -21.08
CA GLY A 593 -3.72 4.11 -22.45
C GLY A 593 -4.49 2.85 -22.86
N VAL A 594 -4.78 2.77 -24.15
CA VAL A 594 -5.59 1.70 -24.72
C VAL A 594 -4.93 0.32 -24.53
N GLY A 595 -3.59 0.27 -24.45
CA GLY A 595 -2.84 -0.94 -24.13
C GLY A 595 -3.00 -1.40 -22.68
N GLU A 596 -2.95 -0.47 -21.73
CA GLU A 596 -3.11 -0.76 -20.31
C GLU A 596 -4.51 -1.29 -20.00
N ILE A 597 -5.55 -0.71 -20.62
CA ILE A 597 -6.94 -1.17 -20.51
C ILE A 597 -7.08 -2.60 -21.05
N ALA A 598 -6.49 -2.86 -22.23
CA ALA A 598 -6.53 -4.20 -22.82
C ALA A 598 -5.82 -5.22 -21.92
N ASP A 599 -4.63 -4.90 -21.41
CA ASP A 599 -3.84 -5.79 -20.55
C ASP A 599 -4.56 -6.10 -19.23
N ALA A 600 -5.14 -5.08 -18.58
CA ALA A 600 -5.93 -5.24 -17.37
C ALA A 600 -7.21 -6.08 -17.62
N GLY A 601 -7.93 -5.79 -18.71
CA GLY A 601 -9.14 -6.51 -19.09
C GLY A 601 -8.87 -7.98 -19.44
N ARG A 602 -7.75 -8.27 -20.11
CA ARG A 602 -7.33 -9.66 -20.38
C ARG A 602 -7.04 -10.43 -19.09
N LEU A 603 -6.29 -9.84 -18.16
CA LEU A 603 -6.02 -10.46 -16.86
C LEU A 603 -7.30 -10.74 -16.06
N LEU A 604 -8.24 -9.79 -16.03
CA LEU A 604 -9.53 -9.96 -15.36
C LEU A 604 -10.38 -11.06 -16.00
N ALA A 605 -10.41 -11.13 -17.33
CA ALA A 605 -11.13 -12.19 -18.03
C ALA A 605 -10.52 -13.57 -17.74
N GLU A 606 -9.19 -13.69 -17.70
CA GLU A 606 -8.48 -14.93 -17.35
C GLU A 606 -8.77 -15.43 -15.93
N PHE A 607 -9.17 -14.55 -15.01
CA PHE A 607 -9.58 -14.95 -13.66
C PHE A 607 -10.90 -15.76 -13.64
N GLY A 608 -11.69 -15.70 -14.72
CA GLY A 608 -12.89 -16.52 -14.89
C GLY A 608 -14.04 -16.16 -13.94
N ASP A 609 -14.06 -14.94 -13.43
CA ASP A 609 -15.08 -14.45 -12.50
C ASP A 609 -16.32 -13.97 -13.27
N LEU A 610 -17.43 -14.73 -13.16
CA LEU A 610 -18.67 -14.48 -13.91
C LEU A 610 -19.29 -13.12 -13.58
N ASP A 611 -19.07 -12.59 -12.38
CA ASP A 611 -19.64 -11.31 -11.93
C ASP A 611 -19.04 -10.11 -12.69
N LEU A 612 -17.86 -10.28 -13.29
CA LEU A 612 -17.15 -9.23 -14.02
C LEU A 612 -17.43 -9.22 -15.52
N VAL A 613 -18.00 -10.30 -16.05
CA VAL A 613 -18.27 -10.46 -17.48
C VAL A 613 -19.15 -9.31 -18.02
N PRO A 614 -20.27 -8.90 -17.36
CA PRO A 614 -21.10 -7.81 -17.87
C PRO A 614 -20.37 -6.45 -17.93
N ALA A 615 -19.54 -6.16 -16.93
CA ALA A 615 -18.77 -4.90 -16.87
C ALA A 615 -17.70 -4.85 -17.98
N LEU A 616 -16.99 -5.96 -18.19
CA LEU A 616 -16.00 -6.08 -19.27
C LEU A 616 -16.64 -6.02 -20.66
N ILE A 617 -17.84 -6.60 -20.84
CA ILE A 617 -18.62 -6.47 -22.09
C ILE A 617 -19.00 -5.01 -22.34
N ALA A 618 -19.60 -4.34 -21.35
CA ALA A 618 -20.00 -2.94 -21.48
C ALA A 618 -18.81 -2.04 -21.82
N ARG A 619 -17.64 -2.32 -21.24
CA ARG A 619 -16.41 -1.60 -21.55
C ARG A 619 -15.89 -1.90 -22.95
N ALA A 620 -15.88 -3.17 -23.37
CA ALA A 620 -15.48 -3.57 -24.71
C ALA A 620 -16.38 -2.92 -25.78
N GLU A 621 -17.69 -2.81 -25.53
CA GLU A 621 -18.64 -2.11 -26.40
C GLU A 621 -18.40 -0.59 -26.44
N THR A 622 -18.02 0.01 -25.31
CA THR A 622 -17.63 1.43 -25.31
C THR A 622 -16.37 1.67 -26.15
N LEU A 623 -15.42 0.74 -26.11
CA LEU A 623 -14.16 0.81 -26.86
C LEU A 623 -14.34 0.52 -28.36
N SER A 624 -15.33 -0.29 -28.76
CA SER A 624 -15.60 -0.58 -30.17
C SER A 624 -16.16 0.62 -30.92
N ALA A 625 -16.86 1.53 -30.23
CA ALA A 625 -17.32 2.79 -30.79
C ALA A 625 -16.22 3.88 -30.89
N GLY A 626 -15.01 3.60 -30.40
CA GLY A 626 -13.88 4.53 -30.38
C GLY A 626 -12.98 4.46 -31.63
N PRO A 627 -11.86 5.19 -31.65
CA PRO A 627 -10.89 5.15 -32.75
C PRO A 627 -10.27 3.74 -32.92
N PRO A 628 -9.65 3.41 -34.08
CA PRO A 628 -9.18 2.05 -34.38
C PRO A 628 -8.30 1.40 -33.31
N ARG A 629 -7.49 2.17 -32.56
CA ARG A 629 -6.73 1.59 -31.43
C ARG A 629 -7.64 1.10 -30.30
N ALA A 630 -8.65 1.89 -29.93
CA ALA A 630 -9.63 1.49 -28.92
C ALA A 630 -10.40 0.24 -29.37
N GLN A 631 -10.73 0.14 -30.66
CA GLN A 631 -11.31 -1.05 -31.27
C GLN A 631 -10.37 -2.27 -31.14
N ALA A 632 -9.06 -2.12 -31.30
CA ALA A 632 -8.10 -3.22 -31.11
C ALA A 632 -8.06 -3.71 -29.65
N ALA A 633 -8.18 -2.82 -28.67
CA ALA A 633 -8.33 -3.20 -27.26
C ALA A 633 -9.68 -3.87 -26.97
N SER A 634 -10.76 -3.44 -27.61
CA SER A 634 -12.06 -4.12 -27.54
C SER A 634 -11.94 -5.57 -28.00
N VAL A 635 -11.27 -5.81 -29.14
CA VAL A 635 -10.98 -7.15 -29.65
C VAL A 635 -10.17 -7.98 -28.66
N ASP A 636 -9.16 -7.40 -28.01
CA ASP A 636 -8.34 -8.10 -27.01
C ASP A 636 -9.17 -8.56 -25.80
N ILE A 637 -10.12 -7.73 -25.32
CA ILE A 637 -11.04 -8.05 -24.22
C ILE A 637 -12.04 -9.14 -24.65
N TRP A 638 -12.70 -8.98 -25.80
CA TRP A 638 -13.61 -10.00 -26.35
C TRP A 638 -12.90 -11.34 -26.52
N ALA A 639 -11.66 -11.32 -26.99
CA ALA A 639 -10.88 -12.53 -27.18
C ALA A 639 -10.52 -13.22 -25.86
N ALA A 640 -10.24 -12.46 -24.81
CA ALA A 640 -9.96 -13.02 -23.49
C ALA A 640 -11.23 -13.57 -22.82
N LEU A 641 -12.37 -12.88 -22.94
CA LEU A 641 -13.67 -13.35 -22.45
C LEU A 641 -14.07 -14.69 -23.09
N ALA A 642 -13.85 -14.85 -24.39
CA ALA A 642 -14.11 -16.10 -25.11
C ALA A 642 -13.17 -17.24 -24.66
N ARG A 643 -11.88 -16.96 -24.44
CA ARG A 643 -10.90 -17.96 -23.98
C ARG A 643 -11.18 -18.44 -22.54
N ALA A 644 -11.60 -17.52 -21.67
CA ALA A 644 -11.97 -17.82 -20.30
C ALA A 644 -13.34 -18.52 -20.17
N LYS A 645 -14.05 -18.73 -21.29
CA LYS A 645 -15.44 -19.26 -21.33
C LYS A 645 -16.46 -18.37 -20.61
N GLY A 646 -16.15 -17.08 -20.41
CA GLY A 646 -17.09 -16.11 -19.84
C GLY A 646 -18.19 -15.70 -20.83
N VAL A 647 -17.90 -15.78 -22.13
CA VAL A 647 -18.85 -15.56 -23.23
C VAL A 647 -18.72 -16.70 -24.24
N ASP A 648 -19.81 -17.04 -24.94
CA ASP A 648 -19.74 -17.98 -26.06
C ASP A 648 -18.77 -17.47 -27.14
N SER A 649 -17.84 -18.34 -27.52
CA SER A 649 -16.91 -18.13 -28.63
C SER A 649 -17.59 -17.78 -29.95
N SER A 650 -18.85 -18.20 -30.15
CA SER A 650 -19.66 -17.81 -31.32
C SER A 650 -19.99 -16.32 -31.29
N LEU A 651 -20.58 -15.84 -30.20
CA LEU A 651 -20.97 -14.45 -29.98
C LEU A 651 -19.77 -13.50 -30.01
N ALA A 652 -18.68 -13.85 -29.31
CA ALA A 652 -17.45 -13.06 -29.34
C ALA A 652 -16.83 -13.02 -30.75
N GLY A 653 -16.92 -14.13 -31.50
CA GLY A 653 -16.47 -14.20 -32.89
C GLY A 653 -17.28 -13.30 -33.81
N ASP A 654 -18.60 -13.29 -33.67
CA ASP A 654 -19.50 -12.46 -34.48
C ASP A 654 -19.28 -10.97 -34.20
N ARG A 655 -19.11 -10.58 -32.93
CA ARG A 655 -18.84 -9.18 -32.57
C ARG A 655 -17.46 -8.70 -33.06
N ILE A 656 -16.42 -9.54 -32.97
CA ILE A 656 -15.10 -9.21 -33.53
C ILE A 656 -15.17 -9.01 -35.05
N GLU A 657 -15.97 -9.82 -35.75
CA GLU A 657 -16.17 -9.64 -37.20
C GLU A 657 -16.92 -8.34 -37.54
N GLU A 658 -17.89 -7.93 -36.72
CA GLU A 658 -18.61 -6.65 -36.85
C GLU A 658 -17.67 -5.46 -36.61
N ILE A 659 -16.85 -5.50 -35.56
CA ILE A 659 -15.82 -4.48 -35.30
C ILE A 659 -14.90 -4.35 -36.53
N CYS A 660 -14.44 -5.46 -37.12
CA CYS A 660 -13.61 -5.43 -38.33
C CYS A 660 -14.31 -4.80 -39.55
N ALA A 661 -15.63 -4.92 -39.65
CA ALA A 661 -16.40 -4.31 -40.73
C ALA A 661 -16.56 -2.79 -40.56
N GLU A 662 -16.61 -2.32 -39.31
CA GLU A 662 -16.79 -0.92 -38.91
C GLU A 662 -15.48 -0.11 -38.85
N VAL A 663 -14.30 -0.75 -38.92
CA VAL A 663 -13.00 -0.06 -38.92
C VAL A 663 -12.89 0.94 -40.07
N GLU A 664 -12.68 2.22 -39.72
CA GLU A 664 -12.29 3.27 -40.67
C GLU A 664 -10.87 3.00 -41.21
N ARG A 665 -10.71 3.06 -42.53
CA ARG A 665 -9.45 2.73 -43.22
C ARG A 665 -8.51 3.93 -43.38
N ASP A 666 -8.93 5.09 -42.89
CA ASP A 666 -8.17 6.34 -42.99
C ASP A 666 -6.95 6.34 -42.03
N ASP A 667 -7.05 5.68 -40.87
CA ASP A 667 -5.90 5.35 -40.01
C ASP A 667 -5.37 3.94 -40.34
N ALA A 668 -4.51 3.86 -41.36
CA ALA A 668 -3.96 2.60 -41.85
C ALA A 668 -3.23 1.78 -40.75
N LEU A 669 -2.55 2.43 -39.80
CA LEU A 669 -1.83 1.72 -38.73
C LEU A 669 -2.78 1.22 -37.64
N GLY A 670 -3.75 2.04 -37.25
CA GLY A 670 -4.81 1.62 -36.34
C GLY A 670 -5.64 0.46 -36.91
N ALA A 671 -5.99 0.51 -38.20
CA ALA A 671 -6.68 -0.57 -38.88
C ALA A 671 -5.87 -1.88 -38.91
N VAL A 672 -4.55 -1.80 -39.12
CA VAL A 672 -3.65 -2.96 -39.03
C VAL A 672 -3.66 -3.58 -37.63
N GLU A 673 -3.68 -2.76 -36.56
CA GLU A 673 -3.76 -3.27 -35.18
C GLU A 673 -5.05 -4.04 -34.92
N VAL A 674 -6.21 -3.53 -35.37
CA VAL A 674 -7.50 -4.20 -35.22
C VAL A 674 -7.52 -5.52 -35.99
N LEU A 675 -7.19 -5.48 -37.29
CA LEU A 675 -7.25 -6.66 -38.16
C LEU A 675 -6.30 -7.77 -37.69
N ALA A 676 -5.09 -7.40 -37.25
CA ALA A 676 -4.12 -8.37 -36.71
C ALA A 676 -4.58 -8.96 -35.36
N ALA A 677 -5.11 -8.14 -34.45
CA ALA A 677 -5.67 -8.62 -33.18
C ALA A 677 -6.84 -9.58 -33.41
N SER A 678 -7.75 -9.23 -34.31
CA SER A 678 -8.93 -10.03 -34.67
C SER A 678 -8.54 -11.36 -35.31
N ALA A 679 -7.55 -11.36 -36.22
CA ALA A 679 -7.06 -12.60 -36.83
C ALA A 679 -6.45 -13.55 -35.80
N SER A 680 -5.60 -13.04 -34.90
CA SER A 680 -5.01 -13.84 -33.82
C SER A 680 -6.10 -14.39 -32.88
N ALA A 681 -7.08 -13.56 -32.51
CA ALA A 681 -8.20 -13.96 -31.67
C ALA A 681 -9.03 -15.10 -32.29
N LEU A 682 -9.48 -14.94 -33.53
CA LEU A 682 -10.36 -15.89 -34.22
C LEU A 682 -9.71 -17.27 -34.45
N VAL A 683 -8.39 -17.36 -34.54
CA VAL A 683 -7.67 -18.65 -34.64
C VAL A 683 -7.49 -19.32 -33.28
N ARG A 684 -7.33 -18.52 -32.22
CA ARG A 684 -7.09 -19.02 -30.86
C ARG A 684 -8.37 -19.36 -30.10
N PHE A 685 -9.54 -19.17 -30.69
CA PHE A 685 -10.81 -19.53 -30.07
C PHE A 685 -10.99 -21.05 -29.93
N PRO A 686 -11.74 -21.49 -28.90
CA PRO A 686 -12.14 -22.89 -28.78
C PRO A 686 -12.84 -23.43 -30.04
N ALA A 687 -13.63 -22.59 -30.70
CA ALA A 687 -14.18 -22.81 -32.04
C ALA A 687 -13.44 -21.93 -33.07
N PRO A 688 -12.34 -22.40 -33.68
CA PRO A 688 -11.49 -21.57 -34.52
C PRO A 688 -12.15 -21.22 -35.86
N ARG A 689 -11.96 -19.98 -36.35
CA ARG A 689 -12.43 -19.48 -37.66
C ARG A 689 -11.27 -19.17 -38.62
N PRO A 690 -10.49 -20.18 -39.06
CA PRO A 690 -9.21 -19.95 -39.76
C PRO A 690 -9.36 -19.28 -41.13
N ARG A 691 -10.48 -19.49 -41.83
CA ARG A 691 -10.73 -18.87 -43.15
C ARG A 691 -10.86 -17.36 -43.04
N LYS A 692 -11.63 -16.87 -42.06
CA LYS A 692 -11.81 -15.43 -41.83
C LYS A 692 -10.52 -14.78 -41.34
N ALA A 693 -9.83 -15.42 -40.40
CA ALA A 693 -8.53 -14.94 -39.92
C ALA A 693 -7.51 -14.80 -41.05
N ALA A 694 -7.43 -15.75 -41.98
CA ALA A 694 -6.54 -15.66 -43.15
C ALA A 694 -6.87 -14.49 -44.08
N VAL A 695 -8.15 -14.10 -44.20
CA VAL A 695 -8.57 -12.90 -44.96
C VAL A 695 -8.10 -11.62 -44.25
N LEU A 696 -8.35 -11.52 -42.94
CA LEU A 696 -7.97 -10.35 -42.14
C LEU A 696 -6.45 -10.13 -42.11
N VAL A 697 -5.64 -11.20 -42.00
CA VAL A 697 -4.17 -11.10 -42.07
C VAL A 697 -3.72 -10.56 -43.43
N ARG A 698 -4.29 -11.04 -44.54
CA ARG A 698 -3.94 -10.56 -45.89
C ARG A 698 -4.30 -9.09 -46.08
N GLU A 699 -5.44 -8.66 -45.55
CA GLU A 699 -5.88 -7.26 -45.57
C GLU A 699 -4.93 -6.38 -44.73
N ALA A 700 -4.56 -6.82 -43.52
CA ALA A 700 -3.59 -6.13 -42.67
C ALA A 700 -2.20 -6.03 -43.33
N GLN A 701 -1.74 -7.09 -44.00
CA GLN A 701 -0.49 -7.08 -44.77
C GLN A 701 -0.56 -6.08 -45.93
N ALA A 702 -1.69 -6.01 -46.65
CA ALA A 702 -1.88 -5.07 -47.75
C ALA A 702 -1.84 -3.62 -47.25
N LEU A 703 -2.58 -3.29 -46.20
CA LEU A 703 -2.58 -1.95 -45.57
C LEU A 703 -1.20 -1.55 -45.04
N SER A 704 -0.52 -2.46 -44.34
CA SER A 704 0.85 -2.22 -43.86
C SER A 704 1.82 -1.98 -45.02
N SER A 705 1.73 -2.76 -46.10
CA SER A 705 2.59 -2.61 -47.28
C SER A 705 2.35 -1.28 -48.02
N GLY A 706 1.10 -0.84 -48.11
CA GLY A 706 0.72 0.45 -48.70
C GLY A 706 1.15 1.64 -47.84
N PHE A 707 1.07 1.53 -46.52
CA PHE A 707 1.57 2.56 -45.62
C PHE A 707 3.10 2.69 -45.71
N LEU A 708 3.82 1.57 -45.65
CA LEU A 708 5.28 1.53 -45.71
C LEU A 708 5.83 2.03 -47.05
N SER A 709 5.12 1.84 -48.17
CA SER A 709 5.53 2.40 -49.46
C SER A 709 5.37 3.93 -49.50
N VAL A 710 4.34 4.49 -48.87
CA VAL A 710 4.15 5.95 -48.73
C VAL A 710 5.19 6.56 -47.79
N ALA A 711 5.47 5.91 -46.66
CA ALA A 711 6.50 6.35 -45.71
C ALA A 711 7.91 6.39 -46.35
N ARG A 712 8.18 5.50 -47.31
CA ARG A 712 9.43 5.48 -48.11
C ARG A 712 9.55 6.65 -49.09
N THR A 713 8.45 7.24 -49.53
CA THR A 713 8.46 8.41 -50.42
C THR A 713 8.65 9.75 -49.68
N GLY A 714 8.71 9.72 -48.34
CA GLY A 714 9.07 10.85 -47.47
C GLY A 714 7.88 11.41 -46.70
N LEU A 715 7.91 11.27 -45.37
CA LEU A 715 7.02 11.96 -44.43
C LEU A 715 7.78 13.11 -43.73
N PRO A 716 7.14 14.19 -43.29
CA PRO A 716 7.78 15.23 -42.47
C PRO A 716 8.30 14.66 -41.13
N ASP A 717 9.42 15.19 -40.61
CA ASP A 717 10.08 14.67 -39.40
C ASP A 717 9.18 14.69 -38.13
N GLU A 718 8.31 15.70 -38.00
CA GLU A 718 7.35 15.79 -36.89
C GLU A 718 6.29 14.67 -36.94
N GLU A 719 5.85 14.31 -38.14
CA GLU A 719 4.88 13.25 -38.36
C GLU A 719 5.54 11.87 -38.18
N GLN A 720 6.79 11.71 -38.60
CA GLN A 720 7.59 10.51 -38.32
C GLN A 720 7.78 10.27 -36.80
N ALA A 721 8.09 11.33 -36.02
CA ALA A 721 8.25 11.22 -34.58
C ALA A 721 6.94 10.82 -33.87
N ARG A 722 5.80 11.34 -34.34
CA ARG A 722 4.46 11.00 -33.81
C ARG A 722 4.04 9.57 -34.14
N MET A 723 4.41 9.05 -35.32
CA MET A 723 3.98 7.74 -35.81
C MET A 723 4.86 6.57 -35.34
N ARG A 724 6.09 6.84 -34.87
CA ARG A 724 7.08 5.82 -34.46
C ARG A 724 6.59 4.84 -33.38
N PRO A 725 5.92 5.26 -32.28
CA PRO A 725 5.38 4.31 -31.30
C PRO A 725 4.23 3.45 -31.84
N VAL A 726 3.46 4.02 -32.76
CA VAL A 726 2.26 3.42 -33.38
C VAL A 726 2.67 2.30 -34.34
N LEU A 727 3.67 2.59 -35.17
CA LEU A 727 4.22 1.64 -36.12
C LEU A 727 4.81 0.41 -35.40
N LYS A 728 5.47 0.62 -34.26
CA LYS A 728 6.00 -0.46 -33.40
C LYS A 728 4.88 -1.40 -32.94
N GLY A 729 3.75 -0.85 -32.46
CA GLY A 729 2.60 -1.61 -31.99
C GLY A 729 1.94 -2.44 -33.10
N ALA A 730 1.66 -1.80 -34.24
CA ALA A 730 1.03 -2.41 -35.40
C ALA A 730 1.84 -3.59 -35.97
N LEU A 731 3.16 -3.41 -36.16
CA LEU A 731 4.02 -4.46 -36.73
C LEU A 731 4.18 -5.65 -35.78
N ALA A 732 4.26 -5.40 -34.46
CA ALA A 732 4.34 -6.47 -33.47
C ALA A 732 3.06 -7.33 -33.44
N ARG A 733 1.87 -6.70 -33.53
CA ARG A 733 0.58 -7.41 -33.61
C ARG A 733 0.46 -8.19 -34.91
N LEU A 734 0.87 -7.61 -36.04
CA LEU A 734 0.86 -8.29 -37.35
C LEU A 734 1.77 -9.53 -37.38
N ALA A 735 2.98 -9.44 -36.81
CA ALA A 735 3.89 -10.57 -36.69
C ALA A 735 3.29 -11.71 -35.84
N HIS A 736 2.63 -11.38 -34.72
CA HIS A 736 1.92 -12.37 -33.91
C HIS A 736 0.76 -13.02 -34.66
N ALA A 737 -0.04 -12.24 -35.40
CA ALA A 737 -1.14 -12.76 -36.20
C ALA A 737 -0.65 -13.74 -37.28
N LEU A 738 0.44 -13.41 -37.98
CA LEU A 738 1.06 -14.29 -38.99
C LEU A 738 1.53 -15.61 -38.38
N ALA A 739 2.19 -15.55 -37.23
CA ALA A 739 2.63 -16.74 -36.49
C ALA A 739 1.43 -17.63 -36.08
N ASP A 740 0.34 -17.02 -35.62
CA ASP A 740 -0.86 -17.76 -35.18
C ASP A 740 -1.63 -18.38 -36.34
N THR A 741 -1.73 -17.71 -37.48
CA THR A 741 -2.47 -18.21 -38.66
C THR A 741 -1.74 -19.28 -39.47
N LYS A 742 -0.56 -19.76 -39.01
CA LYS A 742 0.32 -20.69 -39.73
C LYS A 742 0.72 -20.15 -41.11
N ALA A 743 1.21 -18.91 -41.13
CA ALA A 743 1.69 -18.29 -42.36
C ALA A 743 2.86 -19.08 -42.97
N THR A 744 3.04 -18.96 -44.29
CA THR A 744 4.13 -19.67 -44.96
C THR A 744 5.48 -19.04 -44.57
N PRO A 745 6.60 -19.78 -44.60
CA PRO A 745 7.93 -19.21 -44.41
C PRO A 745 8.28 -18.09 -45.40
N GLY A 746 7.51 -17.94 -46.49
CA GLY A 746 7.63 -16.81 -47.42
C GLY A 746 7.01 -15.51 -46.89
N ASP A 747 5.91 -15.60 -46.13
CA ASP A 747 5.20 -14.45 -45.57
C ASP A 747 5.99 -13.80 -44.42
N LEU A 748 6.60 -14.62 -43.57
CA LEU A 748 7.50 -14.16 -42.49
C LEU A 748 8.76 -13.49 -43.05
N ARG A 749 9.38 -14.08 -44.08
CA ARG A 749 10.53 -13.48 -44.78
C ARG A 749 10.19 -12.17 -45.49
N ARG A 750 8.97 -12.04 -46.04
CA ARG A 750 8.52 -10.80 -46.67
C ARG A 750 8.36 -9.66 -45.65
N LEU A 751 7.84 -9.96 -44.46
CA LEU A 751 7.74 -9.00 -43.35
C LEU A 751 9.14 -8.58 -42.85
N ASP A 752 10.07 -9.54 -42.76
CA ASP A 752 11.46 -9.29 -42.37
C ASP A 752 12.20 -8.38 -43.39
N GLN A 753 12.05 -8.66 -44.69
CA GLN A 753 12.57 -7.79 -45.76
C GLN A 753 11.95 -6.38 -45.76
N GLN A 754 10.68 -6.25 -45.34
CA GLN A 754 10.03 -4.95 -45.21
C GLN A 754 10.59 -4.17 -44.02
N LEU A 755 10.85 -4.83 -42.88
CA LEU A 755 11.48 -4.24 -41.69
C LEU A 755 12.92 -3.77 -41.96
N ASP A 756 13.69 -4.51 -42.76
CA ASP A 756 15.06 -4.14 -43.18
C ASP A 756 15.13 -2.89 -44.06
N SER A 757 13.98 -2.45 -44.54
CA SER A 757 13.89 -1.45 -45.59
C SER A 757 13.24 -0.13 -45.14
N LEU A 758 13.13 0.04 -43.82
CA LEU A 758 12.66 1.23 -43.12
C LEU A 758 13.74 2.33 -43.06
N PRO A 759 13.38 3.63 -43.16
CA PRO A 759 14.30 4.75 -42.91
C PRO A 759 14.90 4.73 -41.49
N GLU A 760 16.13 5.21 -41.34
CA GLU A 760 16.94 5.14 -40.10
C GLU A 760 16.27 5.83 -38.87
N LEU A 761 15.47 6.87 -39.11
CA LEU A 761 14.70 7.60 -38.09
C LEU A 761 13.47 6.82 -37.56
N LEU A 762 12.94 5.89 -38.35
CA LEU A 762 11.84 4.98 -37.98
C LEU A 762 12.34 3.61 -37.50
N SER A 763 13.64 3.32 -37.68
CA SER A 763 14.28 2.06 -37.29
C SER A 763 14.78 2.06 -35.85
N THR A 764 14.95 3.22 -35.21
CA THR A 764 15.32 3.35 -33.80
C THR A 764 14.07 3.62 -32.94
N GLY A 765 14.09 3.40 -31.63
CA GLY A 765 13.01 3.65 -30.66
C GLY A 765 13.31 4.84 -29.76
N VAL A 766 12.34 5.35 -29.00
CA VAL A 766 12.50 6.53 -28.11
C VAL A 766 13.67 6.39 -27.11
N LEU A 767 14.05 5.15 -26.78
CA LEU A 767 15.19 4.80 -25.90
C LEU A 767 16.43 4.29 -26.67
N GLY A 768 16.53 4.52 -27.98
CA GLY A 768 17.65 4.07 -28.81
C GLY A 768 17.61 2.59 -29.25
N GLU A 769 16.61 1.81 -28.84
CA GLU A 769 16.43 0.41 -29.26
C GLU A 769 16.09 0.32 -30.76
N LEU A 770 16.69 -0.60 -31.52
CA LEU A 770 16.32 -0.81 -32.91
C LEU A 770 14.93 -1.49 -32.99
N MET A 771 13.91 -0.81 -33.53
CA MET A 771 12.53 -1.30 -33.70
C MET A 771 12.47 -2.61 -34.50
N ALA A 772 13.42 -2.82 -35.41
CA ALA A 772 13.58 -4.04 -36.17
C ALA A 772 13.90 -5.26 -35.27
N GLU A 773 14.63 -5.10 -34.16
CA GLU A 773 15.07 -6.24 -33.34
C GLU A 773 13.93 -6.96 -32.62
N ARG A 774 12.92 -6.24 -32.11
CA ARG A 774 11.75 -6.87 -31.45
C ARG A 774 10.85 -7.59 -32.45
N GLY A 775 10.58 -6.97 -33.61
CA GLY A 775 9.82 -7.61 -34.70
C GLY A 775 10.52 -8.88 -35.18
N LYS A 776 11.83 -8.79 -35.45
CA LYS A 776 12.70 -9.91 -35.80
C LYS A 776 12.73 -11.00 -34.74
N TRP A 777 12.79 -10.64 -33.46
CA TRP A 777 12.77 -11.62 -32.38
C TRP A 777 11.46 -12.41 -32.33
N VAL A 778 10.32 -11.76 -32.56
CA VAL A 778 9.02 -12.45 -32.63
C VAL A 778 8.95 -13.37 -33.85
N ILE A 779 9.44 -12.91 -35.02
CA ILE A 779 9.53 -13.70 -36.25
C ILE A 779 10.42 -14.93 -36.03
N HIS A 780 11.65 -14.74 -35.54
CA HIS A 780 12.61 -15.81 -35.27
C HIS A 780 12.04 -16.86 -34.30
N ARG A 781 11.38 -16.40 -33.22
CA ARG A 781 10.74 -17.30 -32.25
C ARG A 781 9.51 -18.04 -32.82
N ALA A 782 8.87 -17.50 -33.86
CA ALA A 782 7.80 -18.18 -34.58
C ALA A 782 8.37 -19.23 -35.54
N GLU A 783 9.46 -18.91 -36.25
CA GLU A 783 10.19 -19.83 -37.13
C GLU A 783 10.74 -21.03 -36.34
N GLU A 784 11.34 -20.81 -35.17
CA GLU A 784 11.80 -21.88 -34.27
C GLU A 784 10.66 -22.81 -33.85
N ARG A 785 9.48 -22.27 -33.53
CA ARG A 785 8.30 -23.06 -33.16
C ARG A 785 7.76 -23.88 -34.32
N LEU A 786 7.70 -23.31 -35.53
CA LEU A 786 7.27 -24.02 -36.73
C LEU A 786 8.24 -25.15 -37.08
N ALA A 787 9.56 -24.87 -37.04
CA ALA A 787 10.58 -25.89 -37.27
C ALA A 787 10.55 -27.02 -36.24
N HIS A 788 10.24 -26.71 -34.97
CA HIS A 788 10.06 -27.71 -33.93
C HIS A 788 8.83 -28.60 -34.19
N GLN A 789 7.70 -27.99 -34.57
CA GLN A 789 6.47 -28.72 -34.91
C GLN A 789 6.63 -29.60 -36.16
N GLU A 790 7.33 -29.12 -37.19
CA GLU A 790 7.64 -29.91 -38.38
C GLU A 790 8.51 -31.14 -38.04
N ARG A 791 9.50 -30.98 -37.15
CA ARG A 791 10.32 -32.10 -36.66
C ARG A 791 9.48 -33.11 -35.89
N GLU A 792 8.62 -32.66 -34.97
CA GLU A 792 7.73 -33.57 -34.24
C GLU A 792 6.76 -34.33 -35.17
N MET A 793 6.26 -33.67 -36.21
CA MET A 793 5.38 -34.32 -37.20
C MET A 793 6.14 -35.34 -38.04
N ALA A 794 7.36 -35.00 -38.48
CA ALA A 794 8.25 -35.92 -39.20
C ALA A 794 8.65 -37.13 -38.32
N ASP A 795 8.92 -36.92 -37.04
CA ASP A 795 9.22 -37.97 -36.07
C ASP A 795 8.01 -38.90 -35.88
N LYS A 796 6.80 -38.34 -35.72
CA LYS A 796 5.55 -39.12 -35.62
C LYS A 796 5.23 -39.89 -36.91
N GLU A 797 5.56 -39.33 -38.08
CA GLU A 797 5.34 -39.97 -39.37
C GLU A 797 6.36 -41.08 -39.62
N ALA A 798 7.62 -40.86 -39.25
CA ALA A 798 8.68 -41.87 -39.24
C ALA A 798 8.37 -43.01 -38.25
N GLU A 799 7.80 -42.70 -37.09
CA GLU A 799 7.34 -43.69 -36.12
C GLU A 799 6.19 -44.54 -36.68
N ARG A 800 5.20 -43.92 -37.33
CA ARG A 800 4.10 -44.63 -38.02
C ARG A 800 4.61 -45.49 -39.18
N GLU A 801 5.59 -45.02 -39.94
CA GLU A 801 6.20 -45.79 -41.02
C GLU A 801 7.04 -46.95 -40.47
N GLY A 802 7.75 -46.74 -39.36
CA GLY A 802 8.46 -47.76 -38.59
C GLY A 802 7.49 -48.85 -38.09
N GLN A 803 6.35 -48.45 -37.52
CA GLN A 803 5.29 -49.38 -37.09
C GLN A 803 4.71 -50.17 -38.26
N ARG A 804 4.50 -49.55 -39.42
CA ARG A 804 4.06 -50.27 -40.65
C ARG A 804 5.10 -51.27 -41.15
N ARG A 805 6.39 -50.91 -41.10
CA ARG A 805 7.50 -51.82 -41.48
C ARG A 805 7.62 -52.98 -40.49
N ALA A 806 7.46 -52.73 -39.19
CA ALA A 806 7.43 -53.76 -38.15
C ALA A 806 6.26 -54.73 -38.35
N LEU A 807 5.05 -54.21 -38.64
CA LEU A 807 3.87 -55.05 -38.92
C LEU A 807 4.06 -55.92 -40.19
N LYS A 808 4.75 -55.39 -41.21
CA LYS A 808 5.11 -56.14 -42.44
C LYS A 808 6.15 -57.22 -42.16
N GLN A 809 7.15 -56.93 -41.34
CA GLN A 809 8.15 -57.91 -40.88
C GLN A 809 7.51 -59.01 -40.02
N GLU A 810 6.56 -58.67 -39.15
CA GLU A 810 5.87 -59.63 -38.30
C GLU A 810 4.93 -60.53 -39.10
N ARG A 811 4.27 -60.00 -40.14
CA ARG A 811 3.53 -60.82 -41.12
C ARG A 811 4.43 -61.78 -41.88
N ARG A 812 5.62 -61.36 -42.31
CA ARG A 812 6.63 -62.25 -42.93
C ARG A 812 7.10 -63.32 -41.95
N ARG A 813 7.49 -62.95 -40.73
CA ARG A 813 7.90 -63.89 -39.67
C ARG A 813 6.81 -64.91 -39.32
N ARG A 814 5.53 -64.50 -39.33
CA ARG A 814 4.39 -65.44 -39.15
C ARG A 814 4.23 -66.41 -40.32
N GLN A 815 4.49 -65.97 -41.55
CA GLN A 815 4.46 -66.82 -42.73
C GLN A 815 5.64 -67.80 -42.75
N ASP A 816 6.84 -67.32 -42.41
CA ASP A 816 8.04 -68.14 -42.31
C ASP A 816 7.89 -69.18 -41.18
N ARG A 817 7.31 -68.82 -40.03
CA ARG A 817 6.98 -69.78 -38.95
C ARG A 817 5.93 -70.82 -39.37
N LYS A 818 5.01 -70.49 -40.28
CA LYS A 818 4.06 -71.46 -40.86
C LYS A 818 4.76 -72.43 -41.81
N ASN A 819 5.67 -71.94 -42.65
CA ASN A 819 6.47 -72.76 -43.55
C ASN A 819 7.46 -73.65 -42.79
N ASP A 820 8.10 -73.13 -41.74
CA ASP A 820 9.00 -73.87 -40.85
C ASP A 820 8.25 -74.98 -40.08
N ARG A 821 7.02 -74.72 -39.62
CA ARG A 821 6.19 -75.77 -38.98
C ARG A 821 5.78 -76.86 -39.96
N HIS A 822 5.64 -76.53 -41.25
CA HIS A 822 5.34 -77.50 -42.30
C HIS A 822 6.57 -78.35 -42.66
N MET A 823 7.77 -77.75 -42.67
CA MET A 823 9.05 -78.45 -42.87
C MET A 823 9.47 -79.31 -41.66
N ARG A 824 9.30 -78.82 -40.44
CA ARG A 824 9.66 -79.56 -39.21
C ARG A 824 8.77 -80.78 -38.95
N ALA A 825 7.52 -80.77 -39.43
CA ALA A 825 6.64 -81.95 -39.40
C ALA A 825 7.05 -83.03 -40.43
N MET A 826 7.83 -82.69 -41.46
CA MET A 826 8.40 -83.62 -42.45
C MET A 826 9.76 -84.17 -42.01
N ASP A 827 10.56 -83.38 -41.30
CA ASP A 827 11.94 -83.74 -40.94
C ASP A 827 12.05 -84.52 -39.59
N GLU A 828 11.04 -84.46 -38.71
CA GLU A 828 10.98 -85.29 -37.48
C GLU A 828 10.66 -86.79 -37.75
N TRP A 829 10.42 -87.18 -39.01
CA TRP A 829 10.28 -88.59 -39.43
C TRP A 829 11.62 -89.26 -39.83
N LYS A 830 12.75 -88.53 -39.84
CA LYS A 830 14.08 -89.10 -40.18
C LYS A 830 15.18 -88.72 -39.18
N ALA A 831 15.40 -89.66 -38.25
CA ALA A 831 16.68 -90.03 -37.65
C ALA A 831 17.43 -89.00 -36.76
N GLY A 832 17.28 -89.17 -35.44
CA GLY A 832 18.35 -89.64 -34.55
C GLY A 832 19.65 -88.84 -34.40
N GLY A 833 19.96 -88.46 -33.15
CA GLY A 833 21.35 -88.50 -32.65
C GLY A 833 21.94 -87.24 -32.00
N ARG A 834 21.69 -87.08 -30.69
CA ARG A 834 22.62 -86.73 -29.58
C ARG A 834 23.64 -85.55 -29.66
N LYS A 835 23.54 -84.73 -28.59
CA LYS A 835 24.54 -84.02 -27.73
C LYS A 835 24.63 -82.48 -27.84
N GLY A 836 24.43 -81.80 -26.68
CA GLY A 836 24.47 -80.32 -26.46
C GLY A 836 25.89 -79.74 -26.28
N PRO A 837 26.16 -78.67 -25.47
CA PRO A 837 25.26 -77.80 -24.66
C PRO A 837 25.64 -76.26 -24.63
N VAL A 838 24.91 -75.47 -23.79
CA VAL A 838 25.29 -74.22 -23.04
C VAL A 838 25.21 -72.80 -23.71
N PRO A 839 24.92 -71.70 -22.94
CA PRO A 839 24.04 -70.57 -23.31
C PRO A 839 24.64 -69.11 -23.20
N VAL A 840 23.75 -68.08 -23.25
CA VAL A 840 23.84 -66.66 -22.76
C VAL A 840 24.33 -65.61 -23.81
N PRO A 841 23.99 -64.28 -23.79
CA PRO A 841 23.21 -63.41 -22.87
C PRO A 841 22.11 -62.49 -23.46
N ASP A 842 21.32 -61.94 -22.53
CA ASP A 842 20.40 -60.78 -22.57
C ASP A 842 21.19 -59.42 -22.51
N PRO A 843 20.69 -58.29 -23.07
CA PRO A 843 21.46 -57.05 -23.13
C PRO A 843 21.26 -56.12 -21.91
N SER A 844 22.38 -55.57 -21.44
CA SER A 844 22.53 -54.56 -20.39
C SER A 844 21.85 -53.21 -20.70
N PRO A 845 21.38 -52.46 -19.69
CA PRO A 845 21.08 -51.03 -19.80
C PRO A 845 22.36 -50.17 -19.65
N LYS A 846 22.43 -49.06 -20.39
CA LYS A 846 23.53 -48.07 -20.32
C LYS A 846 23.42 -47.18 -19.06
N PRO A 847 24.54 -46.78 -18.43
CA PRO A 847 24.56 -45.81 -17.35
C PRO A 847 24.43 -44.36 -17.89
N HIS A 848 23.53 -43.58 -17.31
CA HIS A 848 23.50 -42.13 -17.45
C HIS A 848 24.57 -41.50 -16.54
N VAL A 849 25.40 -40.64 -17.12
CA VAL A 849 26.31 -39.74 -16.41
C VAL A 849 25.48 -38.57 -15.86
N PRO A 850 25.50 -38.25 -14.55
CA PRO A 850 24.92 -37.02 -14.04
C PRO A 850 25.88 -35.86 -14.33
N LEU A 851 25.41 -34.85 -15.06
CA LEU A 851 26.07 -33.55 -15.12
C LEU A 851 26.09 -32.90 -13.72
N PRO A 852 27.16 -32.19 -13.33
CA PRO A 852 27.24 -31.50 -12.06
C PRO A 852 26.19 -30.37 -11.98
N PRO A 853 25.58 -30.13 -10.80
CA PRO A 853 24.66 -29.02 -10.62
C PRO A 853 25.42 -27.70 -10.77
N ALA A 854 24.90 -26.82 -11.63
CA ALA A 854 25.40 -25.45 -11.78
C ALA A 854 25.41 -24.74 -10.41
N PRO A 855 26.42 -23.90 -10.13
CA PRO A 855 26.50 -23.17 -8.87
C PRO A 855 25.27 -22.28 -8.72
N ARG A 856 24.50 -22.52 -7.66
CA ARG A 856 23.42 -21.64 -7.23
C ARG A 856 24.02 -20.26 -6.95
N ARG A 857 23.86 -19.33 -7.89
CA ARG A 857 24.04 -17.91 -7.63
C ARG A 857 23.10 -17.55 -6.47
N THR A 858 23.66 -17.07 -5.37
CA THR A 858 22.88 -16.38 -4.35
C THR A 858 22.08 -15.27 -5.02
N PRO A 859 20.76 -15.19 -4.82
CA PRO A 859 19.95 -14.14 -5.42
C PRO A 859 20.44 -12.78 -4.90
N ALA A 860 20.69 -11.84 -5.81
CA ALA A 860 21.01 -10.47 -5.44
C ALA A 860 19.87 -9.90 -4.57
N PRO A 861 20.18 -9.05 -3.57
CA PRO A 861 19.15 -8.45 -2.74
C PRO A 861 18.18 -7.63 -3.59
N ARG A 862 16.88 -7.91 -3.43
CA ARG A 862 15.77 -7.26 -4.15
C ARG A 862 15.78 -5.75 -3.88
N ARG A 863 15.34 -4.94 -4.86
CA ARG A 863 15.14 -3.49 -4.73
C ARG A 863 13.71 -3.18 -4.26
N THR A 864 13.54 -2.12 -3.48
CA THR A 864 12.22 -1.61 -3.09
C THR A 864 11.46 -1.14 -4.33
N TRP A 865 10.20 -1.56 -4.43
CA TRP A 865 9.29 -1.24 -5.53
C TRP A 865 9.01 0.27 -5.58
N GLY A 866 8.85 0.82 -6.79
CA GLY A 866 8.54 2.25 -6.97
C GLY A 866 9.66 3.26 -6.65
N LEU A 867 10.84 2.81 -6.20
CA LEU A 867 11.98 3.70 -5.97
C LEU A 867 12.67 4.07 -7.31
N PRO A 868 12.85 5.35 -7.67
CA PRO A 868 13.47 5.73 -8.95
C PRO A 868 14.94 5.30 -9.06
N THR A 869 15.41 4.76 -10.19
CA THR A 869 16.83 4.48 -10.41
C THR A 869 17.60 5.80 -10.62
N SER A 870 18.69 6.01 -9.88
CA SER A 870 19.56 7.20 -10.04
C SER A 870 20.21 7.19 -11.43
N ALA A 871 19.69 8.00 -12.34
CA ALA A 871 20.22 8.18 -13.70
C ALA A 871 20.88 9.56 -13.92
N GLY A 872 20.98 10.40 -12.88
CA GLY A 872 21.49 11.77 -12.96
C GLY A 872 22.72 12.06 -12.09
N ASP A 873 23.39 13.18 -12.38
CA ASP A 873 24.57 13.70 -11.67
C ASP A 873 24.23 13.98 -10.19
N PRO A 874 25.04 13.56 -9.18
CA PRO A 874 24.72 13.73 -7.77
C PRO A 874 24.51 15.18 -7.31
N GLN A 875 24.98 16.16 -8.09
CA GLN A 875 24.85 17.59 -7.78
C GLN A 875 23.47 18.18 -8.11
N ASP A 876 22.69 17.56 -9.00
CA ASP A 876 21.34 18.03 -9.40
C ASP A 876 20.19 17.25 -8.73
N THR A 877 20.50 16.26 -7.89
CA THR A 877 19.49 15.43 -7.23
C THR A 877 18.98 16.09 -5.95
N PRO A 878 17.66 16.27 -5.76
CA PRO A 878 17.11 16.82 -4.52
C PRO A 878 17.59 16.05 -3.27
N PRO A 879 17.90 16.74 -2.16
CA PRO A 879 18.55 16.14 -0.99
C PRO A 879 17.74 14.98 -0.37
N HIS A 880 16.41 15.05 -0.38
CA HIS A 880 15.55 13.97 0.11
C HIS A 880 15.65 12.69 -0.75
N ARG A 881 15.81 12.79 -2.08
CA ARG A 881 15.96 11.61 -2.97
C ARG A 881 17.30 10.90 -2.75
N PHE A 882 18.36 11.66 -2.50
CA PHE A 882 19.66 11.08 -2.16
C PHE A 882 19.65 10.32 -0.84
N LEU A 883 18.99 10.87 0.19
CA LEU A 883 18.83 10.20 1.49
C LEU A 883 18.02 8.88 1.37
N LEU A 884 16.99 8.84 0.52
CA LEU A 884 16.22 7.62 0.26
C LEU A 884 17.06 6.53 -0.41
N GLN A 885 17.91 6.90 -1.37
CA GLN A 885 18.78 5.92 -2.02
C GLN A 885 19.81 5.35 -1.02
N LYS A 886 20.37 6.18 -0.13
CA LYS A 886 21.23 5.70 0.97
C LYS A 886 20.47 4.80 1.94
N ALA A 887 19.23 5.13 2.29
CA ALA A 887 18.40 4.30 3.16
C ALA A 887 18.15 2.91 2.54
N GLU A 888 17.88 2.83 1.24
CA GLU A 888 17.76 1.56 0.50
C GLU A 888 19.07 0.76 0.50
N ASP A 889 20.22 1.42 0.33
CA ASP A 889 21.51 0.75 0.33
C ASP A 889 21.84 0.15 1.71
N LEU A 890 21.53 0.86 2.79
CA LEU A 890 21.65 0.36 4.17
C LEU A 890 20.68 -0.80 4.47
N LEU A 891 19.45 -0.73 3.97
CA LEU A 891 18.48 -1.83 4.09
C LEU A 891 19.02 -3.10 3.43
N ARG A 892 19.59 -2.99 2.21
CA ARG A 892 20.20 -4.13 1.52
C ARG A 892 21.43 -4.67 2.22
N ALA A 893 22.16 -3.83 2.95
CA ALA A 893 23.27 -4.24 3.80
C ALA A 893 22.82 -4.89 5.13
N GLY A 894 21.51 -4.93 5.41
CA GLY A 894 20.92 -5.52 6.63
C GLY A 894 20.86 -4.57 7.83
N ASN A 895 21.19 -3.28 7.65
CA ASN A 895 21.15 -2.28 8.71
C ASN A 895 19.79 -1.54 8.71
N HIS A 896 18.78 -2.19 9.28
CA HIS A 896 17.39 -1.71 9.29
C HIS A 896 17.19 -0.41 10.09
N GLU A 897 17.94 -0.20 11.18
CA GLU A 897 17.76 0.95 12.07
C GLU A 897 18.32 2.23 11.44
N ALA A 898 19.57 2.20 10.93
CA ALA A 898 20.14 3.33 10.22
C ALA A 898 19.39 3.64 8.91
N SER A 899 18.80 2.63 8.27
CA SER A 899 17.88 2.82 7.13
C SER A 899 16.64 3.63 7.53
N ARG A 900 16.02 3.32 8.68
CA ARG A 900 14.86 4.08 9.21
C ARG A 900 15.22 5.52 9.54
N GLU A 901 16.34 5.77 10.21
CA GLU A 901 16.77 7.13 10.55
C GLU A 901 17.00 8.03 9.32
N LEU A 902 17.64 7.48 8.28
CA LEU A 902 17.85 8.20 7.02
C LEU A 902 16.54 8.44 6.27
N LEU A 903 15.62 7.47 6.30
CA LEU A 903 14.29 7.60 5.71
C LEU A 903 13.47 8.70 6.42
N ASP A 904 13.51 8.76 7.75
CA ASP A 904 12.86 9.82 8.53
C ASP A 904 13.46 11.20 8.22
N THR A 905 14.77 11.25 8.05
CA THR A 905 15.47 12.48 7.64
C THR A 905 15.07 12.89 6.22
N ALA A 906 14.91 11.93 5.30
CA ALA A 906 14.45 12.20 3.94
C ALA A 906 13.00 12.74 3.91
N LEU A 907 12.10 12.14 4.70
CA LEU A 907 10.70 12.57 4.81
C LEU A 907 10.59 13.99 5.39
N ARG A 908 11.41 14.32 6.39
CA ARG A 908 11.49 15.68 6.96
C ARG A 908 12.09 16.71 5.99
N ALA A 909 13.03 16.28 5.14
CA ALA A 909 13.68 17.13 4.13
C ALA A 909 12.85 17.31 2.85
N ALA A 910 11.70 16.64 2.72
CA ALA A 910 10.81 16.82 1.59
C ALA A 910 10.20 18.24 1.59
N PRO A 911 10.08 18.89 0.43
CA PRO A 911 9.53 20.24 0.36
C PRO A 911 8.04 20.23 0.74
N PRO A 912 7.52 21.32 1.34
CA PRO A 912 6.07 21.50 1.44
C PRO A 912 5.47 21.51 0.02
N LEU A 913 4.26 20.97 -0.13
CA LEU A 913 3.54 21.09 -1.40
C LEU A 913 3.38 22.58 -1.72
N GLN A 914 3.97 23.04 -2.83
CA GLN A 914 3.85 24.44 -3.24
C GLN A 914 2.37 24.77 -3.46
N THR A 915 1.79 25.65 -2.65
CA THR A 915 0.69 26.49 -3.13
C THR A 915 1.27 27.40 -4.21
N PRO A 916 0.62 27.53 -5.38
CA PRO A 916 1.11 28.40 -6.45
C PRO A 916 1.40 29.79 -5.88
N THR A 917 2.52 30.36 -6.32
CA THR A 917 3.16 31.62 -5.94
C THR A 917 2.31 32.87 -6.28
N ALA A 918 1.04 32.89 -5.90
CA ALA A 918 0.21 34.08 -5.82
C ALA A 918 0.18 34.57 -4.36
N PRO A 919 0.03 35.88 -4.10
CA PRO A 919 -0.27 36.37 -2.75
C PRO A 919 -1.44 35.56 -2.20
N CYS A 920 -1.24 35.00 -1.01
CA CYS A 920 -2.14 34.03 -0.39
C CYS A 920 -3.46 34.73 -0.03
N ASP A 921 -4.41 34.76 -0.96
CA ASP A 921 -5.78 35.17 -0.65
C ASP A 921 -6.28 34.26 0.48
N PRO A 922 -6.95 34.82 1.50
CA PRO A 922 -7.54 34.01 2.56
C PRO A 922 -8.51 33.00 1.95
N ASP A 923 -8.51 31.82 2.55
CA ASP A 923 -9.34 30.71 2.11
C ASP A 923 -10.78 31.15 1.85
N PRO A 924 -11.33 30.96 0.63
CA PRO A 924 -12.59 31.58 0.21
C PRO A 924 -13.79 31.15 1.09
N TRP A 925 -13.68 30.02 1.78
CA TRP A 925 -14.70 29.48 2.68
C TRP A 925 -14.79 30.23 4.03
N THR A 926 -13.73 30.91 4.47
CA THR A 926 -13.74 31.63 5.77
C THR A 926 -14.70 32.83 5.77
N ALA A 927 -14.90 33.47 4.61
CA ALA A 927 -15.93 34.48 4.43
C ALA A 927 -17.35 33.86 4.48
N GLU A 928 -17.54 32.66 3.94
CA GLU A 928 -18.83 31.93 4.02
C GLU A 928 -19.13 31.48 5.46
N LEU A 929 -18.11 31.10 6.23
CA LEU A 929 -18.21 30.86 7.67
C LEU A 929 -18.65 32.12 8.42
N CYS A 930 -18.05 33.29 8.17
CA CYS A 930 -18.48 34.55 8.78
C CYS A 930 -19.95 34.88 8.46
N GLN A 931 -20.39 34.63 7.24
CA GLN A 931 -21.78 34.81 6.86
C GLN A 931 -22.71 33.86 7.64
N ALA A 932 -22.35 32.58 7.75
CA ALA A 932 -23.11 31.60 8.52
C ALA A 932 -23.18 31.93 10.03
N LEU A 933 -22.07 32.39 10.62
CA LEU A 933 -22.00 32.86 12.01
C LEU A 933 -22.90 34.08 12.24
N GLY A 934 -22.94 35.02 11.30
CA GLY A 934 -23.85 36.18 11.36
C GLY A 934 -25.32 35.79 11.41
N SER A 935 -25.70 34.75 10.65
CA SER A 935 -27.07 34.25 10.64
C SER A 935 -27.49 33.59 11.96
N ILE A 936 -26.56 33.00 12.73
CA ILE A 936 -26.89 32.41 14.04
C ILE A 936 -26.61 33.34 15.23
N GLY A 937 -26.13 34.56 14.99
CA GLY A 937 -25.71 35.50 16.04
C GLY A 937 -24.38 35.17 16.72
N GLY A 938 -23.51 34.36 16.10
CA GLY A 938 -22.18 33.98 16.59
C GLY A 938 -21.12 35.07 16.41
N PHE A 939 -21.40 36.28 16.91
CA PHE A 939 -20.61 37.48 16.63
C PHE A 939 -19.21 37.46 17.24
N ASP A 940 -19.05 36.89 18.44
CA ASP A 940 -17.75 36.82 19.13
C ASP A 940 -16.76 35.96 18.34
N ASP A 941 -17.19 34.78 17.89
CA ASP A 941 -16.39 33.86 17.07
C ASP A 941 -16.02 34.49 15.71
N ALA A 942 -16.99 35.16 15.06
CA ALA A 942 -16.75 35.83 13.79
C ALA A 942 -15.78 37.02 13.94
N THR A 943 -15.89 37.79 15.02
CA THR A 943 -15.00 38.91 15.31
C THR A 943 -13.59 38.42 15.61
N ALA A 944 -13.44 37.35 16.39
CA ALA A 944 -12.16 36.71 16.63
C ALA A 944 -11.49 36.28 15.31
N LEU A 945 -12.24 35.69 14.39
CA LEU A 945 -11.75 35.32 13.06
C LEU A 945 -11.33 36.55 12.24
N VAL A 946 -12.14 37.60 12.18
CA VAL A 946 -11.85 38.84 11.44
C VAL A 946 -10.59 39.54 11.96
N THR A 947 -10.40 39.60 13.28
CA THR A 947 -9.23 40.28 13.88
C THR A 947 -7.90 39.64 13.53
N ARG A 948 -7.92 38.41 13.01
CA ARG A 948 -6.72 37.65 12.65
C ARG A 948 -6.10 38.06 11.30
N PHE A 949 -6.89 38.64 10.40
CA PHE A 949 -6.39 39.10 9.11
C PHE A 949 -5.64 40.43 9.26
N THR A 950 -4.42 40.51 8.73
CA THR A 950 -3.60 41.74 8.77
C THR A 950 -3.98 42.72 7.66
N GLU A 951 -4.38 42.21 6.49
CA GLU A 951 -4.75 43.01 5.34
C GLU A 951 -6.15 43.63 5.51
N PRO A 952 -6.32 44.95 5.31
CA PRO A 952 -7.60 45.62 5.48
C PRO A 952 -8.65 45.14 4.47
N ALA A 953 -8.23 44.75 3.26
CA ALA A 953 -9.11 44.20 2.23
C ALA A 953 -9.75 42.87 2.66
N ASP A 954 -8.98 42.01 3.32
CA ASP A 954 -9.48 40.72 3.82
C ASP A 954 -10.44 40.93 4.98
N ARG A 955 -10.11 41.80 5.94
CA ARG A 955 -11.02 42.18 7.03
C ARG A 955 -12.33 42.74 6.49
N ALA A 956 -12.27 43.64 5.50
CA ALA A 956 -13.46 44.20 4.86
C ALA A 956 -14.32 43.12 4.19
N ARG A 957 -13.71 42.14 3.50
CA ARG A 957 -14.42 41.03 2.87
C ARG A 957 -15.21 40.19 3.88
N HIS A 958 -14.59 39.87 5.00
CA HIS A 958 -15.20 39.05 6.06
C HIS A 958 -16.26 39.80 6.86
N LEU A 959 -16.04 41.08 7.16
CA LEU A 959 -17.04 41.94 7.79
C LEU A 959 -18.27 42.16 6.90
N ALA A 960 -18.07 42.34 5.59
CA ALA A 960 -19.19 42.41 4.64
C ALA A 960 -19.98 41.09 4.60
N ALA A 961 -19.31 39.94 4.66
CA ALA A 961 -19.98 38.64 4.73
C ALA A 961 -20.76 38.44 6.04
N LEU A 962 -20.16 38.79 7.18
CA LEU A 962 -20.80 38.79 8.51
C LEU A 962 -22.03 39.70 8.54
N SER A 963 -21.91 40.91 7.99
CA SER A 963 -23.01 41.87 7.86
C SER A 963 -24.18 41.29 7.07
N MET A 964 -23.91 40.73 5.87
CA MET A 964 -24.96 40.12 5.04
C MET A 964 -25.69 38.98 5.77
N GLY A 965 -24.95 38.10 6.45
CA GLY A 965 -25.54 37.00 7.22
C GLY A 965 -26.44 37.49 8.37
N SER A 966 -26.00 38.54 9.05
CA SER A 966 -26.72 39.18 10.15
C SER A 966 -28.02 39.84 9.67
N SER A 967 -27.95 40.64 8.59
CA SER A 967 -29.11 41.35 8.05
C SER A 967 -30.16 40.40 7.46
N LEU A 968 -29.73 39.32 6.78
CA LEU A 968 -30.65 38.34 6.20
C LEU A 968 -31.52 37.63 7.25
N ASP A 969 -30.98 37.39 8.45
CA ASP A 969 -31.70 36.72 9.55
C ASP A 969 -32.35 37.70 10.56
N GLY A 970 -32.37 39.00 10.25
CA GLY A 970 -33.07 40.02 11.05
C GLY A 970 -32.26 40.68 12.15
N HIS A 971 -30.94 40.43 12.23
CA HIS A 971 -30.02 41.15 13.12
C HIS A 971 -29.53 42.46 12.49
N ASP A 972 -30.46 43.31 12.06
CA ASP A 972 -30.20 44.48 11.19
C ASP A 972 -29.24 45.51 11.85
N THR A 973 -29.27 45.66 13.17
CA THR A 973 -28.39 46.60 13.91
C THR A 973 -26.93 46.17 13.85
N ALA A 974 -26.63 44.92 14.20
CA ALA A 974 -25.30 44.34 14.09
C ALA A 974 -24.85 44.29 12.62
N GLY A 975 -25.77 43.95 11.70
CA GLY A 975 -25.54 44.00 10.26
C GLY A 975 -25.05 45.36 9.77
N ALA A 976 -25.66 46.45 10.22
CA ALA A 976 -25.26 47.82 9.89
C ALA A 976 -23.90 48.20 10.47
N GLU A 977 -23.62 47.85 11.73
CA GLU A 977 -22.32 48.11 12.37
C GLU A 977 -21.17 47.47 11.58
N TYR A 978 -21.31 46.18 11.22
CA TYR A 978 -20.27 45.48 10.45
C TYR A 978 -20.17 45.97 9.01
N ALA A 979 -21.27 46.38 8.36
CA ALA A 979 -21.23 46.96 7.01
C ALA A 979 -20.44 48.28 6.99
N HIS A 980 -20.67 49.15 7.98
CA HIS A 980 -19.94 50.40 8.12
C HIS A 980 -18.46 50.16 8.44
N ALA A 981 -18.15 49.22 9.34
CA ALA A 981 -16.77 48.83 9.62
C ALA A 981 -16.05 48.29 8.36
N ALA A 982 -16.73 47.51 7.52
CA ALA A 982 -16.17 47.03 6.25
C ALA A 982 -15.89 48.20 5.27
N ARG A 983 -16.76 49.21 5.24
CA ARG A 983 -16.61 50.40 4.39
C ARG A 983 -15.46 51.29 4.81
N GLU A 984 -15.21 51.43 6.11
CA GLU A 984 -14.10 52.22 6.66
C GLU A 984 -12.73 51.61 6.31
N LEU A 985 -12.65 50.28 6.19
CA LEU A 985 -11.43 49.56 5.82
C LEU A 985 -11.15 49.54 4.31
N LEU A 986 -12.07 50.03 3.48
CA LEU A 986 -11.96 49.98 2.02
C LEU A 986 -11.20 51.21 1.48
N PRO A 987 -10.04 51.05 0.83
CA PRO A 987 -9.32 52.17 0.21
C PRO A 987 -10.01 52.65 -1.08
N ASP A 988 -9.73 53.89 -1.50
CA ASP A 988 -10.36 54.51 -2.68
C ASP A 988 -10.00 53.82 -4.01
N ASP A 989 -8.92 53.04 -4.04
CA ASP A 989 -8.42 52.24 -5.17
C ASP A 989 -8.68 50.73 -5.03
N ALA A 990 -9.59 50.33 -4.13
CA ALA A 990 -9.90 48.92 -3.86
C ALA A 990 -10.35 48.14 -5.10
N ASP A 991 -10.13 46.82 -5.07
CA ASP A 991 -10.64 45.88 -6.07
C ASP A 991 -12.16 46.09 -6.30
N PRO A 992 -12.60 46.33 -7.54
CA PRO A 992 -14.02 46.47 -7.90
C PRO A 992 -14.92 45.36 -7.36
N LEU A 993 -14.44 44.12 -7.24
CA LEU A 993 -15.23 43.00 -6.70
C LEU A 993 -15.43 43.11 -5.18
N LEU A 994 -14.40 43.52 -4.45
CA LEU A 994 -14.50 43.78 -3.02
C LEU A 994 -15.40 44.97 -2.72
N ALA A 995 -15.23 46.08 -3.46
CA ALA A 995 -16.10 47.26 -3.34
C ALA A 995 -17.57 46.91 -3.63
N ALA A 996 -17.83 46.09 -4.66
CA ALA A 996 -19.17 45.60 -4.96
C ALA A 996 -19.78 44.79 -3.81
N ARG A 997 -18.99 43.92 -3.16
CA ARG A 997 -19.45 43.09 -2.03
C ARG A 997 -19.74 43.92 -0.79
N VAL A 998 -18.91 44.92 -0.47
CA VAL A 998 -19.16 45.86 0.64
C VAL A 998 -20.42 46.69 0.38
N ASN A 999 -20.59 47.18 -0.85
CA ASN A 999 -21.81 47.90 -1.24
C ASN A 999 -23.07 47.01 -1.14
N GLN A 1000 -22.95 45.73 -1.50
CA GLN A 1000 -24.05 44.79 -1.32
C GLN A 1000 -24.39 44.59 0.17
N ALA A 1001 -23.39 44.44 1.04
CA ALA A 1001 -23.61 44.33 2.48
C ALA A 1001 -24.29 45.59 3.07
N LEU A 1002 -23.82 46.79 2.70
CA LEU A 1002 -24.44 48.06 3.07
C LEU A 1002 -25.90 48.15 2.61
N ALA A 1003 -26.20 47.68 1.41
CA ALA A 1003 -27.56 47.65 0.88
C ALA A 1003 -28.49 46.73 1.71
N TYR A 1004 -28.04 45.51 2.04
CA TYR A 1004 -28.78 44.59 2.91
C TYR A 1004 -28.93 45.11 4.34
N ALA A 1005 -28.01 45.95 4.82
CA ALA A 1005 -28.11 46.64 6.11
C ALA A 1005 -28.96 47.93 6.08
N GLY A 1006 -29.49 48.33 4.91
CA GLY A 1006 -30.35 49.51 4.76
C GLY A 1006 -29.61 50.86 4.73
N ALA A 1007 -28.30 50.86 4.48
CA ALA A 1007 -27.48 52.07 4.42
C ALA A 1007 -27.87 52.99 3.24
N ASP A 1008 -27.54 54.28 3.35
CA ASP A 1008 -27.86 55.27 2.32
C ASP A 1008 -26.98 55.11 1.07
N SER A 1009 -27.55 55.39 -0.10
CA SER A 1009 -26.84 55.39 -1.39
C SER A 1009 -25.57 56.26 -1.40
N ALA A 1010 -25.52 57.31 -0.57
CA ALA A 1010 -24.35 58.16 -0.37
C ALA A 1010 -23.17 57.48 0.34
N THR A 1011 -23.42 56.38 1.07
CA THR A 1011 -22.40 55.60 1.79
C THR A 1011 -21.72 54.53 0.92
N LEU A 1012 -22.31 54.22 -0.23
CA LEU A 1012 -21.79 53.24 -1.18
C LEU A 1012 -20.48 53.73 -1.82
N ALA A 1013 -19.49 52.86 -1.89
CA ALA A 1013 -18.21 53.14 -2.55
C ALA A 1013 -18.40 53.22 -4.08
N PRO A 1014 -17.80 54.20 -4.78
CA PRO A 1014 -17.92 54.31 -6.22
C PRO A 1014 -17.14 53.19 -6.94
N ILE A 1015 -17.81 52.40 -7.78
CA ILE A 1015 -17.17 51.35 -8.60
C ILE A 1015 -16.77 51.96 -9.96
N THR A 1016 -15.56 52.53 -10.03
CA THR A 1016 -15.05 53.24 -11.22
C THR A 1016 -14.28 52.35 -12.20
N ALA A 1017 -13.66 51.27 -11.71
CA ALA A 1017 -12.92 50.28 -12.50
C ALA A 1017 -13.73 48.98 -12.74
N GLY A 1018 -13.29 48.15 -13.70
CA GLY A 1018 -13.92 46.87 -14.06
C GLY A 1018 -14.77 46.88 -15.35
N THR A 1019 -15.11 45.68 -15.83
CA THR A 1019 -15.89 45.49 -17.06
C THR A 1019 -17.32 46.03 -16.91
N SER A 1020 -17.97 46.35 -18.03
CA SER A 1020 -19.38 46.78 -18.00
C SER A 1020 -20.31 45.72 -17.38
N THR A 1021 -19.98 44.44 -17.53
CA THR A 1021 -20.72 43.31 -16.97
C THR A 1021 -20.56 43.21 -15.46
N GLN A 1022 -19.32 43.33 -14.94
CA GLN A 1022 -19.05 43.40 -13.50
C GLN A 1022 -19.86 44.53 -12.84
N ARG A 1023 -19.84 45.74 -13.42
CA ARG A 1023 -20.59 46.89 -12.87
C ARG A 1023 -22.11 46.68 -12.88
N ARG A 1024 -22.67 46.09 -13.94
CA ARG A 1024 -24.11 45.77 -13.99
C ARG A 1024 -24.50 44.75 -12.92
N GLN A 1025 -23.69 43.71 -12.75
CA GLN A 1025 -23.96 42.66 -11.77
C GLN A 1025 -23.85 43.17 -10.33
N ALA A 1026 -22.82 43.97 -10.03
CA ALA A 1026 -22.70 44.66 -8.76
C ALA A 1026 -23.91 45.57 -8.48
N SER A 1027 -24.34 46.35 -9.48
CA SER A 1027 -25.52 47.23 -9.34
C SER A 1027 -26.82 46.45 -9.15
N ALA A 1028 -26.98 45.30 -9.82
CA ALA A 1028 -28.13 44.42 -9.65
C ALA A 1028 -28.15 43.81 -8.23
N ALA A 1029 -27.01 43.32 -7.74
CA ALA A 1029 -26.86 42.77 -6.39
C ALA A 1029 -27.17 43.82 -5.29
N VAL A 1030 -26.71 45.07 -5.48
CA VAL A 1030 -27.04 46.20 -4.60
C VAL A 1030 -28.54 46.53 -4.64
N ALA A 1031 -29.15 46.56 -5.82
CA ALA A 1031 -30.58 46.80 -5.95
C ALA A 1031 -31.41 45.72 -5.24
N VAL A 1032 -30.99 44.45 -5.31
CA VAL A 1032 -31.63 43.35 -4.57
C VAL A 1032 -31.50 43.55 -3.05
N GLY A 1033 -30.32 43.94 -2.55
CA GLY A 1033 -30.12 44.21 -1.12
C GLY A 1033 -30.99 45.37 -0.60
N LEU A 1034 -31.14 46.43 -1.39
CA LEU A 1034 -31.95 47.61 -1.03
C LEU A 1034 -33.46 47.32 -0.98
N ALA A 1035 -33.94 46.25 -1.62
CA ALA A 1035 -35.37 45.99 -1.78
C ALA A 1035 -36.13 45.92 -0.44
N ARG A 1036 -35.50 45.38 0.61
CA ARG A 1036 -36.11 45.21 1.94
C ARG A 1036 -36.29 46.54 2.69
N HIS A 1037 -35.30 47.43 2.64
CA HIS A 1037 -35.27 48.64 3.46
C HIS A 1037 -35.58 49.91 2.66
N ARG A 1038 -35.28 49.93 1.36
CA ARG A 1038 -35.42 51.07 0.44
C ARG A 1038 -35.97 50.64 -0.93
N PRO A 1039 -37.22 50.15 -0.99
CA PRO A 1039 -37.80 49.59 -2.21
C PRO A 1039 -37.84 50.59 -3.38
N GLU A 1040 -38.04 51.88 -3.13
CA GLU A 1040 -38.09 52.90 -4.19
C GLU A 1040 -36.73 53.15 -4.84
N GLU A 1041 -35.65 53.11 -4.06
CA GLU A 1041 -34.28 53.24 -4.59
C GLU A 1041 -33.89 51.99 -5.38
N ALA A 1042 -34.24 50.81 -4.86
CA ALA A 1042 -34.05 49.53 -5.54
C ALA A 1042 -34.76 49.51 -6.91
N ALA A 1043 -36.04 49.94 -6.96
CA ALA A 1043 -36.83 50.00 -8.19
C ALA A 1043 -36.19 50.93 -9.24
N ARG A 1044 -35.76 52.14 -8.85
CA ARG A 1044 -35.08 53.10 -9.76
C ARG A 1044 -33.80 52.53 -10.36
N LEU A 1045 -32.99 51.84 -9.54
CA LEU A 1045 -31.77 51.19 -10.01
C LEU A 1045 -32.08 50.02 -10.96
N ALA A 1046 -33.07 49.20 -10.62
CA ALA A 1046 -33.52 48.08 -11.44
C ALA A 1046 -34.06 48.55 -12.79
N GLU A 1047 -34.87 49.62 -12.84
CA GLU A 1047 -35.41 50.19 -14.08
C GLU A 1047 -34.30 50.71 -15.01
N SER A 1048 -33.31 51.40 -14.45
CA SER A 1048 -32.14 51.89 -15.21
C SER A 1048 -31.36 50.75 -15.85
N LEU A 1049 -31.17 49.64 -15.11
CA LEU A 1049 -30.47 48.45 -15.59
C LEU A 1049 -31.31 47.69 -16.62
N ALA A 1050 -32.61 47.52 -16.39
CA ALA A 1050 -33.54 46.88 -17.31
C ALA A 1050 -33.55 47.60 -18.67
N THR A 1051 -33.58 48.94 -18.66
CA THR A 1051 -33.51 49.76 -19.89
C THR A 1051 -32.20 49.55 -20.65
N LYS A 1052 -31.07 49.43 -19.94
CA LYS A 1052 -29.76 49.14 -20.55
C LYS A 1052 -29.72 47.73 -21.15
N LEU A 1053 -30.34 46.74 -20.52
CA LEU A 1053 -30.43 45.36 -21.01
C LEU A 1053 -31.40 45.23 -22.19
N ALA A 1054 -32.53 45.93 -22.17
CA ALA A 1054 -33.48 45.98 -23.29
C ALA A 1054 -32.82 46.46 -24.59
N ARG A 1055 -31.97 47.50 -24.50
CA ARG A 1055 -31.20 48.00 -25.65
C ARG A 1055 -30.20 46.95 -26.20
N ARG A 1056 -29.71 46.04 -25.36
CA ARG A 1056 -28.81 44.94 -25.79
C ARG A 1056 -29.58 43.81 -26.47
N ILE A 1057 -30.80 43.52 -26.03
CA ILE A 1057 -31.68 42.54 -26.68
C ILE A 1057 -32.05 43.02 -28.09
N ALA A 1058 -32.33 44.32 -28.25
CA ALA A 1058 -32.66 44.92 -29.54
C ALA A 1058 -31.46 45.09 -30.50
N ALA A 1059 -30.22 44.86 -30.05
CA ALA A 1059 -29.02 45.07 -30.85
C ALA A 1059 -28.70 43.82 -31.72
N PRO A 1060 -28.63 43.93 -33.05
CA PRO A 1060 -28.68 42.76 -33.96
C PRO A 1060 -27.44 41.85 -33.98
N ASN A 1061 -26.36 42.08 -33.21
CA ASN A 1061 -25.09 41.41 -33.48
C ASN A 1061 -24.10 41.07 -32.35
N ARG A 1062 -24.39 41.19 -31.03
CA ARG A 1062 -23.33 40.95 -30.02
C ARG A 1062 -23.65 40.26 -28.70
N THR A 1063 -24.89 39.92 -28.37
CA THR A 1063 -25.15 39.08 -27.18
C THR A 1063 -26.41 38.25 -27.35
N GLY A 1064 -26.28 36.93 -27.20
CA GLY A 1064 -27.40 36.01 -27.35
C GLY A 1064 -28.45 36.18 -26.25
N PRO A 1065 -29.74 35.94 -26.53
CA PRO A 1065 -30.84 36.11 -25.58
C PRO A 1065 -30.67 35.26 -24.30
N PHE A 1066 -29.94 34.15 -24.38
CA PHE A 1066 -29.60 33.25 -23.27
C PHE A 1066 -28.75 33.90 -22.16
N GLN A 1067 -27.96 34.94 -22.46
CA GLN A 1067 -27.16 35.66 -21.46
C GLN A 1067 -27.93 36.79 -20.78
N VAL A 1068 -28.93 37.36 -21.46
CA VAL A 1068 -29.68 38.52 -20.95
C VAL A 1068 -30.83 38.11 -20.04
N LEU A 1069 -31.49 36.97 -20.30
CA LEU A 1069 -32.60 36.50 -19.49
C LEU A 1069 -32.22 36.31 -17.99
N PRO A 1070 -31.10 35.65 -17.63
CA PRO A 1070 -30.68 35.56 -16.23
C PRO A 1070 -30.36 36.93 -15.60
N GLU A 1071 -29.75 37.86 -16.33
CA GLU A 1071 -29.49 39.22 -15.83
C GLU A 1071 -30.79 39.99 -15.55
N LEU A 1072 -31.82 39.84 -16.40
CA LEU A 1072 -33.14 40.45 -16.17
C LEU A 1072 -33.91 39.76 -15.02
N ALA A 1073 -33.83 38.45 -14.91
CA ALA A 1073 -34.47 37.70 -13.82
C ALA A 1073 -33.89 38.08 -12.46
N ALA A 1074 -32.59 38.38 -12.37
CA ALA A 1074 -31.99 38.89 -11.13
C ALA A 1074 -32.59 40.24 -10.68
N LEU A 1075 -33.00 41.11 -11.61
CA LEU A 1075 -33.61 42.41 -11.28
C LEU A 1075 -35.03 42.28 -10.71
N LEU A 1076 -35.72 41.16 -10.94
CA LEU A 1076 -37.03 40.90 -10.32
C LEU A 1076 -36.93 40.85 -8.80
N LEU A 1077 -35.81 40.34 -8.29
CA LEU A 1077 -35.56 40.25 -6.85
C LEU A 1077 -35.39 41.63 -6.19
N ALA A 1078 -35.18 42.69 -6.99
CA ALA A 1078 -35.08 44.07 -6.52
C ALA A 1078 -36.43 44.82 -6.55
N ALA A 1079 -37.49 44.20 -7.10
CA ALA A 1079 -38.80 44.83 -7.19
C ALA A 1079 -39.50 44.86 -5.81
N PRO A 1080 -40.22 45.96 -5.47
CA PRO A 1080 -41.00 46.03 -4.22
C PRO A 1080 -42.03 44.92 -4.11
N ASP A 1081 -42.65 44.57 -5.24
CA ASP A 1081 -43.46 43.39 -5.41
C ASP A 1081 -42.87 42.54 -6.55
N VAL A 1082 -42.31 41.39 -6.19
CA VAL A 1082 -41.71 40.44 -7.15
C VAL A 1082 -42.76 39.89 -8.12
N LEU A 1083 -44.03 39.81 -7.69
CA LEU A 1083 -45.15 39.29 -8.49
C LEU A 1083 -45.70 40.35 -9.46
N ALA A 1084 -45.49 41.63 -9.17
CA ALA A 1084 -45.95 42.76 -9.97
C ALA A 1084 -44.81 43.74 -10.29
N PRO A 1085 -43.81 43.35 -11.11
CA PRO A 1085 -42.68 44.21 -11.44
C PRO A 1085 -43.11 45.41 -12.32
N ASP A 1086 -42.32 46.47 -12.26
CA ASP A 1086 -42.55 47.69 -13.04
C ASP A 1086 -42.62 47.41 -14.55
N SER A 1087 -43.44 48.21 -15.24
CA SER A 1087 -43.72 48.08 -16.69
C SER A 1087 -42.46 47.94 -17.57
N PRO A 1088 -41.34 48.67 -17.36
CA PRO A 1088 -40.15 48.55 -18.21
C PRO A 1088 -39.40 47.22 -18.04
N LEU A 1089 -39.27 46.74 -16.81
CA LEU A 1089 -38.64 45.45 -16.50
C LEU A 1089 -39.51 44.29 -17.03
N ARG A 1090 -40.82 44.38 -16.79
CA ARG A 1090 -41.82 43.42 -17.29
C ARG A 1090 -41.77 43.30 -18.82
N ASN A 1091 -41.78 44.42 -19.53
CA ASN A 1091 -41.70 44.43 -21.00
C ASN A 1091 -40.38 43.81 -21.52
N SER A 1092 -39.27 44.13 -20.87
CA SER A 1092 -37.94 43.59 -21.23
C SER A 1092 -37.86 42.08 -21.00
N LEU A 1093 -38.47 41.57 -19.92
CA LEU A 1093 -38.58 40.14 -19.65
C LEU A 1093 -39.43 39.43 -20.70
N HIS A 1094 -40.61 39.95 -21.05
CA HIS A 1094 -41.43 39.37 -22.12
C HIS A 1094 -40.68 39.30 -23.45
N GLN A 1095 -39.94 40.35 -23.80
CA GLN A 1095 -39.12 40.37 -25.00
C GLN A 1095 -38.03 39.30 -24.95
N ALA A 1096 -37.29 39.20 -23.84
CA ALA A 1096 -36.25 38.17 -23.67
C ALA A 1096 -36.81 36.75 -23.72
N VAL A 1097 -37.96 36.50 -23.09
CA VAL A 1097 -38.63 35.19 -23.09
C VAL A 1097 -39.05 34.81 -24.52
N ARG A 1098 -39.67 35.72 -25.26
CA ARG A 1098 -40.07 35.48 -26.67
C ARG A 1098 -38.86 35.10 -27.53
N GLU A 1099 -37.75 35.83 -27.41
CA GLU A 1099 -36.50 35.54 -28.12
C GLU A 1099 -35.89 34.17 -27.73
N VAL A 1100 -35.89 33.80 -26.45
CA VAL A 1100 -35.40 32.48 -25.99
C VAL A 1100 -36.31 31.35 -26.48
N THR A 1101 -37.63 31.50 -26.39
CA THR A 1101 -38.60 30.48 -26.83
C THR A 1101 -38.69 30.34 -28.34
N GLY A 1102 -38.39 31.40 -29.09
CA GLY A 1102 -38.37 31.42 -30.56
C GLY A 1102 -37.02 31.04 -31.17
N SER A 1103 -35.96 30.90 -30.37
CA SER A 1103 -34.62 30.58 -30.87
C SER A 1103 -34.49 29.10 -31.24
N PRO A 1104 -33.90 28.76 -32.41
CA PRO A 1104 -33.57 27.38 -32.77
C PRO A 1104 -32.29 26.85 -32.09
N ALA A 1105 -31.62 27.66 -31.27
CA ALA A 1105 -30.37 27.32 -30.59
C ALA A 1105 -30.56 26.21 -29.53
N PRO A 1106 -29.50 25.44 -29.20
CA PRO A 1106 -29.57 24.43 -28.16
C PRO A 1106 -29.97 25.05 -26.81
N GLN A 1107 -30.89 24.37 -26.13
CA GLN A 1107 -31.44 24.80 -24.85
C GLN A 1107 -30.40 24.63 -23.74
N HIS A 1108 -30.02 25.72 -23.08
CA HIS A 1108 -29.06 25.71 -21.97
C HIS A 1108 -29.80 25.45 -20.65
N ALA A 1109 -29.33 24.51 -19.84
CA ALA A 1109 -30.00 24.10 -18.59
C ALA A 1109 -30.25 25.27 -17.63
N ALA A 1110 -29.24 26.11 -17.42
CA ALA A 1110 -29.32 27.35 -16.65
C ALA A 1110 -30.49 28.27 -17.07
N THR A 1111 -30.57 28.62 -18.36
CA THR A 1111 -31.60 29.51 -18.89
C THR A 1111 -32.99 28.87 -18.82
N MET A 1112 -33.09 27.56 -19.08
CA MET A 1112 -34.35 26.83 -19.00
C MET A 1112 -34.87 26.69 -17.56
N THR A 1113 -33.99 26.51 -16.59
CA THR A 1113 -34.36 26.53 -15.17
C THR A 1113 -34.87 27.91 -14.75
N VAL A 1114 -34.19 28.98 -15.14
CA VAL A 1114 -34.67 30.36 -14.89
C VAL A 1114 -36.05 30.57 -15.52
N LEU A 1115 -36.26 30.13 -16.77
CA LEU A 1115 -37.55 30.24 -17.44
C LEU A 1115 -38.66 29.46 -16.71
N ALA A 1116 -38.35 28.26 -16.19
CA ALA A 1116 -39.29 27.47 -15.40
C ALA A 1116 -39.67 28.16 -14.07
N LEU A 1117 -38.70 28.77 -13.38
CA LEU A 1117 -38.94 29.52 -12.14
C LEU A 1117 -39.74 30.81 -12.39
N LEU A 1118 -39.48 31.51 -13.50
CA LEU A 1118 -40.26 32.68 -13.92
C LEU A 1118 -41.73 32.34 -14.19
N GLY A 1119 -41.99 31.18 -14.81
CA GLY A 1119 -43.35 30.67 -15.01
C GLY A 1119 -44.08 30.44 -13.69
N ARG A 1120 -43.39 29.90 -12.67
CA ARG A 1120 -43.96 29.69 -11.33
C ARG A 1120 -44.26 30.97 -10.57
N LEU A 1121 -43.43 31.99 -10.73
CA LEU A 1121 -43.65 33.29 -10.10
C LEU A 1121 -44.91 34.01 -10.63
N GLY A 1122 -45.49 33.56 -11.74
CA GLY A 1122 -46.70 34.18 -12.31
C GLY A 1122 -46.49 35.58 -12.89
N VAL A 1123 -45.23 35.98 -13.11
CA VAL A 1123 -44.85 37.32 -13.59
C VAL A 1123 -45.11 37.50 -15.10
N LEU A 1124 -45.27 36.40 -15.82
CA LEU A 1124 -45.47 36.39 -17.27
C LEU A 1124 -46.94 36.69 -17.65
N SER A 1125 -47.17 37.25 -18.83
CA SER A 1125 -48.51 37.45 -19.39
C SER A 1125 -49.03 36.11 -19.89
N GLU A 1126 -50.34 35.93 -19.97
CA GLU A 1126 -50.97 34.66 -20.38
C GLU A 1126 -50.35 34.09 -21.68
N GLU A 1127 -50.19 34.91 -22.72
CA GLU A 1127 -49.55 34.50 -24.00
C GLU A 1127 -48.06 34.09 -23.85
N THR A 1128 -47.27 34.82 -23.03
CA THR A 1128 -45.85 34.50 -22.83
C THR A 1128 -45.64 33.34 -21.85
N ALA A 1129 -46.57 33.14 -20.93
CA ALA A 1129 -46.58 32.03 -20.00
C ALA A 1129 -46.87 30.71 -20.73
N GLU A 1130 -47.88 30.67 -21.61
CA GLU A 1130 -48.21 29.48 -22.41
C GLU A 1130 -47.03 29.03 -23.30
N THR A 1131 -46.36 29.98 -23.95
CA THR A 1131 -45.19 29.70 -24.81
C THR A 1131 -43.97 29.25 -24.02
N ALA A 1132 -43.73 29.84 -22.85
CA ALA A 1132 -42.69 29.41 -21.92
C ALA A 1132 -42.98 28.00 -21.38
N GLU A 1133 -44.21 27.73 -20.94
CA GLU A 1133 -44.64 26.44 -20.40
C GLU A 1133 -44.54 25.32 -21.45
N ALA A 1134 -44.99 25.57 -22.69
CA ALA A 1134 -44.85 24.60 -23.78
C ALA A 1134 -43.37 24.27 -24.07
N THR A 1135 -42.49 25.26 -23.98
CA THR A 1135 -41.04 25.09 -24.23
C THR A 1135 -40.35 24.39 -23.06
N VAL A 1136 -40.61 24.81 -21.82
CA VAL A 1136 -40.13 24.15 -20.60
C VAL A 1136 -40.66 22.71 -20.51
N GLY A 1137 -41.92 22.47 -20.86
CA GLY A 1137 -42.53 21.14 -20.89
C GLY A 1137 -41.88 20.20 -21.90
N ARG A 1138 -41.54 20.69 -23.11
CA ARG A 1138 -40.74 19.92 -24.09
C ARG A 1138 -39.34 19.61 -23.55
N TRP A 1139 -38.66 20.61 -23.00
CA TRP A 1139 -37.34 20.45 -22.40
C TRP A 1139 -37.35 19.42 -21.26
N ARG A 1140 -38.28 19.54 -20.30
CA ARG A 1140 -38.45 18.60 -19.17
C ARG A 1140 -38.68 17.16 -19.64
N ARG A 1141 -39.49 16.94 -20.67
CA ARG A 1141 -39.70 15.59 -21.24
C ARG A 1141 -38.44 14.99 -21.87
N SER A 1142 -37.50 15.83 -22.32
CA SER A 1142 -36.22 15.40 -22.87
C SER A 1142 -35.16 15.11 -21.79
N LEU A 1143 -35.36 15.59 -20.55
CA LEU A 1143 -34.41 15.39 -19.46
C LEU A 1143 -34.44 13.94 -18.97
N ARG A 1144 -33.27 13.31 -18.97
CA ARG A 1144 -32.99 12.03 -18.33
C ARG A 1144 -31.78 12.21 -17.41
N PRO A 1145 -31.76 11.67 -16.18
CA PRO A 1145 -30.54 11.62 -15.37
C PRO A 1145 -29.41 10.97 -16.17
N GLY A 1146 -28.25 11.63 -16.26
CA GLY A 1146 -27.18 11.25 -17.18
C GLY A 1146 -26.24 12.41 -17.54
N PRO A 1147 -25.37 12.24 -18.56
CA PRO A 1147 -24.27 13.17 -18.89
C PRO A 1147 -24.70 14.60 -19.27
N GLY A 1148 -25.99 14.84 -19.52
CA GLY A 1148 -26.56 16.16 -19.79
C GLY A 1148 -27.19 16.84 -18.58
N SER A 1149 -27.00 16.32 -17.37
CA SER A 1149 -27.51 16.95 -16.14
C SER A 1149 -26.68 18.19 -15.78
N ALA A 1150 -27.29 19.12 -15.06
CA ALA A 1150 -26.67 20.36 -14.58
C ALA A 1150 -27.14 20.64 -13.13
N PRO A 1151 -26.35 21.37 -12.31
CA PRO A 1151 -26.75 21.71 -10.94
C PRO A 1151 -28.13 22.40 -10.85
N GLU A 1152 -28.46 23.23 -11.83
CA GLU A 1152 -29.75 23.94 -11.89
C GLU A 1152 -30.94 23.00 -12.14
N ILE A 1153 -30.73 21.86 -12.80
CA ILE A 1153 -31.78 20.85 -13.02
C ILE A 1153 -32.07 20.11 -11.71
N ALA A 1154 -31.02 19.76 -10.95
CA ALA A 1154 -31.18 19.13 -9.64
C ALA A 1154 -31.93 20.07 -8.67
N LEU A 1155 -31.59 21.36 -8.66
CA LEU A 1155 -32.31 22.37 -7.90
C LEU A 1155 -33.79 22.45 -8.33
N LEU A 1156 -34.06 22.52 -9.64
CA LEU A 1156 -35.44 22.62 -10.14
C LEU A 1156 -36.31 21.42 -9.72
N ALA A 1157 -35.75 20.21 -9.72
CA ALA A 1157 -36.43 19.01 -9.23
C ALA A 1157 -36.76 19.10 -7.73
N ALA A 1158 -35.85 19.66 -6.92
CA ALA A 1158 -36.10 19.91 -5.50
C ALA A 1158 -37.23 20.94 -5.29
N VAL A 1159 -37.26 22.01 -6.09
CA VAL A 1159 -38.35 23.02 -6.08
C VAL A 1159 -39.68 22.41 -6.54
N ASP A 1160 -39.65 21.43 -7.45
CA ASP A 1160 -40.83 20.64 -7.83
C ASP A 1160 -41.32 19.70 -6.70
N GLY A 1161 -40.56 19.56 -5.63
CA GLY A 1161 -40.88 18.70 -4.49
C GLY A 1161 -40.39 17.25 -4.62
N ASP A 1162 -39.70 16.90 -5.71
CA ASP A 1162 -39.14 15.57 -5.98
C ASP A 1162 -37.65 15.52 -5.61
N THR A 1163 -37.37 15.26 -4.34
CA THR A 1163 -36.02 15.22 -3.79
C THR A 1163 -35.20 14.03 -4.29
N ASP A 1164 -35.85 12.90 -4.60
CA ASP A 1164 -35.18 11.72 -5.14
C ASP A 1164 -34.71 11.96 -6.59
N LEU A 1165 -35.51 12.64 -7.39
CA LEU A 1165 -35.09 13.08 -8.73
C LEU A 1165 -33.96 14.11 -8.65
N ALA A 1166 -34.00 15.03 -7.68
CA ALA A 1166 -32.92 15.99 -7.44
C ALA A 1166 -31.59 15.28 -7.13
N TRP A 1167 -31.58 14.29 -6.23
CA TRP A 1167 -30.38 13.52 -5.92
C TRP A 1167 -29.90 12.70 -7.13
N ARG A 1168 -30.80 12.08 -7.90
CA ARG A 1168 -30.39 11.35 -9.11
C ARG A 1168 -29.71 12.25 -10.13
N HIS A 1169 -30.22 13.46 -10.34
CA HIS A 1169 -29.57 14.44 -11.22
C HIS A 1169 -28.23 14.89 -10.65
N ALA A 1170 -28.17 15.23 -9.37
CA ALA A 1170 -26.94 15.64 -8.72
C ALA A 1170 -25.87 14.56 -8.79
N GLU A 1171 -26.19 13.32 -8.44
CA GLU A 1171 -25.27 12.19 -8.51
C GLU A 1171 -24.83 11.94 -9.94
N SER A 1172 -25.71 12.06 -10.94
CA SER A 1172 -25.36 11.84 -12.35
C SER A 1172 -24.37 12.86 -12.94
N LEU A 1173 -24.08 13.96 -12.24
CA LEU A 1173 -23.09 14.95 -12.66
C LEU A 1173 -21.68 14.36 -12.72
N PRO A 1174 -20.84 14.82 -13.66
CA PRO A 1174 -19.57 14.17 -13.91
C PRO A 1174 -18.48 14.51 -12.90
N THR A 1175 -18.41 15.75 -12.44
CA THR A 1175 -17.35 16.17 -11.54
C THR A 1175 -17.83 16.22 -10.08
N PRO A 1176 -16.99 15.85 -9.10
CA PRO A 1176 -17.31 16.02 -7.68
C PRO A 1176 -17.63 17.48 -7.31
N ALA A 1177 -17.00 18.44 -8.00
CA ALA A 1177 -17.28 19.87 -7.85
C ALA A 1177 -18.73 20.20 -8.23
N GLU A 1178 -19.21 19.79 -9.40
CA GLU A 1178 -20.60 20.00 -9.83
C GLU A 1178 -21.60 19.23 -8.95
N GLN A 1179 -21.26 18.01 -8.54
CA GLN A 1179 -22.08 17.23 -7.58
C GLN A 1179 -22.25 17.99 -6.26
N SER A 1180 -21.14 18.50 -5.70
CA SER A 1180 -21.16 19.26 -4.45
C SER A 1180 -21.95 20.56 -4.58
N LEU A 1181 -21.84 21.25 -5.72
CA LEU A 1181 -22.59 22.46 -6.03
C LEU A 1181 -24.10 22.18 -6.13
N ALA A 1182 -24.48 21.11 -6.81
CA ALA A 1182 -25.87 20.68 -6.95
C ALA A 1182 -26.48 20.27 -5.60
N LEU A 1183 -25.79 19.42 -4.84
CA LEU A 1183 -26.26 18.98 -3.52
C LEU A 1183 -26.30 20.15 -2.52
N GLY A 1184 -25.34 21.08 -2.57
CA GLY A 1184 -25.31 22.27 -1.72
C GLY A 1184 -26.49 23.20 -2.00
N ALA A 1185 -26.83 23.40 -3.29
CA ALA A 1185 -28.01 24.15 -3.69
C ALA A 1185 -29.31 23.48 -3.24
N VAL A 1186 -29.45 22.18 -3.44
CA VAL A 1186 -30.62 21.42 -2.98
C VAL A 1186 -30.76 21.51 -1.46
N ALA A 1187 -29.66 21.36 -0.71
CA ALA A 1187 -29.65 21.48 0.74
C ALA A 1187 -30.09 22.88 1.20
N ALA A 1188 -29.56 23.95 0.58
CA ALA A 1188 -29.93 25.32 0.91
C ALA A 1188 -31.42 25.63 0.62
N HIS A 1189 -31.96 25.13 -0.50
CA HIS A 1189 -33.38 25.28 -0.82
C HIS A 1189 -34.27 24.56 0.21
N LEU A 1190 -33.94 23.32 0.55
CA LEU A 1190 -34.70 22.54 1.54
C LEU A 1190 -34.61 23.12 2.95
N ALA A 1191 -33.48 23.74 3.28
CA ALA A 1191 -33.28 24.49 4.52
C ALA A 1191 -34.09 25.79 4.58
N GLY A 1192 -34.57 26.29 3.43
CA GLY A 1192 -35.35 27.52 3.36
C GLY A 1192 -34.52 28.79 3.54
N VAL A 1193 -33.21 28.73 3.26
CA VAL A 1193 -32.27 29.83 3.48
C VAL A 1193 -32.31 30.83 2.33
N GLU A 1194 -32.32 32.12 2.64
CA GLU A 1194 -32.17 33.19 1.65
C GLU A 1194 -30.70 33.35 1.25
N ILE A 1195 -30.40 33.19 -0.04
CA ILE A 1195 -29.05 33.31 -0.58
C ILE A 1195 -28.98 34.56 -1.48
N PRO A 1196 -28.05 35.50 -1.21
CA PRO A 1196 -27.90 36.68 -2.04
C PRO A 1196 -27.26 36.33 -3.40
N PRO A 1197 -27.60 37.07 -4.47
CA PRO A 1197 -26.92 36.91 -5.76
C PRO A 1197 -25.45 37.32 -5.65
N THR A 1198 -24.56 36.64 -6.39
CA THR A 1198 -23.12 36.98 -6.39
C THR A 1198 -22.84 38.27 -7.16
N THR A 1199 -21.88 39.06 -6.65
CA THR A 1199 -21.35 40.25 -7.34
C THR A 1199 -20.30 39.91 -8.39
N ASP A 1200 -19.72 38.70 -8.33
CA ASP A 1200 -18.68 38.25 -9.26
C ASP A 1200 -19.30 37.59 -10.51
N PRO A 1201 -19.04 38.11 -11.73
CA PRO A 1201 -19.53 37.49 -12.96
C PRO A 1201 -18.82 36.19 -13.34
N GLN A 1202 -17.65 35.88 -12.78
CA GLN A 1202 -16.88 34.67 -13.06
C GLN A 1202 -17.12 33.54 -12.05
N ALA A 1203 -17.91 33.78 -11.00
CA ALA A 1203 -18.26 32.76 -10.02
C ALA A 1203 -18.97 31.57 -10.67
N ASP A 1204 -18.47 30.36 -10.40
CA ASP A 1204 -18.97 29.09 -10.93
C ASP A 1204 -20.41 28.78 -10.48
N ASP A 1205 -20.80 29.30 -9.32
CA ASP A 1205 -22.12 29.13 -8.71
C ASP A 1205 -23.13 30.26 -9.03
N ARG A 1206 -22.76 31.22 -9.88
CA ARG A 1206 -23.57 32.43 -10.16
C ARG A 1206 -25.01 32.12 -10.52
N THR A 1207 -25.22 31.24 -11.49
CA THR A 1207 -26.56 30.89 -11.98
C THR A 1207 -27.34 30.11 -10.93
N VAL A 1208 -26.66 29.23 -10.20
CA VAL A 1208 -27.26 28.42 -9.14
C VAL A 1208 -27.75 29.32 -7.99
N ARG A 1209 -26.96 30.31 -7.55
CA ARG A 1209 -27.36 31.31 -6.54
C ARG A 1209 -28.57 32.14 -7.02
N LEU A 1210 -28.61 32.53 -8.29
CA LEU A 1210 -29.77 33.22 -8.86
C LEU A 1210 -31.03 32.33 -8.84
N CYS A 1211 -30.91 31.07 -9.28
CA CYS A 1211 -32.02 30.11 -9.25
C CYS A 1211 -32.51 29.85 -7.83
N LEU A 1212 -31.61 29.80 -6.83
CA LEU A 1212 -31.97 29.66 -5.41
C LEU A 1212 -32.78 30.86 -4.92
N ALA A 1213 -32.33 32.08 -5.22
CA ALA A 1213 -33.04 33.29 -4.83
C ALA A 1213 -34.43 33.40 -5.50
N LEU A 1214 -34.54 33.06 -6.79
CA LEU A 1214 -35.82 33.01 -7.51
C LEU A 1214 -36.75 31.92 -6.96
N ALA A 1215 -36.20 30.73 -6.68
CA ALA A 1215 -36.97 29.65 -6.06
C ALA A 1215 -37.50 30.06 -4.69
N ARG A 1216 -36.69 30.74 -3.87
CA ARG A 1216 -37.13 31.23 -2.57
C ARG A 1216 -38.24 32.28 -2.68
N ALA A 1217 -38.14 33.19 -3.66
CA ALA A 1217 -39.21 34.15 -3.96
C ALA A 1217 -40.50 33.46 -4.44
N ALA A 1218 -40.39 32.37 -5.22
CA ALA A 1218 -41.52 31.60 -5.71
C ALA A 1218 -42.18 30.71 -4.64
N SER A 1219 -41.41 30.31 -3.64
CA SER A 1219 -41.79 29.34 -2.60
C SER A 1219 -41.92 29.96 -1.21
N ARG A 1220 -42.28 31.26 -1.11
CA ARG A 1220 -42.39 31.98 0.18
C ARG A 1220 -43.26 31.27 1.23
N ASP A 1221 -44.27 30.51 0.78
CA ASP A 1221 -45.19 29.76 1.65
C ASP A 1221 -44.82 28.27 1.85
N THR A 1222 -43.70 27.79 1.26
CA THR A 1222 -43.30 26.39 1.37
C THR A 1222 -42.51 26.16 2.66
N PRO A 1223 -42.95 25.24 3.56
CA PRO A 1223 -42.25 25.00 4.81
C PRO A 1223 -40.86 24.39 4.57
N SER A 1224 -39.87 24.84 5.35
CA SER A 1224 -38.53 24.25 5.39
C SER A 1224 -38.60 22.76 5.76
N ARG A 1225 -37.75 21.93 5.13
CA ARG A 1225 -37.63 20.49 5.40
C ARG A 1225 -36.25 20.18 5.99
N PRO A 1226 -36.01 20.52 7.28
CA PRO A 1226 -34.69 20.47 7.87
C PRO A 1226 -34.09 19.04 7.89
N GLU A 1227 -34.91 18.01 8.11
CA GLU A 1227 -34.43 16.61 8.09
C GLU A 1227 -33.92 16.19 6.71
N THR A 1228 -34.65 16.53 5.64
CA THR A 1228 -34.22 16.23 4.26
C THR A 1228 -33.01 17.07 3.85
N ALA A 1229 -32.90 18.30 4.36
CA ALA A 1229 -31.72 19.15 4.18
C ALA A 1229 -30.49 18.50 4.85
N ARG A 1230 -30.62 18.02 6.09
CA ARG A 1230 -29.53 17.27 6.78
C ARG A 1230 -29.08 16.06 5.99
N HIS A 1231 -30.02 15.25 5.49
CA HIS A 1231 -29.67 14.08 4.65
C HIS A 1231 -28.93 14.47 3.36
N THR A 1232 -29.31 15.61 2.76
CA THR A 1232 -28.64 16.13 1.56
C THR A 1232 -27.23 16.63 1.88
N VAL A 1233 -27.02 17.31 3.02
CA VAL A 1233 -25.68 17.70 3.50
C VAL A 1233 -24.82 16.47 3.77
N HIS A 1234 -25.36 15.41 4.37
CA HIS A 1234 -24.62 14.17 4.58
C HIS A 1234 -24.13 13.56 3.25
N ARG A 1235 -24.99 13.52 2.22
CA ARG A 1235 -24.59 13.08 0.86
C ARG A 1235 -23.51 13.99 0.25
N LEU A 1236 -23.63 15.31 0.46
CA LEU A 1236 -22.65 16.30 -0.03
C LEU A 1236 -21.25 16.03 0.53
N LEU A 1237 -21.13 15.66 1.81
CA LEU A 1237 -19.83 15.35 2.42
C LEU A 1237 -19.10 14.21 1.70
N GLY A 1238 -19.83 13.25 1.12
CA GLY A 1238 -19.28 12.17 0.30
C GLY A 1238 -18.63 12.62 -1.01
N THR A 1239 -18.90 13.85 -1.48
CA THR A 1239 -18.31 14.41 -2.70
C THR A 1239 -16.96 15.12 -2.45
N GLY A 1240 -16.60 15.36 -1.18
CA GLY A 1240 -15.41 16.12 -0.80
C GLY A 1240 -15.56 17.65 -0.83
N GLY A 1241 -16.65 18.18 -1.39
CA GLY A 1241 -16.92 19.63 -1.47
C GLY A 1241 -17.63 20.20 -0.23
N TRP A 1242 -17.10 19.95 0.97
CA TRP A 1242 -17.77 20.27 2.24
C TRP A 1242 -18.11 21.76 2.43
N THR A 1243 -17.34 22.68 1.82
CA THR A 1243 -17.59 24.13 1.88
C THR A 1243 -18.95 24.52 1.29
N ARG A 1244 -19.46 23.76 0.32
CA ARG A 1244 -20.79 24.01 -0.27
C ARG A 1244 -21.94 23.78 0.71
N ALA A 1245 -21.68 23.25 1.91
CA ALA A 1245 -22.68 23.10 2.97
C ALA A 1245 -22.95 24.40 3.76
N PHE A 1246 -22.04 25.39 3.75
CA PHE A 1246 -22.13 26.60 4.61
C PHE A 1246 -23.50 27.28 4.64
N PRO A 1247 -24.17 27.51 3.49
CA PRO A 1247 -25.47 28.17 3.50
C PRO A 1247 -26.55 27.40 4.28
N ALA A 1248 -26.48 26.07 4.34
CA ALA A 1248 -27.46 25.24 5.02
C ALA A 1248 -27.10 24.93 6.50
N LEU A 1249 -25.85 25.15 6.92
CA LEU A 1249 -25.39 24.81 8.27
C LEU A 1249 -26.16 25.53 9.39
N PRO A 1250 -26.47 26.84 9.32
CA PRO A 1250 -27.22 27.54 10.36
C PRO A 1250 -28.50 26.84 10.80
N SER A 1251 -29.24 26.26 9.84
CA SER A 1251 -30.52 25.57 10.11
C SER A 1251 -30.38 24.06 10.30
N THR A 1252 -29.28 23.44 9.83
CA THR A 1252 -29.12 21.98 9.85
C THR A 1252 -28.24 21.49 11.00
N ALA A 1253 -27.12 22.15 11.27
CA ALA A 1253 -26.12 21.78 12.27
C ALA A 1253 -25.31 23.01 12.75
N PRO A 1254 -25.91 23.95 13.49
CA PRO A 1254 -25.22 25.15 13.98
C PRO A 1254 -24.05 24.83 14.93
N GLU A 1255 -24.07 23.68 15.61
CA GLU A 1255 -23.02 23.22 16.54
C GLU A 1255 -21.68 22.93 15.84
N ALA A 1256 -21.68 22.80 14.51
CA ALA A 1256 -20.46 22.64 13.72
C ALA A 1256 -19.65 23.95 13.60
N LEU A 1257 -20.30 25.12 13.66
CA LEU A 1257 -19.68 26.42 13.35
C LEU A 1257 -18.55 26.82 14.32
N PRO A 1258 -18.65 26.60 15.65
CA PRO A 1258 -17.53 26.87 16.56
C PRO A 1258 -16.29 26.02 16.26
N HIS A 1259 -16.47 24.75 15.91
CA HIS A 1259 -15.36 23.86 15.54
C HIS A 1259 -14.69 24.30 14.24
N LEU A 1260 -15.48 24.72 13.24
CA LEU A 1260 -14.96 25.29 11.99
C LEU A 1260 -14.21 26.59 12.23
N THR A 1261 -14.65 27.40 13.20
CA THR A 1261 -13.97 28.64 13.60
C THR A 1261 -12.62 28.33 14.24
N ALA A 1262 -12.53 27.34 15.13
CA ALA A 1262 -11.27 26.90 15.70
C ALA A 1262 -10.27 26.43 14.61
N ILE A 1263 -10.76 25.68 13.61
CA ILE A 1263 -9.94 25.25 12.45
C ILE A 1263 -9.48 26.47 11.63
N ALA A 1264 -10.40 27.39 11.29
CA ALA A 1264 -10.09 28.60 10.52
C ALA A 1264 -9.03 29.48 11.21
N LEU A 1265 -9.16 29.61 12.54
CA LEU A 1265 -8.19 30.30 13.37
C LEU A 1265 -6.82 29.61 13.24
N HIS A 1266 -6.74 28.28 13.25
CA HIS A 1266 -5.44 27.60 13.13
C HIS A 1266 -4.80 27.68 11.74
N THR A 1267 -5.57 27.73 10.65
CA THR A 1267 -5.06 27.63 9.27
C THR A 1267 -4.53 28.92 8.65
N ALA A 1268 -4.78 30.08 9.26
CA ALA A 1268 -4.41 31.37 8.67
C ALA A 1268 -2.88 31.65 8.74
N PRO A 1269 -2.29 32.30 7.72
CA PRO A 1269 -0.86 32.57 7.67
C PRO A 1269 -0.42 33.50 8.82
N GLY A 1270 0.45 33.00 9.70
CA GLY A 1270 0.94 33.77 10.85
C GLY A 1270 1.54 32.98 12.01
N ARG A 1271 1.78 31.67 11.86
CA ARG A 1271 2.66 30.90 12.76
C ARG A 1271 3.79 30.27 11.96
#